data_AF-A0A2A3DMG9-F1
#
_entry.id   AF-A0A2A3DMG9-F1
#
_cell.length_a   1.000
_cell.length_b   1.000
_cell.length_c   1.000
_cell.angle_alpha   90.00
_cell.angle_beta   90.00
_cell.angle_gamma   90.00
#
_symmetry.space_group_name_H-M   'P 1'
#
loop_
_entity.id
_entity.type
_entity.pdbx_description
1 polymer ?
#
loop_
_entity_poly.entity_id
_entity_poly.type
_entity_poly.pdbx_seq_one_letter_code
_entity_poly.pdbx_strand_id
1 'polypeptide(L)'
;MTNGKRLCLNMIVKNEMANLERCLGAVADHIDCWVIGDTGSTDGTQDFIRSFFAARNLPGELHEFPFHNFEQARNEALDHAYASALPYDYLLFDDADMELIVEDAGFREQLNGPGYRLLQRSGSGLAYWNTRLVRRDAGARYHGVTHEYLDVPGGVEELRSAWYKDHASGSNRVDKFERDARLLSEALEKEPDNHRYWFYLAQSYRDAGRMTEAAVAYAKRAGMGGWDEEAWNARLQQARCQRQLGDDEGFIRHALAAFNQRPQRAEPLYDLARYYREKGMNDASALFCEAGLAIAKPEQDILFIEDTVYTTGLREEYAIAANYARDPVRKDRGFAACNWLALNREIGDGPRDLAWSNLYYYVQPAKTTMPSFNARQVDFTAPDGYRPLNPSVTRLGGQIVVSQRTVNYEMTEDGLRYETKNGDAIRTRNFLLRLNDQLDVQSATEILAPLDMPEPVYKGVRGFEDLRLFAWNGELWGSACVREFTPEAWCEQVVARIDESGPCRLTDWRVLRPSGPRVHEKNWMPRVGRNGETGAEELQFIYFCDPTRIVNENAATISETSPAISAKLFRGGSQAIEFAGGWLALIHEVQWRASENRRFYLHRFVWFDRNNGLRKVSRPFFFNKKGIEFAAGLAWHPDEQRLLISYSVADSESWLATVDAAEVDASLEDVGDLQSGLPASNPAPSPRPITALSGASGHAGSQGTAAVQSNGIDGQVTGDRRDLSTDDTQDGSGSGKSADEIFHGLAPFLRDVTSQRERSDRSREFDARITPLLGTDDAALPRINCFYEVMSETAEHRTLIAAVTSMRAAGHPVRVWSYTPDKLEFLLKLGVEVRGAEDVVPRALFERIVAGSEIRYFSDVFRYAVLYEHGGLWMDTDVILLRPFPFQGDHFLNLQWRGSHKGHFICGNVMYAKPYSRHMRALYEQSIERFYAGQGKDFGDVGPKLLSDYVGSDEGAELRSQVFGPMFFNSIDWMELDRFEKPIGELADHLNDERVFGLHLWTARNAPRPDETGTPLIAQLIDPLEGFPAFTTLADRFNTDKNRHTGNRHFYSRIYDRLLSARRLSMRRLMEIGLCRGLAEGNQSETPSVSLWQSYFPFCQVIGVDLTDFSRLNNKMFKSFVCDQSKLDDLRGVAAKLEPGSLDVIIDDGSHASFDEQLTLREFFPLLAEGGWYFLEDLDWQPPGEDLGKITLTKTLLREIQQRGSARSVDPLGVSALADQFAEILFFDSHYELNRAKLMGGLVAIRKGASGMSVKQGFSAARE
;
A
#
# COMPACT_ATOMS: atom_id res chain seq x y z
N MET A 1 63.60 -27.83 -32.80
CA MET A 1 64.23 -27.19 -31.63
C MET A 1 63.36 -26.00 -31.28
N THR A 2 62.49 -26.14 -30.28
CA THR A 2 61.68 -25.04 -29.73
C THR A 2 62.54 -24.21 -28.78
N ASN A 3 62.29 -22.89 -28.69
CA ASN A 3 63.21 -21.95 -28.04
C ASN A 3 62.78 -21.58 -26.60
N GLY A 4 61.94 -22.42 -25.99
CA GLY A 4 61.35 -22.20 -24.65
C GLY A 4 62.19 -22.77 -23.51
N LYS A 5 61.83 -22.40 -22.28
CA LYS A 5 62.44 -22.95 -21.05
C LYS A 5 62.07 -24.42 -20.85
N ARG A 6 62.98 -25.18 -20.23
CA ARG A 6 62.78 -26.60 -19.90
C ARG A 6 62.11 -26.75 -18.54
N LEU A 7 61.08 -27.58 -18.45
CA LEU A 7 60.28 -27.77 -17.23
C LEU A 7 60.53 -29.15 -16.62
N CYS A 8 60.71 -29.19 -15.30
CA CYS A 8 60.72 -30.42 -14.52
C CYS A 8 59.43 -30.54 -13.72
N LEU A 9 58.67 -31.64 -13.88
CA LEU A 9 57.58 -31.96 -12.95
C LEU A 9 58.16 -32.21 -11.55
N ASN A 10 57.59 -31.59 -10.53
CA ASN A 10 57.88 -31.88 -9.13
C ASN A 10 56.60 -31.96 -8.31
N MET A 11 56.37 -33.10 -7.67
CA MET A 11 55.17 -33.36 -6.88
C MET A 11 55.46 -34.42 -5.82
N ILE A 12 54.57 -34.50 -4.82
CA ILE A 12 54.51 -35.61 -3.88
C ILE A 12 53.33 -36.52 -4.20
N VAL A 13 53.49 -37.82 -3.98
CA VAL A 13 52.44 -38.83 -4.24
C VAL A 13 52.27 -39.78 -3.06
N LYS A 14 51.04 -40.29 -2.89
CA LYS A 14 50.72 -41.37 -1.96
C LYS A 14 49.40 -42.06 -2.31
N ASN A 15 49.47 -43.29 -2.80
CA ASN A 15 48.29 -44.09 -3.18
C ASN A 15 47.32 -43.36 -4.14
N GLU A 16 47.81 -42.93 -5.30
CA GLU A 16 47.04 -42.12 -6.26
C GLU A 16 46.84 -42.83 -7.61
N MET A 17 46.92 -44.17 -7.66
CA MET A 17 46.71 -44.96 -8.89
C MET A 17 45.41 -44.65 -9.64
N ALA A 18 44.35 -44.22 -8.94
CA ALA A 18 43.07 -43.85 -9.54
C ALA A 18 43.09 -42.50 -10.30
N ASN A 19 44.10 -41.65 -10.08
CA ASN A 19 44.19 -40.31 -10.64
C ASN A 19 45.42 -40.10 -11.55
N LEU A 20 46.52 -40.80 -11.30
CA LEU A 20 47.82 -40.54 -11.94
C LEU A 20 47.83 -40.65 -13.48
N GLU A 21 47.03 -41.53 -14.10
CA GLU A 21 46.96 -41.60 -15.57
C GLU A 21 46.46 -40.28 -16.19
N ARG A 22 45.52 -39.60 -15.53
CA ARG A 22 44.98 -38.30 -15.95
C ARG A 22 45.98 -37.17 -15.68
N CYS A 23 46.50 -37.07 -14.45
CA CYS A 23 47.45 -36.03 -14.04
C CYS A 23 48.73 -36.10 -14.89
N LEU A 24 49.43 -37.24 -14.90
CA LEU A 24 50.67 -37.40 -15.65
C LEU A 24 50.43 -37.31 -17.16
N GLY A 25 49.24 -37.71 -17.64
CA GLY A 25 48.79 -37.51 -19.02
C GLY A 25 48.76 -36.05 -19.45
N ALA A 26 48.24 -35.16 -18.59
CA ALA A 26 48.11 -33.73 -18.87
C ALA A 26 49.44 -32.96 -18.85
N VAL A 27 50.45 -33.42 -18.09
CA VAL A 27 51.76 -32.75 -18.02
C VAL A 27 52.86 -33.36 -18.90
N ALA A 28 52.71 -34.60 -19.38
CA ALA A 28 53.79 -35.29 -20.10
C ALA A 28 54.32 -34.52 -21.33
N ASP A 29 53.44 -33.95 -22.14
CA ASP A 29 53.82 -33.17 -23.34
C ASP A 29 54.33 -31.75 -23.01
N HIS A 30 54.35 -31.39 -21.72
CA HIS A 30 54.69 -30.07 -21.21
C HIS A 30 55.95 -30.04 -20.35
N ILE A 31 56.60 -31.19 -20.13
CA ILE A 31 57.84 -31.30 -19.34
C ILE A 31 58.99 -31.92 -20.15
N ASP A 32 60.21 -31.72 -19.66
CA ASP A 32 61.46 -32.25 -20.23
C ASP A 32 62.08 -33.32 -19.32
N CYS A 33 61.76 -33.29 -18.02
CA CYS A 33 62.10 -34.30 -17.03
C CYS A 33 61.13 -34.28 -15.83
N TRP A 34 61.31 -35.19 -14.87
CA TRP A 34 60.49 -35.26 -13.66
C TRP A 34 61.33 -35.67 -12.43
N VAL A 35 61.02 -35.12 -11.26
CA VAL A 35 61.58 -35.54 -9.96
C VAL A 35 60.43 -35.60 -8.96
N ILE A 36 60.04 -36.80 -8.55
CA ILE A 36 58.83 -37.05 -7.74
C ILE A 36 59.23 -37.67 -6.40
N GLY A 37 58.56 -37.25 -5.32
CA GLY A 37 58.66 -37.87 -4.00
C GLY A 37 57.48 -38.80 -3.71
N ASP A 38 57.71 -40.10 -3.58
CA ASP A 38 56.73 -41.02 -3.03
C ASP A 38 56.82 -41.02 -1.49
N THR A 39 55.67 -40.84 -0.84
CA THR A 39 55.60 -40.66 0.62
C THR A 39 55.07 -41.89 1.36
N GLY A 40 55.28 -43.07 0.76
CA GLY A 40 54.89 -44.38 1.29
C GLY A 40 53.59 -44.89 0.66
N SER A 41 53.57 -45.03 -0.67
CA SER A 41 52.51 -45.73 -1.40
C SER A 41 52.59 -47.25 -1.21
N THR A 42 51.46 -47.92 -1.40
CA THR A 42 51.25 -49.36 -1.24
C THR A 42 50.33 -49.95 -2.33
N ASP A 43 49.83 -49.14 -3.26
CA ASP A 43 48.84 -49.50 -4.28
C ASP A 43 49.43 -49.78 -5.69
N GLY A 44 50.73 -49.57 -5.89
CA GLY A 44 51.41 -49.66 -7.19
C GLY A 44 51.80 -48.32 -7.82
N THR A 45 51.43 -47.19 -7.21
CA THR A 45 51.75 -45.80 -7.65
C THR A 45 53.18 -45.64 -8.20
N GLN A 46 54.17 -46.15 -7.47
CA GLN A 46 55.59 -45.98 -7.79
C GLN A 46 55.98 -46.64 -9.12
N ASP A 47 55.53 -47.87 -9.35
CA ASP A 47 55.85 -48.63 -10.56
C ASP A 47 55.04 -48.17 -11.78
N PHE A 48 53.84 -47.63 -11.54
CA PHE A 48 53.10 -46.92 -12.58
C PHE A 48 53.84 -45.65 -13.05
N ILE A 49 54.29 -44.79 -12.13
CA ILE A 49 55.07 -43.57 -12.46
C ILE A 49 56.32 -43.93 -13.27
N ARG A 50 57.11 -44.89 -12.79
CA ARG A 50 58.30 -45.41 -13.48
C ARG A 50 57.97 -45.87 -14.90
N SER A 51 56.92 -46.69 -15.05
CA SER A 51 56.52 -47.25 -16.35
C SER A 51 55.95 -46.21 -17.31
N PHE A 52 55.13 -45.27 -16.81
CA PHE A 52 54.45 -44.24 -17.57
C PHE A 52 55.41 -43.29 -18.27
N PHE A 53 56.47 -42.87 -17.57
CA PHE A 53 57.50 -42.00 -18.13
C PHE A 53 58.57 -42.74 -18.94
N ALA A 54 58.93 -43.98 -18.54
CA ALA A 54 59.81 -44.82 -19.35
C ALA A 54 59.22 -45.09 -20.75
N ALA A 55 57.92 -45.36 -20.84
CA ALA A 55 57.20 -45.52 -22.12
C ALA A 55 57.21 -44.26 -23.02
N ARG A 56 57.52 -43.08 -22.45
CA ARG A 56 57.61 -41.78 -23.14
C ARG A 56 59.05 -41.30 -23.35
N ASN A 57 60.06 -42.05 -22.89
CA ASN A 57 61.47 -41.67 -22.87
C ASN A 57 61.76 -40.37 -22.08
N LEU A 58 60.90 -40.01 -21.12
CA LEU A 58 61.10 -38.83 -20.27
C LEU A 58 62.01 -39.18 -19.07
N PRO A 59 63.22 -38.59 -18.98
CA PRO A 59 64.16 -38.89 -17.91
C PRO A 59 63.65 -38.32 -16.58
N GLY A 60 63.90 -39.02 -15.48
CA GLY A 60 63.48 -38.56 -14.17
C GLY A 60 63.87 -39.48 -13.02
N GLU A 61 63.52 -39.02 -11.83
CA GLU A 61 63.90 -39.62 -10.55
C GLU A 61 62.66 -39.81 -9.66
N LEU A 62 62.52 -40.99 -9.05
CA LEU A 62 61.53 -41.26 -8.01
C LEU A 62 62.28 -41.51 -6.70
N HIS A 63 62.08 -40.63 -5.72
CA HIS A 63 62.66 -40.72 -4.38
C HIS A 63 61.59 -41.19 -3.39
N GLU A 64 62.00 -41.89 -2.32
CA GLU A 64 61.08 -42.54 -1.37
C GLU A 64 61.42 -42.12 0.06
N PHE A 65 60.51 -41.45 0.76
CA PHE A 65 60.74 -40.90 2.10
C PHE A 65 59.46 -40.90 2.97
N PRO A 66 59.55 -40.92 4.31
CA PRO A 66 58.38 -40.95 5.17
C PRO A 66 57.58 -39.63 5.13
N PHE A 67 56.25 -39.73 5.11
CA PHE A 67 55.38 -38.57 5.36
C PHE A 67 55.34 -38.25 6.86
N HIS A 68 55.82 -37.07 7.25
CA HIS A 68 55.55 -36.49 8.56
C HIS A 68 54.50 -35.37 8.46
N ASN A 69 54.69 -34.42 7.52
CA ASN A 69 53.74 -33.34 7.23
C ASN A 69 53.96 -32.79 5.81
N PHE A 70 53.08 -31.90 5.33
CA PHE A 70 53.13 -31.41 3.95
C PHE A 70 54.35 -30.52 3.68
N GLU A 71 54.72 -29.62 4.60
CA GLU A 71 55.92 -28.79 4.47
C GLU A 71 57.21 -29.62 4.33
N GLN A 72 57.39 -30.65 5.16
CA GLN A 72 58.53 -31.57 5.06
C GLN A 72 58.48 -32.32 3.73
N ALA A 73 57.38 -32.99 3.40
CA ALA A 73 57.29 -33.82 2.20
C ALA A 73 57.51 -33.01 0.91
N ARG A 74 56.95 -31.79 0.82
CA ARG A 74 57.14 -30.88 -0.30
C ARG A 74 58.59 -30.36 -0.38
N ASN A 75 59.18 -29.93 0.73
CA ASN A 75 60.56 -29.43 0.72
C ASN A 75 61.59 -30.55 0.45
N GLU A 76 61.33 -31.78 0.88
CA GLU A 76 62.19 -32.94 0.59
C GLU A 76 62.14 -33.30 -0.90
N ALA A 77 60.94 -33.35 -1.51
CA ALA A 77 60.77 -33.48 -2.97
C ALA A 77 61.47 -32.33 -3.74
N LEU A 78 61.44 -31.11 -3.20
CA LEU A 78 62.04 -29.92 -3.78
C LEU A 78 63.58 -29.92 -3.69
N ASP A 79 64.14 -30.38 -2.56
CA ASP A 79 65.58 -30.57 -2.39
C ASP A 79 66.13 -31.69 -3.27
N HIS A 80 65.39 -32.79 -3.43
CA HIS A 80 65.71 -33.82 -4.41
C HIS A 80 65.75 -33.25 -5.84
N ALA A 81 64.79 -32.39 -6.21
CA ALA A 81 64.82 -31.73 -7.52
C ALA A 81 66.02 -30.78 -7.64
N TYR A 82 66.26 -29.91 -6.66
CA TYR A 82 67.42 -29.01 -6.66
C TYR A 82 68.76 -29.75 -6.76
N ALA A 83 68.89 -30.92 -6.14
CA ALA A 83 70.08 -31.78 -6.22
C ALA A 83 70.21 -32.59 -7.52
N SER A 84 69.11 -32.81 -8.27
CA SER A 84 69.09 -33.66 -9.47
C SER A 84 70.08 -33.19 -10.55
N ALA A 85 70.78 -34.13 -11.18
CA ALA A 85 71.67 -33.83 -12.31
C ALA A 85 70.92 -33.51 -13.62
N LEU A 86 69.58 -33.53 -13.63
CA LEU A 86 68.77 -33.41 -14.84
C LEU A 86 68.72 -31.98 -15.42
N PRO A 87 68.67 -31.82 -16.75
CA PRO A 87 68.88 -30.55 -17.43
C PRO A 87 67.58 -29.74 -17.63
N TYR A 88 67.13 -29.02 -16.59
CA TYR A 88 65.93 -28.18 -16.64
C TYR A 88 66.13 -26.75 -16.05
N ASP A 89 65.20 -25.84 -16.34
CA ASP A 89 65.27 -24.42 -15.98
C ASP A 89 64.23 -23.99 -14.92
N TYR A 90 63.02 -24.55 -14.98
CA TYR A 90 61.91 -24.30 -14.05
C TYR A 90 61.31 -25.61 -13.50
N LEU A 91 60.76 -25.55 -12.30
CA LEU A 91 59.94 -26.58 -11.66
C LEU A 91 58.46 -26.28 -11.93
N LEU A 92 57.69 -27.30 -12.33
CA LEU A 92 56.24 -27.31 -12.45
C LEU A 92 55.66 -28.15 -11.30
N PHE A 93 54.84 -27.54 -10.44
CA PHE A 93 54.27 -28.18 -9.26
C PHE A 93 52.85 -28.66 -9.51
N ASP A 94 52.64 -29.97 -9.48
CA ASP A 94 51.33 -30.59 -9.69
C ASP A 94 50.84 -31.35 -8.45
N ASP A 95 49.54 -31.63 -8.40
CA ASP A 95 48.90 -32.49 -7.41
C ASP A 95 48.12 -33.60 -8.15
N ALA A 96 48.16 -34.82 -7.61
CA ALA A 96 47.77 -36.01 -8.38
C ALA A 96 46.30 -36.04 -8.86
N ASP A 97 45.38 -35.28 -8.25
CA ASP A 97 43.98 -35.17 -8.68
C ASP A 97 43.69 -34.04 -9.68
N MET A 98 44.71 -33.26 -10.08
CA MET A 98 44.57 -32.15 -11.02
C MET A 98 44.86 -32.54 -12.48
N GLU A 99 44.48 -31.67 -13.39
CA GLU A 99 44.68 -31.79 -14.84
C GLU A 99 45.15 -30.42 -15.37
N LEU A 100 46.36 -30.35 -15.91
CA LEU A 100 46.92 -29.13 -16.50
C LEU A 100 46.27 -28.84 -17.87
N ILE A 101 45.73 -27.64 -18.02
CA ILE A 101 45.17 -27.13 -19.28
C ILE A 101 46.06 -26.00 -19.79
N VAL A 102 46.69 -26.18 -20.95
CA VAL A 102 47.49 -25.16 -21.63
C VAL A 102 46.67 -24.58 -22.78
N GLU A 103 46.39 -23.28 -22.73
CA GLU A 103 45.64 -22.54 -23.76
C GLU A 103 46.57 -21.94 -24.84
N ASP A 104 47.82 -21.61 -24.48
CA ASP A 104 48.88 -21.22 -25.42
C ASP A 104 50.11 -22.11 -25.27
N ALA A 105 50.41 -22.90 -26.30
CA ALA A 105 51.59 -23.78 -26.34
C ALA A 105 52.93 -23.02 -26.31
N GLY A 106 52.93 -21.71 -26.60
CA GLY A 106 54.09 -20.82 -26.49
C GLY A 106 54.42 -20.38 -25.06
N PHE A 107 53.63 -20.75 -24.04
CA PHE A 107 53.78 -20.22 -22.67
C PHE A 107 55.21 -20.32 -22.09
N ARG A 108 55.98 -21.34 -22.47
CA ARG A 108 57.35 -21.55 -22.00
C ARG A 108 58.34 -20.45 -22.43
N GLU A 109 58.01 -19.64 -23.44
CA GLU A 109 58.81 -18.49 -23.88
C GLU A 109 58.54 -17.23 -23.03
N GLN A 110 57.42 -17.21 -22.31
CA GLN A 110 57.02 -16.11 -21.43
C GLN A 110 57.73 -16.17 -20.05
N LEU A 111 58.30 -17.33 -19.69
CA LEU A 111 58.90 -17.61 -18.38
C LEU A 111 60.26 -16.93 -18.19
N ASN A 112 60.26 -15.77 -17.52
CA ASN A 112 61.45 -14.94 -17.28
C ASN A 112 61.66 -14.59 -15.79
N GLY A 113 60.58 -14.43 -15.02
CA GLY A 113 60.58 -14.15 -13.59
C GLY A 113 60.97 -15.34 -12.70
N PRO A 114 61.13 -15.12 -11.39
CA PRO A 114 61.52 -16.17 -10.43
C PRO A 114 60.40 -17.19 -10.15
N GLY A 115 59.12 -16.83 -10.32
CA GLY A 115 58.01 -17.77 -10.23
C GLY A 115 56.69 -17.23 -10.78
N TYR A 116 55.73 -18.13 -10.97
CA TYR A 116 54.45 -17.87 -11.60
C TYR A 116 53.30 -18.56 -10.86
N ARG A 117 52.20 -17.82 -10.72
CA ARG A 117 50.89 -18.33 -10.31
C ARG A 117 50.10 -18.77 -11.53
N LEU A 118 49.49 -19.94 -11.46
CA LEU A 118 48.48 -20.42 -12.41
C LEU A 118 47.11 -20.37 -11.72
N LEU A 119 46.07 -20.15 -12.52
CA LEU A 119 44.70 -20.19 -12.03
C LEU A 119 44.31 -21.66 -11.80
N GLN A 120 43.70 -21.97 -10.66
CA GLN A 120 43.12 -23.29 -10.38
C GLN A 120 41.60 -23.15 -10.39
N ARG A 121 40.88 -24.11 -10.98
CA ARG A 121 39.41 -24.11 -11.13
C ARG A 121 38.85 -25.48 -10.73
N SER A 122 37.95 -25.53 -9.75
CA SER A 122 37.28 -26.78 -9.35
C SER A 122 35.97 -27.02 -10.12
N GLY A 123 35.51 -28.28 -10.12
CA GLY A 123 34.15 -28.62 -10.58
C GLY A 123 33.01 -28.00 -9.74
N SER A 124 33.32 -27.39 -8.58
CA SER A 124 32.37 -26.65 -7.74
C SER A 124 32.35 -25.13 -8.01
N GLY A 125 33.09 -24.65 -9.01
CA GLY A 125 33.13 -23.24 -9.39
C GLY A 125 34.09 -22.38 -8.56
N LEU A 126 34.84 -22.96 -7.63
CA LEU A 126 35.90 -22.25 -6.91
C LEU A 126 37.07 -22.00 -7.87
N ALA A 127 37.53 -20.75 -7.95
CA ALA A 127 38.69 -20.36 -8.74
C ALA A 127 39.65 -19.49 -7.92
N TYR A 128 40.94 -19.81 -7.93
CA TYR A 128 41.97 -19.06 -7.19
C TYR A 128 43.36 -19.19 -7.84
N TRP A 129 44.22 -18.19 -7.63
CA TRP A 129 45.60 -18.20 -8.09
C TRP A 129 46.51 -18.93 -7.11
N ASN A 130 47.35 -19.85 -7.60
CA ASN A 130 48.31 -20.59 -6.78
C ASN A 130 49.68 -20.67 -7.46
N THR A 131 50.77 -20.58 -6.70
CA THR A 131 52.14 -20.65 -7.24
C THR A 131 52.43 -22.07 -7.72
N ARG A 132 52.63 -22.24 -9.03
CA ARG A 132 52.72 -23.56 -9.68
C ARG A 132 53.91 -23.71 -10.63
N LEU A 133 54.64 -22.64 -10.91
CA LEU A 133 55.91 -22.66 -11.65
C LEU A 133 56.96 -21.83 -10.90
N VAL A 134 58.18 -22.33 -10.71
CA VAL A 134 59.29 -21.60 -10.05
C VAL A 134 60.61 -21.89 -10.75
N ARG A 135 61.47 -20.88 -10.90
CA ARG A 135 62.79 -21.02 -11.53
C ARG A 135 63.73 -21.80 -10.61
N ARG A 136 64.53 -22.72 -11.15
CA ARG A 136 65.31 -23.70 -10.37
C ARG A 136 66.24 -23.05 -9.33
N ASP A 137 66.79 -21.87 -9.62
CA ASP A 137 67.71 -21.11 -8.78
C ASP A 137 67.04 -20.11 -7.82
N ALA A 138 65.70 -20.00 -7.82
CA ALA A 138 64.98 -19.01 -7.01
C ALA A 138 65.05 -19.27 -5.49
N GLY A 139 65.42 -20.48 -5.05
CA GLY A 139 65.56 -20.82 -3.63
C GLY A 139 64.23 -20.83 -2.85
N ALA A 140 63.13 -21.15 -3.54
CA ALA A 140 61.79 -21.21 -2.97
C ALA A 140 61.65 -22.30 -1.88
N ARG A 141 60.72 -22.08 -0.94
CA ARG A 141 60.43 -23.03 0.15
C ARG A 141 58.96 -23.10 0.49
N TYR A 142 58.47 -24.31 0.73
CA TYR A 142 57.13 -24.51 1.27
C TYR A 142 57.13 -24.23 2.77
N HIS A 143 56.05 -23.60 3.26
CA HIS A 143 55.85 -23.31 4.67
C HIS A 143 54.42 -23.64 5.12
N GLY A 144 54.31 -24.33 6.24
CA GLY A 144 53.08 -24.76 6.89
C GLY A 144 52.86 -26.28 6.84
N VAL A 145 52.76 -26.91 8.01
CA VAL A 145 52.59 -28.37 8.17
C VAL A 145 51.40 -28.98 7.41
N THR A 146 50.37 -28.17 7.14
CA THR A 146 49.28 -28.41 6.18
C THR A 146 48.71 -27.03 5.80
N HIS A 147 47.94 -26.95 4.70
CA HIS A 147 47.63 -25.69 4.03
C HIS A 147 48.92 -24.89 3.70
N GLU A 148 49.90 -25.58 3.13
CA GLU A 148 51.21 -25.04 2.82
C GLU A 148 51.13 -23.90 1.79
N TYR A 149 52.08 -22.96 1.85
CA TYR A 149 52.30 -21.98 0.79
C TYR A 149 53.77 -22.00 0.36
N LEU A 150 54.03 -21.71 -0.90
CA LEU A 150 55.38 -21.63 -1.46
C LEU A 150 55.86 -20.17 -1.43
N ASP A 151 56.81 -19.87 -0.55
CA ASP A 151 57.56 -18.62 -0.62
C ASP A 151 58.56 -18.69 -1.78
N VAL A 152 58.71 -17.58 -2.50
CA VAL A 152 59.55 -17.47 -3.70
C VAL A 152 60.36 -16.17 -3.61
N PRO A 153 61.65 -16.25 -3.24
CA PRO A 153 62.54 -15.08 -3.26
C PRO A 153 62.54 -14.38 -4.62
N GLY A 154 62.18 -13.09 -4.61
CA GLY A 154 62.00 -12.27 -5.82
C GLY A 154 60.56 -12.13 -6.31
N GLY A 155 59.58 -12.82 -5.70
CA GLY A 155 58.16 -12.67 -5.98
C GLY A 155 57.59 -13.63 -7.03
N VAL A 156 56.36 -13.39 -7.46
CA VAL A 156 55.65 -14.21 -8.47
C VAL A 156 54.74 -13.38 -9.37
N GLU A 157 54.65 -13.76 -10.64
CA GLU A 157 53.79 -13.15 -11.68
C GLU A 157 52.54 -14.02 -11.93
N GLU A 158 51.49 -13.49 -12.57
CA GLU A 158 50.35 -14.31 -13.05
C GLU A 158 50.62 -14.84 -14.47
N LEU A 159 50.51 -16.16 -14.66
CA LEU A 159 50.55 -16.78 -15.98
C LEU A 159 49.15 -17.20 -16.42
N ARG A 160 48.62 -16.53 -17.46
CA ARG A 160 47.23 -16.70 -17.94
C ARG A 160 47.07 -17.69 -19.09
N SER A 161 48.17 -18.14 -19.70
CA SER A 161 48.23 -19.10 -20.80
C SER A 161 48.06 -20.57 -20.39
N ALA A 162 48.03 -20.86 -19.08
CA ALA A 162 47.81 -22.19 -18.54
C ALA A 162 47.06 -22.13 -17.21
N TRP A 163 46.22 -23.12 -16.93
CA TRP A 163 45.44 -23.23 -15.69
C TRP A 163 45.21 -24.69 -15.30
N TYR A 164 44.87 -24.92 -14.04
CA TYR A 164 44.65 -26.25 -13.47
C TYR A 164 43.17 -26.53 -13.24
N LYS A 165 42.71 -27.68 -13.70
CA LYS A 165 41.38 -28.24 -13.44
C LYS A 165 41.47 -29.20 -12.26
N ASP A 166 40.88 -28.83 -11.12
CA ASP A 166 40.83 -29.61 -9.88
C ASP A 166 39.59 -30.52 -9.90
N HIS A 167 39.81 -31.83 -9.96
CA HIS A 167 38.74 -32.85 -9.94
C HIS A 167 38.29 -33.23 -8.52
N ALA A 168 38.96 -32.71 -7.50
CA ALA A 168 38.69 -32.95 -6.09
C ALA A 168 38.73 -34.43 -5.65
N SER A 169 39.50 -35.27 -6.35
CA SER A 169 39.41 -36.75 -6.30
C SER A 169 40.60 -37.49 -5.66
N GLY A 170 41.54 -36.80 -5.01
CA GLY A 170 42.71 -37.41 -4.36
C GLY A 170 42.34 -38.37 -3.23
N SER A 171 43.11 -39.44 -3.05
CA SER A 171 42.78 -40.54 -2.12
C SER A 171 42.87 -40.13 -0.64
N ASN A 172 43.76 -39.19 -0.33
CA ASN A 172 44.06 -38.68 1.01
C ASN A 172 42.98 -37.71 1.57
N ARG A 173 41.71 -37.91 1.18
CA ARG A 173 40.56 -37.06 1.53
C ARG A 173 39.64 -37.65 2.61
N VAL A 174 39.70 -38.96 2.88
CA VAL A 174 38.76 -39.66 3.78
C VAL A 174 38.88 -39.25 5.25
N ASP A 175 40.09 -38.96 5.73
CA ASP A 175 40.40 -38.56 7.11
C ASP A 175 40.80 -37.07 7.25
N LYS A 176 40.68 -36.31 6.14
CA LYS A 176 41.39 -35.03 5.94
C LYS A 176 41.32 -34.10 7.14
N PHE A 177 40.12 -33.76 7.60
CA PHE A 177 39.93 -32.68 8.58
C PHE A 177 40.49 -33.03 9.96
N GLU A 178 40.40 -34.29 10.40
CA GLU A 178 40.99 -34.74 11.67
C GLU A 178 42.51 -34.89 11.58
N ARG A 179 43.04 -35.34 10.42
CA ARG A 179 44.50 -35.36 10.18
C ARG A 179 45.07 -33.95 10.17
N ASP A 180 44.47 -33.03 9.45
CA ASP A 180 44.93 -31.65 9.33
C ASP A 180 44.81 -30.92 10.69
N ALA A 181 43.72 -31.14 11.45
CA ALA A 181 43.58 -30.64 12.82
C ALA A 181 44.66 -31.19 13.77
N ARG A 182 45.01 -32.49 13.67
CA ARG A 182 46.10 -33.09 14.45
C ARG A 182 47.45 -32.44 14.13
N LEU A 183 47.81 -32.35 12.86
CA LEU A 183 49.09 -31.74 12.42
C LEU A 183 49.22 -30.29 12.91
N LEU A 184 48.15 -29.50 12.82
CA LEU A 184 48.13 -28.11 13.27
C LEU A 184 48.19 -27.99 14.80
N SER A 185 47.56 -28.92 15.54
CA SER A 185 47.65 -28.97 17.01
C SER A 185 49.10 -29.28 17.46
N GLU A 186 49.73 -30.31 16.88
CA GLU A 186 51.12 -30.72 17.18
C GLU A 186 52.18 -29.68 16.74
N ALA A 187 51.82 -28.76 15.84
CA ALA A 187 52.64 -27.61 15.47
C ALA A 187 52.46 -26.45 16.45
N LEU A 188 51.24 -26.15 16.88
CA LEU A 188 50.93 -25.10 17.86
C LEU A 188 51.49 -25.38 19.27
N GLU A 189 51.80 -26.63 19.62
CA GLU A 189 52.59 -26.94 20.83
C GLU A 189 54.01 -26.33 20.80
N LYS A 190 54.56 -26.08 19.61
CA LYS A 190 55.92 -25.54 19.38
C LYS A 190 55.88 -24.07 18.97
N GLU A 191 54.88 -23.69 18.17
CA GLU A 191 54.66 -22.34 17.66
C GLU A 191 53.29 -21.78 18.12
N PRO A 192 53.04 -21.58 19.43
CA PRO A 192 51.72 -21.24 19.96
C PRO A 192 51.17 -19.88 19.49
N ASP A 193 52.03 -19.03 18.91
CA ASP A 193 51.69 -17.73 18.36
C ASP A 193 51.57 -17.72 16.82
N ASN A 194 51.66 -18.88 16.13
CA ASN A 194 51.50 -18.95 14.68
C ASN A 194 50.04 -18.69 14.25
N HIS A 195 49.79 -17.51 13.70
CA HIS A 195 48.48 -17.05 13.26
C HIS A 195 47.84 -17.99 12.22
N ARG A 196 48.62 -18.44 11.22
CA ARG A 196 48.13 -19.28 10.12
C ARG A 196 47.66 -20.64 10.65
N TYR A 197 48.38 -21.22 11.60
CA TYR A 197 47.99 -22.49 12.22
C TYR A 197 46.71 -22.38 13.04
N TRP A 198 46.53 -21.31 13.84
CA TRP A 198 45.27 -21.10 14.56
C TRP A 198 44.08 -20.89 13.61
N PHE A 199 44.26 -20.17 12.51
CA PHE A 199 43.20 -19.97 11.51
C PHE A 199 42.78 -21.30 10.86
N TYR A 200 43.72 -22.09 10.33
CA TYR A 200 43.38 -23.35 9.70
C TYR A 200 42.93 -24.43 10.69
N LEU A 201 43.42 -24.44 11.94
CA LEU A 201 42.94 -25.39 12.96
C LEU A 201 41.45 -25.18 13.23
N ALA A 202 41.03 -23.91 13.36
CA ALA A 202 39.63 -23.55 13.54
C ALA A 202 38.78 -23.96 12.32
N GLN A 203 39.32 -23.83 11.10
CA GLN A 203 38.68 -24.33 9.89
C GLN A 203 38.60 -25.86 9.87
N SER A 204 39.66 -26.59 10.20
CA SER A 204 39.65 -28.07 10.24
C SER A 204 38.64 -28.58 11.27
N TYR A 205 38.54 -27.96 12.45
CA TYR A 205 37.49 -28.30 13.42
C TYR A 205 36.08 -28.00 12.88
N ARG A 206 35.85 -26.84 12.25
CA ARG A 206 34.55 -26.49 11.64
C ARG A 206 34.15 -27.52 10.58
N ASP A 207 35.07 -27.85 9.68
CA ASP A 207 34.83 -28.73 8.54
C ASP A 207 34.75 -30.22 8.98
N ALA A 208 35.27 -30.57 10.16
CA ALA A 208 35.03 -31.83 10.88
C ALA A 208 33.71 -31.85 11.70
N GLY A 209 32.94 -30.76 11.74
CA GLY A 209 31.72 -30.65 12.55
C GLY A 209 31.93 -30.33 14.04
N ARG A 210 33.18 -30.11 14.46
CA ARG A 210 33.61 -29.85 15.85
C ARG A 210 33.47 -28.37 16.20
N MET A 211 32.22 -27.89 16.15
CA MET A 211 31.89 -26.45 16.19
C MET A 211 32.31 -25.74 17.49
N THR A 212 32.37 -26.46 18.61
CA THR A 212 32.82 -25.89 19.90
C THR A 212 34.31 -25.56 19.86
N GLU A 213 35.16 -26.49 19.45
CA GLU A 213 36.60 -26.27 19.30
C GLU A 213 36.89 -25.28 18.17
N ALA A 214 36.12 -25.30 17.09
CA ALA A 214 36.21 -24.31 16.01
C ALA A 214 35.96 -22.89 16.53
N ALA A 215 34.90 -22.66 17.30
CA ALA A 215 34.58 -21.35 17.87
C ALA A 215 35.70 -20.85 18.82
N VAL A 216 36.29 -21.74 19.63
CA VAL A 216 37.41 -21.40 20.53
C VAL A 216 38.68 -21.04 19.74
N ALA A 217 39.04 -21.85 18.74
CA ALA A 217 40.22 -21.60 17.91
C ALA A 217 40.07 -20.34 17.04
N TYR A 218 38.88 -20.07 16.49
CA TYR A 218 38.57 -18.82 15.79
C TYR A 218 38.63 -17.61 16.74
N ALA A 219 38.08 -17.71 17.96
CA ALA A 219 38.16 -16.64 18.96
C ALA A 219 39.61 -16.31 19.35
N LYS A 220 40.45 -17.34 19.55
CA LYS A 220 41.90 -17.19 19.77
C LYS A 220 42.55 -16.49 18.57
N ARG A 221 42.34 -16.96 17.33
CA ARG A 221 42.89 -16.32 16.12
C ARG A 221 42.48 -14.86 15.99
N ALA A 222 41.21 -14.55 16.21
CA ALA A 222 40.64 -13.20 16.10
C ALA A 222 41.23 -12.20 17.11
N GLY A 223 41.89 -12.68 18.17
CA GLY A 223 42.60 -11.86 19.17
C GLY A 223 44.11 -11.68 18.93
N MET A 224 44.72 -12.33 17.93
CA MET A 224 46.18 -12.33 17.73
C MET A 224 46.71 -11.22 16.81
N GLY A 225 45.83 -10.44 16.15
CA GLY A 225 46.25 -9.40 15.20
C GLY A 225 46.82 -10.00 13.91
N GLY A 226 47.94 -9.45 13.42
CA GLY A 226 48.56 -9.88 12.16
C GLY A 226 47.81 -9.35 10.93
N TRP A 227 47.52 -10.21 9.94
CA TRP A 227 46.71 -9.83 8.78
C TRP A 227 45.25 -9.62 9.19
N ASP A 228 44.76 -8.38 9.04
CA ASP A 228 43.44 -7.95 9.55
C ASP A 228 42.26 -8.65 8.89
N GLU A 229 42.37 -9.08 7.63
CA GLU A 229 41.30 -9.83 6.94
C GLU A 229 41.13 -11.23 7.53
N GLU A 230 42.22 -11.92 7.83
CA GLU A 230 42.20 -13.26 8.45
C GLU A 230 41.72 -13.17 9.90
N ALA A 231 42.13 -12.13 10.64
CA ALA A 231 41.63 -11.84 11.99
C ALA A 231 40.13 -11.46 12.00
N TRP A 232 39.66 -10.73 10.99
CA TRP A 232 38.25 -10.38 10.81
C TRP A 232 37.40 -11.60 10.42
N ASN A 233 37.84 -12.39 9.43
CA ASN A 233 37.11 -13.58 9.01
C ASN A 233 37.04 -14.59 10.15
N ALA A 234 38.12 -14.77 10.94
CA ALA A 234 38.05 -15.58 12.16
C ALA A 234 36.94 -15.13 13.11
N ARG A 235 36.77 -13.81 13.33
CA ARG A 235 35.68 -13.25 14.16
C ARG A 235 34.28 -13.50 13.58
N LEU A 236 34.12 -13.46 12.25
CA LEU A 236 32.87 -13.81 11.57
C LEU A 236 32.57 -15.32 11.65
N GLN A 237 33.56 -16.18 11.42
CA GLN A 237 33.40 -17.64 11.53
C GLN A 237 33.12 -18.06 12.99
N GLN A 238 33.73 -17.41 13.99
CA GLN A 238 33.39 -17.58 15.41
C GLN A 238 31.88 -17.35 15.64
N ALA A 239 31.34 -16.23 15.18
CA ALA A 239 29.91 -15.90 15.31
C ALA A 239 29.04 -16.97 14.62
N ARG A 240 29.41 -17.41 13.41
CA ARG A 240 28.69 -18.46 12.67
C ARG A 240 28.69 -19.81 13.38
N CYS A 241 29.82 -20.23 13.97
CA CYS A 241 29.87 -21.43 14.81
C CYS A 241 28.97 -21.28 16.06
N GLN A 242 28.95 -20.11 16.71
CA GLN A 242 28.05 -19.84 17.84
C GLN A 242 26.56 -19.93 17.45
N ARG A 243 26.17 -19.38 16.29
CA ARG A 243 24.79 -19.52 15.76
C ARG A 243 24.41 -20.98 15.53
N GLN A 244 25.33 -21.82 15.05
CA GLN A 244 25.08 -23.26 14.86
C GLN A 244 25.01 -24.03 16.20
N LEU A 245 25.68 -23.55 17.24
CA LEU A 245 25.60 -24.09 18.61
C LEU A 245 24.37 -23.60 19.40
N GLY A 246 23.60 -22.64 18.86
CA GLY A 246 22.47 -22.01 19.56
C GLY A 246 22.86 -20.92 20.57
N ASP A 247 24.12 -20.46 20.54
CA ASP A 247 24.60 -19.31 21.31
C ASP A 247 24.19 -18.00 20.61
N ASP A 248 22.90 -17.66 20.73
CA ASP A 248 22.28 -16.46 20.17
C ASP A 248 23.01 -15.17 20.63
N GLU A 249 23.37 -15.06 21.92
CA GLU A 249 24.05 -13.88 22.48
C GLU A 249 25.46 -13.73 21.90
N GLY A 250 26.24 -14.82 21.89
CA GLY A 250 27.57 -14.83 21.31
C GLY A 250 27.57 -14.54 19.82
N PHE A 251 26.63 -15.13 19.05
CA PHE A 251 26.46 -14.81 17.65
C PHE A 251 26.22 -13.31 17.43
N ILE A 252 25.24 -12.70 18.09
CA ILE A 252 24.91 -11.27 17.92
C ILE A 252 26.11 -10.41 18.31
N ARG A 253 26.75 -10.68 19.45
CA ARG A 253 27.93 -9.94 19.93
C ARG A 253 29.10 -10.00 18.95
N HIS A 254 29.45 -11.18 18.44
CA HIS A 254 30.62 -11.34 17.60
C HIS A 254 30.37 -10.96 16.13
N ALA A 255 29.14 -11.08 15.61
CA ALA A 255 28.76 -10.53 14.31
C ALA A 255 28.84 -8.99 14.29
N LEU A 256 28.30 -8.33 15.32
CA LEU A 256 28.45 -6.87 15.48
C LEU A 256 29.92 -6.46 15.68
N ALA A 257 30.72 -7.25 16.41
CA ALA A 257 32.15 -6.99 16.56
C ALA A 257 32.93 -7.17 15.24
N ALA A 258 32.54 -8.13 14.38
CA ALA A 258 33.11 -8.29 13.04
C ALA A 258 32.76 -7.10 12.14
N PHE A 259 31.51 -6.63 12.17
CA PHE A 259 31.11 -5.43 11.43
C PHE A 259 31.88 -4.19 11.89
N ASN A 260 31.97 -3.95 13.21
CA ASN A 260 32.72 -2.81 13.76
C ASN A 260 34.22 -2.85 13.44
N GLN A 261 34.80 -4.01 13.14
CA GLN A 261 36.20 -4.16 12.72
C GLN A 261 36.42 -3.85 11.23
N ARG A 262 35.46 -4.17 10.35
CA ARG A 262 35.50 -3.81 8.91
C ARG A 262 34.10 -3.36 8.45
N PRO A 263 33.68 -2.09 8.71
CA PRO A 263 32.34 -1.62 8.33
C PRO A 263 32.04 -1.62 6.83
N GLN A 264 33.08 -1.78 5.99
CA GLN A 264 32.95 -2.00 4.54
C GLN A 264 32.63 -3.46 4.14
N ARG A 265 32.44 -4.37 5.12
CA ARG A 265 32.04 -5.76 4.89
C ARG A 265 30.60 -5.99 5.34
N ALA A 266 29.72 -6.32 4.40
CA ALA A 266 28.29 -6.48 4.64
C ALA A 266 27.88 -7.88 5.14
N GLU A 267 28.77 -8.88 5.04
CA GLU A 267 28.51 -10.27 5.45
C GLU A 267 27.96 -10.42 6.88
N PRO A 268 28.46 -9.72 7.93
CA PRO A 268 27.91 -9.84 9.28
C PRO A 268 26.50 -9.24 9.41
N LEU A 269 26.18 -8.19 8.64
CA LEU A 269 24.85 -7.58 8.62
C LEU A 269 23.84 -8.51 7.94
N TYR A 270 24.24 -9.19 6.87
CA TYR A 270 23.43 -10.22 6.21
C TYR A 270 23.14 -11.41 7.14
N ASP A 271 24.14 -11.90 7.88
CA ASP A 271 23.92 -12.95 8.88
C ASP A 271 22.95 -12.53 10.00
N LEU A 272 23.06 -11.28 10.48
CA LEU A 272 22.14 -10.70 11.47
C LEU A 272 20.73 -10.54 10.91
N ALA A 273 20.59 -10.01 9.68
CA ALA A 273 19.29 -9.87 9.00
C ALA A 273 18.57 -11.22 8.89
N ARG A 274 19.30 -12.25 8.43
CA ARG A 274 18.81 -13.64 8.34
C ARG A 274 18.36 -14.18 9.69
N TYR A 275 19.20 -14.03 10.72
CA TYR A 275 18.91 -14.49 12.07
C TYR A 275 17.60 -13.86 12.61
N TYR A 276 17.44 -12.54 12.48
CA TYR A 276 16.24 -11.87 12.96
C TYR A 276 14.99 -12.24 12.15
N ARG A 277 15.10 -12.44 10.82
CA ARG A 277 13.98 -12.98 10.01
C ARG A 277 13.59 -14.39 10.43
N GLU A 278 14.57 -15.27 10.64
CA GLU A 278 14.35 -16.66 11.07
C GLU A 278 13.71 -16.75 12.47
N LYS A 279 13.86 -15.72 13.32
CA LYS A 279 13.16 -15.54 14.61
C LYS A 279 11.82 -14.77 14.49
N GLY A 280 11.40 -14.37 13.30
CA GLY A 280 10.17 -13.59 13.04
C GLY A 280 10.26 -12.09 13.35
N MET A 281 11.43 -11.58 13.72
CA MET A 281 11.68 -10.18 14.10
C MET A 281 11.95 -9.31 12.86
N ASN A 282 10.94 -9.19 11.99
CA ASN A 282 11.10 -8.63 10.65
C ASN A 282 11.60 -7.17 10.62
N ASP A 283 11.16 -6.30 11.53
CA ASP A 283 11.66 -4.91 11.58
C ASP A 283 13.15 -4.83 11.93
N ALA A 284 13.64 -5.72 12.82
CA ALA A 284 15.06 -5.81 13.12
C ALA A 284 15.84 -6.35 11.91
N SER A 285 15.32 -7.36 11.23
CA SER A 285 15.90 -7.87 9.97
C SER A 285 15.99 -6.78 8.90
N ALA A 286 14.93 -5.99 8.73
CA ALA A 286 14.91 -4.88 7.78
C ALA A 286 15.96 -3.79 8.09
N LEU A 287 16.21 -3.47 9.36
CA LEU A 287 17.27 -2.52 9.75
C LEU A 287 18.67 -3.01 9.34
N PHE A 288 18.99 -4.29 9.58
CA PHE A 288 20.27 -4.87 9.16
C PHE A 288 20.38 -4.98 7.63
N CYS A 289 19.28 -5.28 6.94
CA CYS A 289 19.22 -5.24 5.48
C CYS A 289 19.48 -3.82 4.93
N GLU A 290 18.82 -2.79 5.47
CA GLU A 290 18.96 -1.41 4.99
C GLU A 290 20.38 -0.87 5.22
N ALA A 291 21.03 -1.23 6.34
CA ALA A 291 22.45 -0.95 6.57
C ALA A 291 23.36 -1.71 5.58
N GLY A 292 23.11 -3.01 5.35
CA GLY A 292 23.91 -3.82 4.42
C GLY A 292 23.78 -3.39 2.96
N LEU A 293 22.57 -3.02 2.52
CA LEU A 293 22.28 -2.57 1.16
C LEU A 293 22.94 -1.23 0.80
N ALA A 294 23.40 -0.46 1.79
CA ALA A 294 24.20 0.75 1.57
C ALA A 294 25.69 0.49 1.32
N ILE A 295 26.16 -0.76 1.48
CA ILE A 295 27.58 -1.15 1.37
C ILE A 295 27.83 -1.77 -0.01
N ALA A 296 28.71 -1.13 -0.80
CA ALA A 296 29.20 -1.69 -2.06
C ALA A 296 30.14 -2.88 -1.83
N LYS A 297 30.26 -3.78 -2.82
CA LYS A 297 31.26 -4.87 -2.78
C LYS A 297 32.66 -4.26 -2.61
N PRO A 298 33.48 -4.71 -1.63
CA PRO A 298 34.81 -4.16 -1.41
C PRO A 298 35.76 -4.54 -2.55
N GLU A 299 36.54 -3.56 -3.03
CA GLU A 299 37.56 -3.75 -4.07
C GLU A 299 38.97 -4.00 -3.51
N GLN A 300 39.19 -3.71 -2.22
CA GLN A 300 40.51 -3.75 -1.56
C GLN A 300 40.73 -4.95 -0.65
N ASP A 301 39.65 -5.59 -0.19
CA ASP A 301 39.72 -6.89 0.49
C ASP A 301 39.88 -8.00 -0.58
N ILE A 302 40.56 -9.09 -0.22
CA ILE A 302 40.76 -10.26 -1.10
C ILE A 302 40.35 -11.57 -0.43
N LEU A 303 40.28 -11.61 0.90
CA LEU A 303 39.96 -12.83 1.64
C LEU A 303 38.45 -13.06 1.75
N PHE A 304 37.99 -14.12 1.08
CA PHE A 304 36.65 -14.73 1.20
C PHE A 304 35.50 -13.69 1.15
N ILE A 305 35.42 -12.89 0.08
CA ILE A 305 34.26 -12.03 -0.17
C ILE A 305 33.08 -12.88 -0.64
N GLU A 306 31.93 -12.73 -0.01
CA GLU A 306 30.72 -13.51 -0.33
C GLU A 306 29.86 -12.76 -1.35
N ASP A 307 30.19 -12.91 -2.64
CA ASP A 307 29.56 -12.18 -3.76
C ASP A 307 28.02 -12.24 -3.80
N THR A 308 27.42 -13.33 -3.32
CA THR A 308 25.97 -13.49 -3.20
C THR A 308 25.34 -12.45 -2.25
N VAL A 309 26.04 -12.03 -1.19
CA VAL A 309 25.56 -11.04 -0.21
C VAL A 309 25.27 -9.70 -0.86
N TYR A 310 26.22 -9.23 -1.68
CA TYR A 310 26.19 -7.92 -2.34
C TYR A 310 25.30 -7.90 -3.60
N THR A 311 25.15 -9.05 -4.26
CA THR A 311 24.37 -9.18 -5.51
C THR A 311 22.89 -9.46 -5.25
N THR A 312 22.54 -10.48 -4.47
CA THR A 312 21.12 -10.88 -4.26
C THR A 312 20.73 -11.00 -2.80
N GLY A 313 21.54 -11.62 -1.94
CA GLY A 313 21.15 -12.07 -0.60
C GLY A 313 20.57 -10.97 0.30
N LEU A 314 21.20 -9.80 0.37
CA LEU A 314 20.65 -8.66 1.14
C LEU A 314 19.35 -8.10 0.54
N ARG A 315 19.16 -8.19 -0.79
CA ARG A 315 17.90 -7.80 -1.45
C ARG A 315 16.80 -8.85 -1.22
N GLU A 316 17.15 -10.13 -1.22
CA GLU A 316 16.22 -11.24 -0.95
C GLU A 316 15.68 -11.16 0.49
N GLU A 317 16.58 -11.02 1.47
CA GLU A 317 16.22 -10.89 2.88
C GLU A 317 15.41 -9.60 3.14
N TYR A 318 15.78 -8.47 2.51
CA TYR A 318 14.98 -7.24 2.58
C TYR A 318 13.59 -7.41 1.98
N ALA A 319 13.50 -8.02 0.79
CA ALA A 319 12.24 -8.28 0.10
C ALA A 319 11.30 -9.19 0.91
N ILE A 320 11.83 -10.09 1.75
CA ILE A 320 11.00 -10.89 2.65
C ILE A 320 10.64 -10.10 3.92
N ALA A 321 11.60 -9.45 4.58
CA ALA A 321 11.38 -8.75 5.84
C ALA A 321 10.46 -7.53 5.70
N ALA A 322 10.68 -6.69 4.68
CA ALA A 322 9.93 -5.45 4.45
C ALA A 322 8.46 -5.68 4.10
N ASN A 323 8.06 -6.88 3.65
CA ASN A 323 6.65 -7.23 3.46
C ASN A 323 5.84 -7.13 4.77
N TYR A 324 6.49 -7.36 5.91
CA TYR A 324 5.88 -7.29 7.24
C TYR A 324 6.02 -5.93 7.90
N ALA A 325 6.67 -4.95 7.26
CA ALA A 325 6.81 -3.60 7.78
C ALA A 325 5.43 -2.91 7.89
N ARG A 326 5.24 -2.18 8.99
CA ARG A 326 4.08 -1.29 9.20
C ARG A 326 4.16 -0.03 8.36
N ASP A 327 5.38 0.51 8.21
CA ASP A 327 5.66 1.65 7.33
C ASP A 327 5.40 1.28 5.86
N PRO A 328 4.45 1.95 5.18
CA PRO A 328 4.17 1.70 3.78
C PRO A 328 5.35 2.04 2.87
N VAL A 329 6.24 2.98 3.23
CA VAL A 329 7.38 3.39 2.39
C VAL A 329 8.45 2.31 2.38
N ARG A 330 8.84 1.77 3.55
CA ARG A 330 9.67 0.56 3.65
C ARG A 330 9.02 -0.62 2.94
N LYS A 331 7.72 -0.84 3.10
CA LYS A 331 7.00 -1.93 2.42
C LYS A 331 7.00 -1.78 0.89
N ASP A 332 6.87 -0.56 0.36
CA ASP A 332 6.93 -0.29 -1.08
C ASP A 332 8.33 -0.54 -1.64
N ARG A 333 9.39 -0.11 -0.92
CA ARG A 333 10.78 -0.45 -1.25
C ARG A 333 11.05 -1.95 -1.17
N GLY A 334 10.39 -2.67 -0.26
CA GLY A 334 10.38 -4.12 -0.20
C GLY A 334 9.76 -4.76 -1.44
N PHE A 335 8.61 -4.26 -1.89
CA PHE A 335 8.00 -4.67 -3.17
C PHE A 335 8.96 -4.39 -4.34
N ALA A 336 9.56 -3.21 -4.40
CA ALA A 336 10.49 -2.81 -5.45
C ALA A 336 11.69 -3.79 -5.54
N ALA A 337 12.35 -4.07 -4.42
CA ALA A 337 13.42 -5.09 -4.35
C ALA A 337 12.93 -6.47 -4.83
N CYS A 338 11.73 -6.89 -4.42
CA CYS A 338 11.13 -8.16 -4.82
C CYS A 338 10.83 -8.24 -6.32
N ASN A 339 10.25 -7.18 -6.89
CA ASN A 339 9.88 -7.08 -8.30
C ASN A 339 11.12 -6.96 -9.19
N TRP A 340 12.13 -6.21 -8.77
CA TRP A 340 13.43 -6.13 -9.45
C TRP A 340 14.16 -7.47 -9.44
N LEU A 341 14.23 -8.16 -8.30
CA LEU A 341 14.81 -9.50 -8.22
C LEU A 341 14.08 -10.52 -9.10
N ALA A 342 12.74 -10.45 -9.17
CA ALA A 342 11.91 -11.34 -9.98
C ALA A 342 12.02 -11.09 -11.50
N LEU A 343 12.31 -9.84 -11.90
CA LEU A 343 12.32 -9.42 -13.31
C LEU A 343 13.72 -9.17 -13.88
N ASN A 344 14.78 -9.05 -13.07
CA ASN A 344 16.14 -8.91 -13.61
C ASN A 344 16.64 -10.23 -14.23
N ARG A 345 17.02 -10.19 -15.51
CA ARG A 345 17.53 -11.34 -16.28
C ARG A 345 19.00 -11.68 -16.03
N GLU A 346 19.77 -10.79 -15.41
CA GLU A 346 21.14 -11.03 -14.97
C GLU A 346 21.18 -11.86 -13.69
N ILE A 347 20.07 -11.94 -12.96
CA ILE A 347 19.92 -12.72 -11.73
C ILE A 347 19.59 -14.18 -12.09
N GLY A 348 20.34 -15.09 -11.47
CA GLY A 348 20.18 -16.54 -11.62
C GLY A 348 18.81 -17.04 -11.16
N ASP A 349 18.42 -18.20 -11.69
CA ASP A 349 17.04 -18.70 -11.59
C ASP A 349 16.54 -18.86 -10.14
N GLY A 350 17.38 -19.35 -9.21
CA GLY A 350 16.98 -19.57 -7.80
C GLY A 350 16.46 -18.32 -7.09
N PRO A 351 17.28 -17.25 -6.92
CA PRO A 351 16.83 -15.99 -6.32
C PRO A 351 15.64 -15.35 -7.05
N ARG A 352 15.63 -15.40 -8.38
CA ARG A 352 14.60 -14.79 -9.21
C ARG A 352 13.24 -15.48 -9.05
N ASP A 353 13.22 -16.81 -9.07
CA ASP A 353 12.00 -17.60 -8.92
C ASP A 353 11.47 -17.55 -7.47
N LEU A 354 12.37 -17.42 -6.47
CA LEU A 354 12.01 -17.13 -5.07
C LEU A 354 11.36 -15.75 -4.92
N ALA A 355 11.97 -14.70 -5.47
CA ALA A 355 11.40 -13.35 -5.44
C ALA A 355 10.06 -13.27 -6.17
N TRP A 356 9.94 -13.94 -7.33
CA TRP A 356 8.67 -14.06 -8.05
C TRP A 356 7.57 -14.71 -7.20
N SER A 357 7.87 -15.84 -6.54
CA SER A 357 6.94 -16.48 -5.60
C SER A 357 6.54 -15.57 -4.42
N ASN A 358 7.47 -14.73 -3.95
CA ASN A 358 7.21 -13.78 -2.86
C ASN A 358 6.37 -12.55 -3.27
N LEU A 359 6.24 -12.23 -4.56
CA LEU A 359 5.30 -11.19 -5.03
C LEU A 359 3.84 -11.47 -4.61
N TYR A 360 3.49 -12.74 -4.37
CA TYR A 360 2.19 -13.14 -3.82
C TYR A 360 1.82 -12.43 -2.50
N TYR A 361 2.81 -12.08 -1.68
CA TYR A 361 2.56 -11.39 -0.41
C TYR A 361 2.32 -9.89 -0.60
N TYR A 362 3.01 -9.26 -1.55
CA TYR A 362 2.85 -7.85 -1.87
C TYR A 362 1.61 -7.53 -2.72
N VAL A 363 1.19 -8.44 -3.59
CA VAL A 363 0.16 -8.17 -4.61
C VAL A 363 -1.18 -7.72 -4.00
N GLN A 364 -1.72 -6.63 -4.53
CA GLN A 364 -2.94 -5.92 -4.11
C GLN A 364 -4.08 -6.11 -5.14
N PRO A 365 -5.35 -5.85 -4.78
CA PRO A 365 -6.43 -5.82 -5.77
C PRO A 365 -6.28 -4.61 -6.69
N ALA A 366 -6.77 -4.71 -7.93
CA ALA A 366 -6.71 -3.68 -8.96
C ALA A 366 -7.21 -2.32 -8.47
N LYS A 367 -8.27 -2.31 -7.65
CA LYS A 367 -8.87 -1.10 -7.06
C LYS A 367 -7.98 -0.35 -6.05
N THR A 368 -6.90 -0.97 -5.56
CA THR A 368 -5.91 -0.30 -4.69
C THR A 368 -4.86 0.46 -5.50
N THR A 369 -4.49 -0.01 -6.69
CA THR A 369 -3.55 0.67 -7.58
C THR A 369 -4.22 1.58 -8.60
N MET A 370 -5.49 1.31 -8.93
CA MET A 370 -6.32 2.05 -9.88
C MET A 370 -7.71 2.30 -9.26
N PRO A 371 -7.89 3.36 -8.46
CA PRO A 371 -9.14 3.67 -7.76
C PRO A 371 -10.40 3.70 -8.63
N SER A 372 -10.29 4.09 -9.91
CA SER A 372 -11.39 4.08 -10.89
C SER A 372 -11.91 2.66 -11.21
N PHE A 373 -11.14 1.61 -10.90
CA PHE A 373 -11.50 0.23 -11.22
C PHE A 373 -12.87 -0.15 -10.64
N ASN A 374 -13.80 -0.44 -11.54
CA ASN A 374 -15.17 -0.81 -11.24
C ASN A 374 -15.57 -2.02 -12.07
N ALA A 375 -16.13 -3.05 -11.44
CA ALA A 375 -16.42 -4.33 -12.06
C ALA A 375 -17.82 -4.85 -11.75
N ARG A 376 -18.45 -5.52 -12.73
CA ARG A 376 -19.73 -6.24 -12.59
C ARG A 376 -19.62 -7.64 -13.19
N GLN A 377 -20.47 -8.55 -12.72
CA GLN A 377 -20.72 -9.80 -13.42
C GLN A 377 -21.49 -9.53 -14.73
N VAL A 378 -21.24 -10.33 -15.77
CA VAL A 378 -22.00 -10.27 -17.04
C VAL A 378 -23.41 -10.81 -16.80
N ASP A 379 -24.44 -10.04 -17.19
CA ASP A 379 -25.84 -10.47 -17.14
C ASP A 379 -26.14 -11.44 -18.30
N PHE A 380 -25.78 -12.71 -18.10
CA PHE A 380 -25.98 -13.77 -19.08
C PHE A 380 -26.31 -15.12 -18.41
N THR A 381 -27.50 -15.63 -18.70
CA THR A 381 -27.91 -16.99 -18.31
C THR A 381 -27.36 -18.02 -19.29
N ALA A 382 -26.42 -18.85 -18.84
CA ALA A 382 -25.91 -19.97 -19.63
C ALA A 382 -26.98 -21.06 -19.85
N PRO A 383 -26.94 -21.81 -20.97
CA PRO A 383 -27.87 -22.92 -21.22
C PRO A 383 -27.78 -24.04 -20.18
N ASP A 384 -28.84 -24.81 -20.00
CA ASP A 384 -28.90 -25.93 -19.05
C ASP A 384 -27.69 -26.86 -19.15
N GLY A 385 -27.02 -27.06 -18.01
CA GLY A 385 -25.81 -27.89 -17.91
C GLY A 385 -24.51 -27.23 -18.36
N TYR A 386 -24.53 -25.93 -18.70
CA TYR A 386 -23.33 -25.11 -18.97
C TYR A 386 -23.16 -24.00 -17.93
N ARG A 387 -21.92 -23.56 -17.71
CA ARG A 387 -21.55 -22.44 -16.82
C ARG A 387 -20.74 -21.38 -17.58
N PRO A 388 -20.92 -20.07 -17.31
CA PRO A 388 -20.23 -19.00 -18.03
C PRO A 388 -18.86 -18.66 -17.42
N LEU A 389 -17.81 -18.62 -18.25
CA LEU A 389 -16.46 -18.20 -17.88
C LEU A 389 -15.77 -17.46 -19.04
N ASN A 390 -14.52 -17.05 -18.82
CA ASN A 390 -13.56 -16.45 -19.78
C ASN A 390 -14.18 -15.58 -20.89
N PRO A 391 -14.94 -14.51 -20.54
CA PRO A 391 -15.51 -13.60 -21.52
C PRO A 391 -14.42 -12.76 -22.19
N SER A 392 -14.53 -12.51 -23.50
CA SER A 392 -13.62 -11.62 -24.23
C SER A 392 -14.35 -10.40 -24.81
N VAL A 393 -14.04 -9.20 -24.31
CA VAL A 393 -14.59 -7.91 -24.78
C VAL A 393 -13.75 -7.31 -25.91
N THR A 394 -14.42 -6.70 -26.89
CA THR A 394 -13.84 -5.85 -27.92
C THR A 394 -14.79 -4.71 -28.32
N ARG A 395 -14.33 -3.76 -29.15
CA ARG A 395 -15.18 -2.71 -29.74
C ARG A 395 -15.28 -2.91 -31.27
N LEU A 396 -16.50 -2.85 -31.81
CA LEU A 396 -16.76 -2.88 -33.26
C LEU A 396 -17.47 -1.59 -33.67
N GLY A 397 -16.74 -0.68 -34.35
CA GLY A 397 -17.21 0.70 -34.55
C GLY A 397 -17.33 1.40 -33.20
N GLY A 398 -18.55 1.82 -32.82
CA GLY A 398 -18.86 2.30 -31.47
C GLY A 398 -19.40 1.23 -30.51
N GLN A 399 -19.81 0.05 -30.99
CA GLN A 399 -20.51 -0.95 -30.16
C GLN A 399 -19.53 -1.78 -29.31
N ILE A 400 -19.85 -1.97 -28.03
CA ILE A 400 -19.19 -2.96 -27.16
C ILE A 400 -19.71 -4.37 -27.50
N VAL A 401 -18.80 -5.31 -27.73
CA VAL A 401 -19.09 -6.68 -28.13
C VAL A 401 -18.32 -7.66 -27.25
N VAL A 402 -18.96 -8.73 -26.77
CA VAL A 402 -18.35 -9.73 -25.87
C VAL A 402 -18.58 -11.14 -26.41
N SER A 403 -17.52 -11.95 -26.49
CA SER A 403 -17.64 -13.42 -26.64
C SER A 403 -17.70 -14.04 -25.25
N GLN A 404 -18.89 -14.48 -24.84
CA GLN A 404 -19.12 -15.17 -23.59
C GLN A 404 -18.92 -16.68 -23.79
N ARG A 405 -17.82 -17.23 -23.26
CA ARG A 405 -17.55 -18.67 -23.25
C ARG A 405 -18.45 -19.37 -22.23
N THR A 406 -18.92 -20.58 -22.53
CA THR A 406 -19.55 -21.49 -21.56
C THR A 406 -19.03 -22.92 -21.70
N VAL A 407 -19.01 -23.67 -20.59
CA VAL A 407 -18.51 -25.07 -20.53
C VAL A 407 -19.42 -25.97 -19.71
N ASN A 408 -19.36 -27.29 -19.97
CA ASN A 408 -20.16 -28.33 -19.32
C ASN A 408 -19.44 -29.08 -18.18
N TYR A 409 -18.33 -28.55 -17.67
CA TYR A 409 -17.61 -29.08 -16.51
C TYR A 409 -17.81 -28.23 -15.26
N GLU A 410 -17.47 -28.80 -14.11
CA GLU A 410 -17.28 -28.08 -12.85
C GLU A 410 -15.85 -28.33 -12.36
N MET A 411 -15.22 -27.34 -11.74
CA MET A 411 -13.87 -27.48 -11.18
C MET A 411 -13.96 -28.06 -9.77
N THR A 412 -13.09 -29.00 -9.43
CA THR A 412 -13.02 -29.61 -8.09
C THR A 412 -12.62 -28.59 -7.01
N GLU A 413 -12.97 -28.83 -5.74
CA GLU A 413 -12.72 -27.90 -4.63
C GLU A 413 -11.23 -27.54 -4.45
N ASP A 414 -10.32 -28.44 -4.83
CA ASP A 414 -8.86 -28.21 -4.83
C ASP A 414 -8.37 -27.31 -5.97
N GLY A 415 -9.21 -27.03 -6.97
CA GLY A 415 -8.85 -26.26 -8.16
C GLY A 415 -7.90 -26.99 -9.12
N LEU A 416 -7.80 -28.33 -9.04
CA LEU A 416 -6.83 -29.13 -9.80
C LEU A 416 -7.43 -29.94 -10.94
N ARG A 417 -8.71 -30.29 -10.88
CA ARG A 417 -9.40 -31.13 -11.86
C ARG A 417 -10.68 -30.47 -12.36
N TYR A 418 -11.13 -30.91 -13.53
CA TYR A 418 -12.41 -30.54 -14.10
C TYR A 418 -13.23 -31.82 -14.29
N GLU A 419 -14.45 -31.85 -13.75
CA GLU A 419 -15.34 -33.00 -13.78
C GLU A 419 -16.58 -32.68 -14.63
N THR A 420 -16.90 -33.58 -15.55
CA THR A 420 -18.11 -33.53 -16.39
C THR A 420 -19.13 -34.54 -15.90
N LYS A 421 -20.42 -34.24 -16.07
CA LYS A 421 -21.50 -35.17 -15.71
C LYS A 421 -21.30 -36.49 -16.46
N ASN A 422 -21.30 -37.60 -15.73
CA ASN A 422 -21.10 -38.97 -16.25
C ASN A 422 -19.78 -39.21 -17.02
N GLY A 423 -18.78 -38.32 -16.92
CA GLY A 423 -17.55 -38.43 -17.72
C GLY A 423 -17.74 -38.07 -19.21
N ASP A 424 -18.76 -37.25 -19.54
CA ASP A 424 -18.94 -36.67 -20.87
C ASP A 424 -17.67 -35.93 -21.34
N ALA A 425 -17.49 -35.80 -22.66
CA ALA A 425 -16.46 -34.91 -23.20
C ALA A 425 -16.67 -33.47 -22.73
N ILE A 426 -15.57 -32.75 -22.46
CA ILE A 426 -15.60 -31.29 -22.26
C ILE A 426 -16.04 -30.64 -23.57
N ARG A 427 -17.02 -29.74 -23.48
CA ARG A 427 -17.60 -29.00 -24.61
C ARG A 427 -17.64 -27.52 -24.27
N THR A 428 -17.06 -26.71 -25.14
CA THR A 428 -17.14 -25.25 -25.10
C THR A 428 -18.18 -24.75 -26.09
N ARG A 429 -19.02 -23.82 -25.67
CA ARG A 429 -19.89 -23.01 -26.54
C ARG A 429 -19.52 -21.54 -26.34
N ASN A 430 -19.71 -20.70 -27.36
CA ASN A 430 -19.44 -19.26 -27.27
C ASN A 430 -20.68 -18.49 -27.71
N PHE A 431 -20.98 -17.39 -27.01
CA PHE A 431 -22.14 -16.54 -27.30
C PHE A 431 -21.67 -15.12 -27.57
N LEU A 432 -22.06 -14.57 -28.71
CA LEU A 432 -21.86 -13.18 -29.06
C LEU A 432 -22.88 -12.33 -28.29
N LEU A 433 -22.40 -11.46 -27.42
CA LEU A 433 -23.18 -10.46 -26.72
C LEU A 433 -22.90 -9.08 -27.31
N ARG A 434 -23.93 -8.25 -27.45
CA ARG A 434 -23.80 -6.82 -27.82
C ARG A 434 -24.30 -5.98 -26.66
N LEU A 435 -23.50 -5.02 -26.21
CA LEU A 435 -23.72 -4.24 -24.98
C LEU A 435 -23.78 -2.73 -25.29
N ASN A 436 -24.58 -1.99 -24.53
CA ASN A 436 -24.54 -0.51 -24.54
C ASN A 436 -23.31 0.03 -23.79
N ASP A 437 -23.11 1.35 -23.83
CA ASP A 437 -22.02 2.05 -23.11
C ASP A 437 -22.18 1.99 -21.57
N GLN A 438 -23.34 1.53 -21.10
CA GLN A 438 -23.63 1.21 -19.70
C GLN A 438 -23.46 -0.29 -19.41
N LEU A 439 -22.82 -1.06 -20.29
CA LEU A 439 -22.48 -2.49 -20.22
C LEU A 439 -23.65 -3.45 -19.99
N ASP A 440 -24.86 -3.05 -20.33
CA ASP A 440 -26.07 -3.85 -20.26
C ASP A 440 -26.24 -4.66 -21.55
N VAL A 441 -26.61 -5.94 -21.43
CA VAL A 441 -26.68 -6.87 -22.58
C VAL A 441 -27.94 -6.60 -23.41
N GLN A 442 -27.76 -6.13 -24.65
CA GLN A 442 -28.84 -5.81 -25.58
C GLN A 442 -29.29 -7.02 -26.40
N SER A 443 -28.36 -7.95 -26.70
CA SER A 443 -28.63 -9.20 -27.42
C SER A 443 -27.61 -10.26 -27.09
N ALA A 444 -28.01 -11.53 -27.11
CA ALA A 444 -27.13 -12.70 -27.02
C ALA A 444 -27.43 -13.68 -28.17
N THR A 445 -26.41 -14.25 -28.82
CA THR A 445 -26.58 -15.23 -29.92
C THR A 445 -25.42 -16.22 -29.94
N GLU A 446 -25.69 -17.51 -30.15
CA GLU A 446 -24.64 -18.54 -30.17
C GLU A 446 -23.76 -18.44 -31.43
N ILE A 447 -22.44 -18.47 -31.24
CA ILE A 447 -21.44 -18.49 -32.32
C ILE A 447 -21.21 -19.96 -32.72
N LEU A 448 -21.73 -20.34 -33.89
CA LEU A 448 -21.61 -21.69 -34.41
C LEU A 448 -20.22 -21.94 -35.04
N ALA A 449 -19.76 -23.20 -35.01
CA ALA A 449 -18.54 -23.63 -35.69
C ALA A 449 -18.65 -23.54 -37.23
N PRO A 450 -17.53 -23.51 -37.97
CA PRO A 450 -17.54 -23.50 -39.43
C PRO A 450 -18.25 -24.72 -40.04
N LEU A 451 -18.85 -24.57 -41.22
CA LEU A 451 -19.58 -25.65 -41.92
C LEU A 451 -18.65 -26.69 -42.56
N ASP A 452 -17.41 -26.30 -42.80
CA ASP A 452 -16.31 -27.06 -43.41
C ASP A 452 -15.29 -27.55 -42.37
N MET A 453 -15.57 -27.39 -41.07
CA MET A 453 -14.73 -27.90 -39.99
C MET A 453 -14.69 -29.43 -40.02
N PRO A 454 -13.50 -30.07 -39.97
CA PRO A 454 -13.38 -31.53 -40.00
C PRO A 454 -13.86 -32.16 -38.68
N GLU A 455 -14.34 -33.41 -38.78
CA GLU A 455 -14.73 -34.22 -37.61
C GLU A 455 -13.59 -34.34 -36.58
N PRO A 456 -13.89 -34.24 -35.26
CA PRO A 456 -12.88 -34.29 -34.22
C PRO A 456 -12.10 -35.60 -34.17
N VAL A 457 -10.77 -35.49 -34.32
CA VAL A 457 -9.81 -36.58 -34.15
C VAL A 457 -9.68 -36.92 -32.66
N TYR A 458 -9.45 -35.90 -31.83
CA TYR A 458 -9.54 -36.02 -30.38
C TYR A 458 -10.93 -35.60 -29.90
N LYS A 459 -11.57 -36.45 -29.10
CA LYS A 459 -13.00 -36.33 -28.78
C LYS A 459 -13.30 -35.89 -27.35
N GLY A 460 -12.29 -35.76 -26.49
CA GLY A 460 -12.42 -35.49 -25.05
C GLY A 460 -12.56 -34.02 -24.66
N VAL A 461 -12.08 -33.09 -25.49
CA VAL A 461 -12.25 -31.63 -25.36
C VAL A 461 -12.67 -31.11 -26.73
N ARG A 462 -13.75 -30.32 -26.78
CA ARG A 462 -14.34 -29.82 -28.03
C ARG A 462 -14.80 -28.37 -27.95
N GLY A 463 -14.89 -27.72 -29.09
CA GLY A 463 -15.25 -26.32 -29.25
C GLY A 463 -14.04 -25.39 -29.15
N PHE A 464 -14.30 -24.11 -29.42
CA PHE A 464 -13.31 -23.05 -29.48
C PHE A 464 -13.07 -22.47 -28.08
N GLU A 465 -11.96 -22.83 -27.46
CA GLU A 465 -11.58 -22.38 -26.10
C GLU A 465 -11.00 -20.96 -26.14
N ASP A 466 -11.40 -20.14 -25.16
CA ASP A 466 -10.84 -18.79 -24.93
C ASP A 466 -10.82 -17.90 -26.19
N LEU A 467 -11.98 -17.77 -26.84
CA LEU A 467 -12.18 -17.00 -28.08
C LEU A 467 -11.99 -15.50 -27.85
N ARG A 468 -10.76 -15.02 -28.02
CA ARG A 468 -10.36 -13.62 -27.90
C ARG A 468 -10.86 -12.79 -29.08
N LEU A 469 -11.71 -11.79 -28.84
CA LEU A 469 -12.30 -10.96 -29.90
C LEU A 469 -11.43 -9.76 -30.30
N PHE A 470 -11.45 -9.43 -31.59
CA PHE A 470 -10.86 -8.21 -32.14
C PHE A 470 -11.59 -7.78 -33.42
N ALA A 471 -11.49 -6.51 -33.79
CA ALA A 471 -11.96 -6.00 -35.08
C ALA A 471 -10.79 -5.92 -36.07
N TRP A 472 -11.01 -6.29 -37.33
CA TRP A 472 -10.02 -6.21 -38.40
C TRP A 472 -10.70 -5.96 -39.75
N ASN A 473 -10.23 -4.97 -40.51
CA ASN A 473 -10.83 -4.52 -41.78
C ASN A 473 -12.33 -4.13 -41.65
N GLY A 474 -12.74 -3.67 -40.46
CA GLY A 474 -14.12 -3.33 -40.14
C GLY A 474 -15.05 -4.52 -39.82
N GLU A 475 -14.54 -5.75 -39.87
CA GLU A 475 -15.28 -6.97 -39.53
C GLU A 475 -14.89 -7.49 -38.13
N LEU A 476 -15.73 -8.33 -37.54
CA LEU A 476 -15.45 -8.97 -36.25
C LEU A 476 -14.73 -10.31 -36.43
N TRP A 477 -13.65 -10.50 -35.68
CA TRP A 477 -12.82 -11.69 -35.69
C TRP A 477 -12.59 -12.23 -34.29
N GLY A 478 -12.23 -13.50 -34.20
CA GLY A 478 -11.84 -14.15 -32.96
C GLY A 478 -10.65 -15.08 -33.13
N SER A 479 -9.83 -15.20 -32.08
CA SER A 479 -8.77 -16.21 -32.00
C SER A 479 -8.94 -17.09 -30.77
N ALA A 480 -8.91 -18.41 -30.97
CA ALA A 480 -9.22 -19.42 -29.95
C ALA A 480 -8.26 -20.60 -30.01
N CYS A 481 -8.16 -21.33 -28.91
CA CYS A 481 -7.50 -22.63 -28.85
C CYS A 481 -8.49 -23.76 -29.19
N VAL A 482 -8.11 -24.66 -30.09
CA VAL A 482 -8.88 -25.85 -30.44
C VAL A 482 -8.01 -27.08 -30.22
N ARG A 483 -8.58 -28.13 -29.62
CA ARG A 483 -7.85 -29.38 -29.29
C ARG A 483 -8.29 -30.60 -30.10
N GLU A 484 -9.26 -30.43 -30.99
CA GLU A 484 -9.94 -31.51 -31.72
C GLU A 484 -9.12 -32.09 -32.89
N PHE A 485 -8.18 -31.33 -33.46
CA PHE A 485 -7.54 -31.64 -34.75
C PHE A 485 -6.41 -32.69 -34.70
N THR A 486 -5.96 -33.15 -33.54
CA THR A 486 -4.87 -34.14 -33.43
C THR A 486 -5.08 -35.16 -32.31
N PRO A 487 -4.61 -36.42 -32.45
CA PRO A 487 -4.86 -37.47 -31.46
C PRO A 487 -4.35 -37.14 -30.05
N GLU A 488 -3.26 -36.37 -29.95
CA GLU A 488 -2.59 -36.02 -28.69
C GLU A 488 -3.22 -34.79 -28.00
N ALA A 489 -4.31 -34.24 -28.55
CA ALA A 489 -4.99 -33.05 -28.05
C ALA A 489 -4.08 -31.82 -27.89
N TRP A 490 -3.22 -31.56 -28.90
CA TRP A 490 -2.41 -30.33 -28.96
C TRP A 490 -3.28 -29.07 -28.92
N CYS A 491 -2.72 -27.99 -28.37
CA CYS A 491 -3.35 -26.67 -28.43
C CYS A 491 -3.05 -26.06 -29.81
N GLU A 492 -4.01 -26.14 -30.72
CA GLU A 492 -3.92 -25.51 -32.04
C GLU A 492 -4.62 -24.15 -31.97
N GLN A 493 -3.90 -23.06 -32.23
CA GLN A 493 -4.51 -21.74 -32.29
C GLN A 493 -5.25 -21.58 -33.63
N VAL A 494 -6.50 -21.15 -33.58
CA VAL A 494 -7.33 -20.83 -34.75
C VAL A 494 -7.61 -19.34 -34.77
N VAL A 495 -7.68 -18.76 -35.97
CA VAL A 495 -8.31 -17.45 -36.21
C VAL A 495 -9.49 -17.65 -37.16
N ALA A 496 -10.58 -16.91 -36.93
CA ALA A 496 -11.81 -16.97 -37.74
C ALA A 496 -12.58 -15.65 -37.67
N ARG A 497 -13.32 -15.33 -38.73
CA ARG A 497 -14.26 -14.20 -38.81
C ARG A 497 -15.64 -14.61 -38.30
N ILE A 498 -16.30 -13.75 -37.54
CA ILE A 498 -17.68 -13.97 -37.06
C ILE A 498 -18.64 -13.31 -38.06
N ASP A 499 -19.51 -14.12 -38.67
CA ASP A 499 -20.50 -13.67 -39.65
C ASP A 499 -21.93 -13.73 -39.06
N GLU A 500 -22.63 -12.60 -39.10
CA GLU A 500 -24.02 -12.40 -38.63
C GLU A 500 -25.04 -12.22 -39.77
N SER A 501 -24.65 -12.40 -41.05
CA SER A 501 -25.55 -12.31 -42.21
C SER A 501 -26.57 -13.46 -42.31
N GLY A 502 -26.40 -14.48 -41.48
CA GLY A 502 -27.32 -15.60 -41.26
C GLY A 502 -27.23 -16.07 -39.80
N PRO A 503 -27.36 -17.39 -39.51
CA PRO A 503 -27.08 -17.91 -38.17
C PRO A 503 -25.61 -17.63 -37.80
N CYS A 504 -25.39 -16.88 -36.72
CA CYS A 504 -24.08 -16.39 -36.27
C CYS A 504 -23.02 -17.52 -36.26
N ARG A 505 -21.94 -17.35 -37.03
CA ARG A 505 -20.99 -18.45 -37.29
C ARG A 505 -19.56 -17.99 -37.55
N LEU A 506 -18.60 -18.83 -37.17
CA LEU A 506 -17.20 -18.74 -37.61
C LEU A 506 -17.06 -19.08 -39.10
N THR A 507 -16.41 -18.19 -39.85
CA THR A 507 -16.12 -18.27 -41.29
C THR A 507 -14.69 -17.77 -41.55
N ASP A 508 -14.16 -17.90 -42.77
CA ASP A 508 -12.78 -17.53 -43.14
C ASP A 508 -11.76 -17.90 -42.03
N TRP A 509 -11.70 -19.19 -41.74
CA TRP A 509 -10.99 -19.72 -40.58
C TRP A 509 -9.73 -20.47 -40.99
N ARG A 510 -8.68 -20.38 -40.18
CA ARG A 510 -7.39 -21.05 -40.42
C ARG A 510 -6.66 -21.36 -39.13
N VAL A 511 -5.95 -22.50 -39.13
CA VAL A 511 -5.09 -22.93 -38.02
C VAL A 511 -3.72 -22.25 -38.15
N LEU A 512 -3.32 -21.52 -37.11
CA LEU A 512 -2.05 -20.82 -37.04
C LEU A 512 -0.97 -21.76 -36.49
N ARG A 513 0.06 -22.04 -37.30
CA ARG A 513 1.16 -22.95 -36.95
C ARG A 513 2.51 -22.24 -37.15
N PRO A 514 3.16 -21.74 -36.09
CA PRO A 514 4.40 -21.01 -36.21
C PRO A 514 5.56 -21.98 -36.50
N SER A 515 6.61 -21.47 -37.17
CA SER A 515 7.80 -22.26 -37.51
C SER A 515 8.62 -22.62 -36.27
N GLY A 516 8.81 -23.91 -36.02
CA GLY A 516 9.69 -24.41 -34.95
C GLY A 516 9.17 -25.69 -34.26
N PRO A 517 9.69 -26.02 -33.08
CA PRO A 517 9.15 -27.09 -32.24
C PRO A 517 7.71 -26.80 -31.81
N ARG A 518 6.85 -27.84 -31.81
CA ARG A 518 5.45 -27.72 -31.38
C ARG A 518 5.36 -27.62 -29.85
N VAL A 519 4.59 -26.65 -29.36
CA VAL A 519 4.39 -26.37 -27.92
C VAL A 519 2.91 -26.11 -27.64
N HIS A 520 2.46 -26.35 -26.40
CA HIS A 520 1.09 -26.09 -25.96
C HIS A 520 0.83 -24.61 -25.64
N GLU A 521 1.18 -23.68 -26.54
CA GLU A 521 0.94 -22.26 -26.34
C GLU A 521 -0.40 -21.80 -26.94
N LYS A 522 -1.31 -21.37 -26.06
CA LYS A 522 -2.69 -20.93 -26.35
C LYS A 522 -2.94 -19.44 -26.05
N ASN A 523 -1.92 -18.72 -25.59
CA ASN A 523 -2.03 -17.37 -25.04
C ASN A 523 -1.52 -16.30 -26.01
N TRP A 524 -1.80 -16.51 -27.29
CA TRP A 524 -1.52 -15.56 -28.36
C TRP A 524 -2.38 -14.30 -28.13
N MET A 525 -1.76 -13.13 -28.13
CA MET A 525 -2.46 -11.85 -28.00
C MET A 525 -2.66 -11.25 -29.39
N PRO A 526 -3.90 -11.21 -29.96
CA PRO A 526 -4.14 -10.56 -31.24
C PRO A 526 -3.76 -9.07 -31.18
N ARG A 527 -3.25 -8.53 -32.29
CA ARG A 527 -2.88 -7.13 -32.44
C ARG A 527 -3.22 -6.68 -33.85
N VAL A 528 -4.11 -5.71 -33.98
CA VAL A 528 -4.47 -5.11 -35.28
C VAL A 528 -3.95 -3.69 -35.30
N GLY A 529 -3.10 -3.38 -36.29
CA GLY A 529 -2.48 -2.07 -36.43
C GLY A 529 -2.36 -1.64 -37.89
N ARG A 530 -2.18 -0.34 -38.11
CA ARG A 530 -2.09 0.22 -39.46
C ARG A 530 -0.65 0.32 -39.93
N ASN A 531 -0.41 -0.22 -41.13
CA ASN A 531 0.87 -0.10 -41.82
C ASN A 531 1.13 1.39 -42.15
N GLY A 532 2.31 1.90 -41.77
CA GLY A 532 2.65 3.32 -41.91
C GLY A 532 2.87 3.80 -43.35
N GLU A 533 3.09 2.90 -44.31
CA GLU A 533 3.30 3.20 -45.73
C GLU A 533 2.02 3.06 -46.56
N THR A 534 1.21 2.03 -46.27
CA THR A 534 0.01 1.69 -47.06
C THR A 534 -1.31 2.12 -46.42
N GLY A 535 -1.32 2.39 -45.10
CA GLY A 535 -2.52 2.71 -44.32
C GLY A 535 -3.45 1.52 -44.05
N ALA A 536 -3.16 0.33 -44.59
CA ALA A 536 -3.97 -0.88 -44.42
C ALA A 536 -3.83 -1.48 -43.01
N GLU A 537 -4.85 -2.21 -42.56
CA GLU A 537 -4.83 -2.91 -41.26
C GLU A 537 -4.18 -4.29 -41.38
N GLU A 538 -3.09 -4.49 -40.65
CA GLU A 538 -2.39 -5.77 -40.51
C GLU A 538 -2.81 -6.48 -39.22
N LEU A 539 -3.16 -7.76 -39.34
CA LEU A 539 -3.36 -8.64 -38.19
C LEU A 539 -2.05 -9.34 -37.84
N GLN A 540 -1.60 -9.14 -36.61
CA GLN A 540 -0.41 -9.74 -36.04
C GLN A 540 -0.75 -10.33 -34.67
N PHE A 541 0.14 -11.15 -34.10
CA PHE A 541 -0.04 -11.75 -32.78
C PHE A 541 1.25 -11.65 -31.98
N ILE A 542 1.14 -11.20 -30.73
CA ILE A 542 2.22 -11.36 -29.74
C ILE A 542 2.14 -12.82 -29.25
N TYR A 543 3.12 -13.63 -29.65
CA TYR A 543 3.17 -15.06 -29.37
C TYR A 543 3.86 -15.36 -28.03
N PHE A 544 4.96 -14.67 -27.75
CA PHE A 544 5.70 -14.74 -26.49
C PHE A 544 6.12 -13.34 -26.03
N CYS A 545 6.35 -13.18 -24.72
CA CYS A 545 6.94 -11.97 -24.14
C CYS A 545 8.47 -12.06 -24.00
N ASP A 546 9.05 -13.25 -23.80
CA ASP A 546 10.51 -13.46 -23.68
C ASP A 546 10.94 -14.78 -24.37
N PRO A 547 11.64 -14.71 -25.51
CA PRO A 547 11.84 -13.50 -26.31
C PRO A 547 10.49 -12.94 -26.78
N THR A 548 10.40 -11.62 -26.96
CA THR A 548 9.22 -10.98 -27.52
C THR A 548 9.10 -11.36 -28.99
N ARG A 549 8.27 -12.36 -29.31
CA ARG A 549 8.04 -12.87 -30.66
C ARG A 549 6.70 -12.39 -31.20
N ILE A 550 6.74 -11.72 -32.34
CA ILE A 550 5.54 -11.34 -33.12
C ILE A 550 5.43 -12.25 -34.35
N VAL A 551 4.23 -12.75 -34.62
CA VAL A 551 3.90 -13.51 -35.83
C VAL A 551 2.74 -12.85 -36.58
N ASN A 552 2.63 -13.09 -37.89
CA ASN A 552 1.57 -12.52 -38.74
C ASN A 552 0.30 -13.40 -38.78
N GLU A 553 -0.69 -13.01 -39.59
CA GLU A 553 -1.95 -13.71 -39.86
C GLU A 553 -1.81 -15.08 -40.54
N ASN A 554 -0.58 -15.43 -40.95
CA ASN A 554 -0.17 -16.73 -41.48
C ASN A 554 0.81 -17.47 -40.53
N ALA A 555 0.96 -17.00 -39.29
CA ALA A 555 1.87 -17.50 -38.25
C ALA A 555 3.38 -17.44 -38.57
N ALA A 556 3.80 -16.70 -39.60
CA ALA A 556 5.20 -16.44 -39.89
C ALA A 556 5.77 -15.39 -38.91
N THR A 557 6.96 -15.63 -38.38
CA THR A 557 7.63 -14.69 -37.45
C THR A 557 8.03 -13.41 -38.17
N ILE A 558 7.53 -12.26 -37.67
CA ILE A 558 7.86 -10.92 -38.18
C ILE A 558 9.10 -10.38 -37.45
N SER A 559 9.13 -10.53 -36.13
CA SER A 559 10.23 -10.05 -35.28
C SER A 559 10.38 -10.92 -34.04
N GLU A 560 11.62 -11.12 -33.61
CA GLU A 560 11.96 -11.71 -32.31
C GLU A 560 13.03 -10.85 -31.64
N THR A 561 12.77 -10.39 -30.43
CA THR A 561 13.71 -9.55 -29.65
C THR A 561 13.77 -10.03 -28.20
N SER A 562 14.92 -9.85 -27.54
CA SER A 562 15.01 -10.07 -26.09
C SER A 562 14.59 -8.79 -25.36
N PRO A 563 13.60 -8.82 -24.44
CA PRO A 563 13.29 -7.68 -23.58
C PRO A 563 14.44 -7.40 -22.59
N ALA A 564 14.39 -6.25 -21.90
CA ALA A 564 15.40 -5.92 -20.86
C ALA A 564 15.25 -6.81 -19.60
N ILE A 565 14.02 -7.23 -19.29
CA ILE A 565 13.66 -8.07 -18.12
C ILE A 565 13.52 -9.55 -18.48
N SER A 566 13.46 -10.43 -17.48
CA SER A 566 13.06 -11.83 -17.60
C SER A 566 11.53 -11.94 -17.60
N ALA A 567 10.91 -11.89 -18.78
CA ALA A 567 9.45 -12.00 -18.95
C ALA A 567 8.99 -13.43 -19.31
N LYS A 568 9.85 -14.45 -19.09
CA LYS A 568 9.62 -15.88 -19.39
C LYS A 568 8.33 -16.46 -18.80
N LEU A 569 7.80 -15.87 -17.73
CA LEU A 569 6.60 -16.34 -17.01
C LEU A 569 5.32 -15.59 -17.40
N PHE A 570 5.40 -14.53 -18.21
CA PHE A 570 4.22 -13.79 -18.66
C PHE A 570 3.48 -14.57 -19.76
N ARG A 571 2.16 -14.72 -19.64
CA ARG A 571 1.28 -15.37 -20.63
C ARG A 571 0.17 -14.43 -21.04
N GLY A 572 -0.17 -14.37 -22.32
CA GLY A 572 -1.18 -13.44 -22.83
C GLY A 572 -2.58 -13.65 -22.22
N GLY A 573 -3.13 -12.62 -21.61
CA GLY A 573 -4.53 -12.58 -21.20
C GLY A 573 -5.42 -12.10 -22.35
N SER A 574 -5.26 -10.84 -22.74
CA SER A 574 -6.10 -10.16 -23.73
C SER A 574 -5.51 -10.11 -25.14
N GLN A 575 -6.23 -9.47 -26.08
CA GLN A 575 -5.64 -8.79 -27.22
C GLN A 575 -4.81 -7.56 -26.80
N ALA A 576 -3.99 -7.04 -27.72
CA ALA A 576 -3.26 -5.79 -27.57
C ALA A 576 -4.00 -4.64 -28.29
N ILE A 577 -4.09 -3.48 -27.64
CA ILE A 577 -4.71 -2.25 -28.16
C ILE A 577 -3.68 -1.15 -28.40
N GLU A 578 -3.93 -0.25 -29.35
CA GLU A 578 -3.11 0.96 -29.49
C GLU A 578 -3.35 1.88 -28.27
N PHE A 579 -2.26 2.28 -27.61
CA PHE A 579 -2.28 2.98 -26.34
C PHE A 579 -0.96 3.74 -26.13
N ALA A 580 -1.00 5.01 -25.69
CA ALA A 580 0.18 5.85 -25.44
C ALA A 580 1.23 5.83 -26.58
N GLY A 581 0.79 5.72 -27.84
CA GLY A 581 1.66 5.64 -29.02
C GLY A 581 2.30 4.27 -29.29
N GLY A 582 2.02 3.24 -28.49
CA GLY A 582 2.45 1.85 -28.67
C GLY A 582 1.31 0.87 -28.41
N TRP A 583 1.61 -0.28 -27.80
CA TRP A 583 0.67 -1.41 -27.66
C TRP A 583 0.52 -1.86 -26.22
N LEU A 584 -0.66 -1.72 -25.65
CA LEU A 584 -1.00 -2.19 -24.29
C LEU A 584 -1.71 -3.54 -24.35
N ALA A 585 -1.31 -4.49 -23.51
CA ALA A 585 -2.01 -5.77 -23.30
C ALA A 585 -2.04 -6.15 -21.81
N LEU A 586 -2.97 -7.03 -21.43
CA LEU A 586 -2.98 -7.70 -20.13
C LEU A 586 -2.33 -9.09 -20.24
N ILE A 587 -1.42 -9.40 -19.33
CA ILE A 587 -0.86 -10.76 -19.15
C ILE A 587 -1.36 -11.39 -17.85
N HIS A 588 -1.06 -12.68 -17.69
CA HIS A 588 -1.17 -13.40 -16.43
C HIS A 588 0.13 -14.17 -16.13
N GLU A 589 0.44 -14.30 -14.84
CA GLU A 589 1.55 -15.07 -14.28
C GLU A 589 0.95 -16.19 -13.41
N VAL A 590 1.24 -17.46 -13.72
CA VAL A 590 0.63 -18.60 -13.03
C VAL A 590 1.54 -19.14 -11.93
N GLN A 591 1.24 -18.81 -10.68
CA GLN A 591 1.97 -19.26 -9.50
C GLN A 591 1.37 -20.54 -8.90
N TRP A 592 2.22 -21.51 -8.56
CA TRP A 592 1.85 -22.71 -7.82
C TRP A 592 2.30 -22.57 -6.36
N ARG A 593 1.36 -22.58 -5.41
CA ARG A 593 1.68 -22.55 -3.97
C ARG A 593 1.50 -23.94 -3.36
N ALA A 594 2.61 -24.67 -3.24
CA ALA A 594 2.59 -26.04 -2.72
C ALA A 594 2.01 -26.15 -1.29
N SER A 595 2.20 -25.12 -0.44
CA SER A 595 1.61 -25.03 0.91
C SER A 595 0.08 -24.91 0.93
N GLU A 596 -0.51 -24.47 -0.19
CA GLU A 596 -1.97 -24.31 -0.35
C GLU A 596 -2.54 -25.32 -1.36
N ASN A 597 -1.69 -26.16 -1.96
CA ASN A 597 -2.01 -27.09 -3.05
C ASN A 597 -2.78 -26.44 -4.22
N ARG A 598 -2.53 -25.15 -4.51
CA ARG A 598 -3.40 -24.31 -5.36
C ARG A 598 -2.62 -23.43 -6.35
N ARG A 599 -3.30 -23.13 -7.47
CA ARG A 599 -2.85 -22.18 -8.50
C ARG A 599 -3.40 -20.78 -8.28
N PHE A 600 -2.56 -19.78 -8.52
CA PHE A 600 -2.88 -18.36 -8.46
C PHE A 600 -2.47 -17.68 -9.76
N TYR A 601 -3.30 -16.75 -10.23
CA TYR A 601 -3.08 -15.98 -11.43
C TYR A 601 -2.90 -14.52 -11.02
N LEU A 602 -1.72 -13.95 -11.27
CA LEU A 602 -1.45 -12.53 -11.04
C LEU A 602 -1.41 -11.80 -12.38
N HIS A 603 -1.97 -10.61 -12.46
CA HIS A 603 -2.10 -9.84 -13.70
C HIS A 603 -1.16 -8.65 -13.73
N ARG A 604 -0.71 -8.29 -14.94
CA ARG A 604 -0.04 -7.02 -15.22
C ARG A 604 -0.55 -6.45 -16.53
N PHE A 605 -0.53 -5.13 -16.63
CA PHE A 605 -0.42 -4.48 -17.92
C PHE A 605 1.03 -4.57 -18.42
N VAL A 606 1.19 -4.80 -19.71
CA VAL A 606 2.47 -4.78 -20.41
C VAL A 606 2.34 -3.87 -21.63
N TRP A 607 3.36 -3.04 -21.88
CA TRP A 607 3.36 -2.10 -22.99
C TRP A 607 4.57 -2.31 -23.90
N PHE A 608 4.31 -2.44 -25.20
CA PHE A 608 5.31 -2.63 -26.24
C PHE A 608 5.43 -1.38 -27.12
N ASP A 609 6.65 -1.02 -27.50
CA ASP A 609 6.90 0.06 -28.45
C ASP A 609 6.46 -0.31 -29.88
N ARG A 610 6.51 0.67 -30.80
CA ARG A 610 6.16 0.46 -32.23
C ARG A 610 7.11 -0.51 -32.95
N ASN A 611 8.28 -0.79 -32.38
CA ASN A 611 9.27 -1.76 -32.88
C ASN A 611 9.11 -3.14 -32.22
N ASN A 612 8.00 -3.36 -31.49
CA ASN A 612 7.63 -4.60 -30.80
C ASN A 612 8.50 -4.93 -29.58
N GLY A 613 9.30 -4.01 -29.05
CA GLY A 613 10.04 -4.21 -27.81
C GLY A 613 9.16 -3.96 -26.59
N LEU A 614 9.12 -4.89 -25.62
CA LEU A 614 8.49 -4.67 -24.32
C LEU A 614 9.26 -3.57 -23.55
N ARG A 615 8.61 -2.44 -23.23
CA ARG A 615 9.24 -1.28 -22.56
C ARG A 615 8.65 -0.92 -21.21
N LYS A 616 7.35 -1.12 -20.97
CA LYS A 616 6.78 -0.86 -19.65
C LYS A 616 6.00 -2.05 -19.11
N VAL A 617 5.96 -2.18 -17.79
CA VAL A 617 5.15 -3.16 -17.06
C VAL A 617 4.46 -2.48 -15.89
N SER A 618 3.24 -2.89 -15.57
CA SER A 618 2.65 -2.52 -14.28
C SER A 618 3.22 -3.37 -13.16
N ARG A 619 2.99 -2.91 -11.93
CA ARG A 619 3.00 -3.78 -10.74
C ARG A 619 2.00 -4.94 -10.93
N PRO A 620 2.24 -6.11 -10.33
CA PRO A 620 1.27 -7.20 -10.36
C PRO A 620 0.04 -6.82 -9.53
N PHE A 621 -1.13 -7.30 -9.93
CA PHE A 621 -2.40 -7.16 -9.22
C PHE A 621 -3.29 -8.41 -9.39
N PHE A 622 -4.40 -8.46 -8.66
CA PHE A 622 -5.54 -9.37 -8.93
C PHE A 622 -6.82 -8.53 -9.05
N PHE A 623 -7.89 -9.04 -9.66
CA PHE A 623 -9.11 -8.26 -9.89
C PHE A 623 -10.03 -8.26 -8.66
N ASN A 624 -10.56 -9.43 -8.27
CA ASN A 624 -11.54 -9.56 -7.19
C ASN A 624 -10.96 -10.30 -5.97
N LYS A 625 -10.37 -11.48 -6.18
CA LYS A 625 -9.85 -12.33 -5.10
C LYS A 625 -8.65 -13.17 -5.56
N LYS A 626 -7.60 -13.26 -4.72
CA LYS A 626 -6.42 -14.11 -5.02
C LYS A 626 -6.87 -15.55 -5.28
N GLY A 627 -6.64 -16.04 -6.49
CA GLY A 627 -7.03 -17.38 -6.93
C GLY A 627 -6.78 -17.56 -8.43
N ILE A 628 -7.62 -18.37 -9.07
CA ILE A 628 -7.67 -18.44 -10.54
C ILE A 628 -8.58 -17.30 -11.01
N GLU A 629 -7.99 -16.30 -11.64
CA GLU A 629 -8.66 -15.24 -12.39
C GLU A 629 -8.03 -15.21 -13.79
N PHE A 630 -8.83 -15.04 -14.85
CA PHE A 630 -8.33 -15.10 -16.23
C PHE A 630 -8.86 -13.95 -17.07
N ALA A 631 -8.04 -12.91 -17.23
CA ALA A 631 -8.27 -11.86 -18.22
C ALA A 631 -8.26 -12.46 -19.64
N ALA A 632 -9.32 -12.18 -20.41
CA ALA A 632 -9.52 -12.68 -21.77
C ALA A 632 -9.90 -11.59 -22.79
N GLY A 633 -10.02 -10.32 -22.36
CA GLY A 633 -10.24 -9.19 -23.28
C GLY A 633 -9.77 -7.85 -22.70
N LEU A 634 -9.32 -6.96 -23.59
CA LEU A 634 -8.92 -5.58 -23.30
C LEU A 634 -9.29 -4.67 -24.48
N ALA A 635 -10.10 -3.65 -24.25
CA ALA A 635 -10.58 -2.74 -25.29
C ALA A 635 -10.65 -1.29 -24.79
N TRP A 636 -10.77 -0.34 -25.71
CA TRP A 636 -11.23 1.01 -25.37
C TRP A 636 -12.74 1.01 -25.15
N HIS A 637 -13.17 1.72 -24.11
CA HIS A 637 -14.58 2.08 -23.93
C HIS A 637 -15.00 3.10 -25.01
N PRO A 638 -16.28 3.16 -25.43
CA PRO A 638 -16.74 4.11 -26.44
C PRO A 638 -16.55 5.61 -26.13
N ASP A 639 -16.25 5.98 -24.87
CA ASP A 639 -15.87 7.35 -24.47
C ASP A 639 -14.40 7.71 -24.72
N GLU A 640 -13.57 6.72 -25.05
CA GLU A 640 -12.12 6.84 -25.28
C GLU A 640 -11.33 7.45 -24.09
N GLN A 641 -11.93 7.48 -22.89
CA GLN A 641 -11.29 7.78 -21.60
C GLN A 641 -10.99 6.51 -20.80
N ARG A 642 -11.87 5.51 -20.89
CA ARG A 642 -11.79 4.27 -20.11
C ARG A 642 -11.34 3.07 -20.93
N LEU A 643 -10.68 2.13 -20.26
CA LEU A 643 -10.41 0.79 -20.78
C LEU A 643 -11.44 -0.20 -20.24
N LEU A 644 -11.92 -1.07 -21.13
CA LEU A 644 -12.75 -2.22 -20.85
C LEU A 644 -11.87 -3.46 -20.66
N ILE A 645 -12.08 -4.17 -19.56
CA ILE A 645 -11.41 -5.43 -19.24
C ILE A 645 -12.47 -6.51 -19.07
N SER A 646 -12.25 -7.68 -19.65
CA SER A 646 -13.11 -8.85 -19.42
C SER A 646 -12.29 -10.02 -18.86
N TYR A 647 -12.81 -10.65 -17.82
CA TYR A 647 -12.11 -11.68 -17.07
C TYR A 647 -13.07 -12.70 -16.46
N SER A 648 -12.53 -13.85 -16.07
CA SER A 648 -13.25 -14.84 -15.26
C SER A 648 -12.74 -14.87 -13.83
N VAL A 649 -13.55 -15.47 -12.96
CA VAL A 649 -13.16 -15.82 -11.60
C VAL A 649 -13.49 -17.30 -11.36
N ALA A 650 -12.51 -18.05 -10.87
CA ALA A 650 -12.59 -19.47 -10.52
C ALA A 650 -13.20 -20.39 -11.60
N ASP A 651 -12.94 -20.11 -12.89
CA ASP A 651 -13.50 -20.82 -14.06
C ASP A 651 -15.04 -21.02 -14.03
N SER A 652 -15.77 -20.15 -13.31
CA SER A 652 -17.21 -20.31 -13.02
C SER A 652 -18.03 -19.02 -13.03
N GLU A 653 -17.36 -17.86 -12.98
CA GLU A 653 -17.95 -16.52 -13.03
C GLU A 653 -17.39 -15.76 -14.26
N SER A 654 -18.16 -14.83 -14.82
CA SER A 654 -17.76 -13.98 -15.95
C SER A 654 -17.98 -12.51 -15.64
N TRP A 655 -16.95 -11.69 -15.79
CA TRP A 655 -16.91 -10.30 -15.32
C TRP A 655 -16.46 -9.32 -16.41
N LEU A 656 -16.96 -8.10 -16.31
CA LEU A 656 -16.55 -6.92 -17.07
C LEU A 656 -16.17 -5.81 -16.08
N ALA A 657 -15.07 -5.12 -16.37
CA ALA A 657 -14.62 -3.96 -15.62
C ALA A 657 -14.28 -2.77 -16.52
N THR A 658 -14.40 -1.57 -15.95
CA THR A 658 -13.86 -0.33 -16.49
C THR A 658 -12.78 0.21 -15.58
N VAL A 659 -11.75 0.83 -16.16
CA VAL A 659 -10.69 1.58 -15.47
C VAL A 659 -10.28 2.78 -16.33
N ASP A 660 -9.94 3.91 -15.73
CA ASP A 660 -9.52 5.11 -16.46
C ASP A 660 -8.13 4.90 -17.09
N ALA A 661 -7.97 5.24 -18.37
CA ALA A 661 -6.73 5.05 -19.11
C ALA A 661 -5.54 5.80 -18.49
N ALA A 662 -5.80 6.95 -17.85
CA ALA A 662 -4.78 7.74 -17.16
C ALA A 662 -4.20 7.03 -15.92
N GLU A 663 -5.02 6.32 -15.14
CA GLU A 663 -4.53 5.50 -14.02
C GLU A 663 -3.67 4.34 -14.53
N VAL A 664 -4.04 3.75 -15.68
CA VAL A 664 -3.28 2.66 -16.29
C VAL A 664 -1.92 3.14 -16.81
N ASP A 665 -1.81 4.26 -17.55
CA ASP A 665 -0.49 4.76 -17.99
C ASP A 665 0.39 5.21 -16.82
N ALA A 666 -0.20 5.82 -15.78
CA ALA A 666 0.51 6.16 -14.55
C ALA A 666 1.02 4.93 -13.76
N SER A 667 0.43 3.74 -13.98
CA SER A 667 0.86 2.48 -13.36
C SER A 667 2.02 1.78 -14.06
N LEU A 668 2.43 2.24 -15.24
CA LEU A 668 3.41 1.57 -16.10
C LEU A 668 4.85 2.07 -15.82
N GLU A 669 5.63 1.25 -15.11
CA GLU A 669 7.06 1.47 -14.85
C GLU A 669 7.91 1.00 -16.06
N ASP A 670 8.96 1.74 -16.45
CA ASP A 670 9.85 1.31 -17.55
C ASP A 670 10.75 0.14 -17.12
N VAL A 671 10.91 -0.84 -18.00
CA VAL A 671 11.70 -2.06 -17.74
C VAL A 671 13.20 -1.82 -17.57
N GLY A 672 13.72 -0.69 -18.04
CA GLY A 672 15.11 -0.26 -17.81
C GLY A 672 15.33 0.41 -16.45
N ASP A 673 14.32 1.10 -15.93
CA ASP A 673 14.40 1.94 -14.73
C ASP A 673 13.73 1.31 -13.48
N LEU A 674 13.40 0.02 -13.53
CA LEU A 674 12.78 -0.71 -12.41
C LEU A 674 13.55 -0.51 -11.10
N GLN A 675 12.86 -0.02 -10.07
CA GLN A 675 13.49 0.32 -8.80
C GLN A 675 14.01 -0.93 -8.06
N SER A 676 15.30 -0.96 -7.74
CA SER A 676 15.95 -2.09 -7.04
C SER A 676 15.70 -2.14 -5.52
N GLY A 677 14.80 -1.31 -4.99
CA GLY A 677 14.48 -1.18 -3.55
C GLY A 677 15.58 -0.55 -2.68
N LEU A 678 16.77 -0.32 -3.24
CA LEU A 678 17.81 0.49 -2.62
C LEU A 678 17.26 1.88 -2.27
N PRO A 679 17.70 2.50 -1.14
CA PRO A 679 17.44 3.91 -0.92
C PRO A 679 18.10 4.71 -2.06
N ALA A 680 17.41 5.75 -2.55
CA ALA A 680 17.99 6.64 -3.55
C ALA A 680 19.30 7.22 -2.99
N SER A 681 20.41 6.95 -3.67
CA SER A 681 21.70 7.49 -3.28
C SER A 681 21.63 9.01 -3.42
N ASN A 682 21.90 9.72 -2.31
CA ASN A 682 22.20 11.14 -2.39
C ASN A 682 23.34 11.30 -3.42
N PRO A 683 23.14 12.01 -4.54
CA PRO A 683 24.17 12.11 -5.55
C PRO A 683 25.37 12.80 -4.91
N ALA A 684 26.48 12.06 -4.78
CA ALA A 684 27.71 12.58 -4.19
C ALA A 684 28.07 13.90 -4.90
N PRO A 685 28.32 15.00 -4.16
CA PRO A 685 28.41 16.33 -4.75
C PRO A 685 29.47 16.34 -5.83
N SER A 686 29.03 16.51 -7.07
CA SER A 686 29.86 16.26 -8.24
C SER A 686 31.11 17.15 -8.19
N PRO A 687 32.32 16.58 -8.40
CA PRO A 687 33.56 17.32 -8.20
C PRO A 687 33.66 18.43 -9.25
N ARG A 688 33.33 19.66 -8.84
CA ARG A 688 33.44 20.84 -9.69
C ARG A 688 34.90 20.97 -10.14
N PRO A 689 35.18 21.07 -11.46
CA PRO A 689 36.54 21.10 -11.95
C PRO A 689 37.26 22.34 -11.41
N ILE A 690 38.41 22.13 -10.76
CA ILE A 690 39.25 23.21 -10.24
C ILE A 690 39.95 23.89 -11.42
N THR A 691 39.36 24.95 -11.95
CA THR A 691 40.02 25.86 -12.88
C THR A 691 40.81 26.92 -12.10
N ALA A 692 42.13 26.81 -12.14
CA ALA A 692 43.01 27.78 -11.50
C ALA A 692 43.01 29.11 -12.26
N LEU A 693 42.77 30.21 -11.55
CA LEU A 693 43.10 31.57 -12.00
C LEU A 693 43.75 32.34 -10.85
N SER A 694 44.75 33.16 -11.20
CA SER A 694 45.67 33.82 -10.27
C SER A 694 45.37 35.32 -10.13
N GLY A 695 45.69 35.93 -8.98
CA GLY A 695 45.82 37.39 -8.92
C GLY A 695 45.80 38.06 -7.54
N ALA A 696 46.84 38.88 -7.31
CA ALA A 696 46.85 40.13 -6.52
C ALA A 696 46.53 40.14 -5.00
N SER A 697 47.57 40.49 -4.24
CA SER A 697 47.62 40.98 -2.85
C SER A 697 46.92 42.33 -2.57
N GLY A 698 46.48 42.59 -1.33
CA GLY A 698 46.08 43.95 -0.86
C GLY A 698 45.87 44.10 0.67
N HIS A 699 46.57 45.05 1.31
CA HIS A 699 46.71 45.30 2.76
C HIS A 699 45.47 45.79 3.59
N ALA A 700 45.53 45.52 4.92
CA ALA A 700 45.19 46.37 6.11
C ALA A 700 43.80 47.08 6.27
N GLY A 701 43.31 47.41 7.49
CA GLY A 701 43.77 47.20 8.87
C GLY A 701 43.05 48.08 9.94
N SER A 702 43.45 48.00 11.22
CA SER A 702 43.02 48.80 12.42
C SER A 702 41.64 48.52 13.08
N GLN A 703 41.29 49.13 14.23
CA GLN A 703 41.72 48.84 15.64
C GLN A 703 40.92 49.71 16.67
N GLY A 704 40.78 49.25 17.93
CA GLY A 704 40.35 50.04 19.13
C GLY A 704 39.01 49.57 19.77
N THR A 705 38.85 49.15 21.05
CA THR A 705 39.16 49.71 22.42
C THR A 705 38.19 50.80 22.90
N ALA A 706 37.75 50.91 24.17
CA ALA A 706 37.68 50.05 25.39
C ALA A 706 36.97 50.84 26.54
N ALA A 707 36.56 50.22 27.68
CA ALA A 707 36.50 50.78 29.07
C ALA A 707 35.50 50.05 30.02
N VAL A 708 35.65 50.21 31.35
CA VAL A 708 34.96 49.50 32.48
C VAL A 708 34.93 50.41 33.75
N GLN A 709 34.06 50.13 34.75
CA GLN A 709 34.08 50.44 36.24
C GLN A 709 32.79 51.13 36.80
N SER A 710 32.35 51.02 38.08
CA SER A 710 32.63 50.09 39.22
C SER A 710 31.80 50.39 40.51
N ASN A 711 31.50 49.38 41.36
CA ASN A 711 31.19 49.42 42.83
C ASN A 711 29.92 50.21 43.31
N GLY A 712 29.26 50.02 44.49
CA GLY A 712 29.34 49.19 45.73
C GLY A 712 28.22 49.66 46.72
N ILE A 713 27.99 49.23 48.00
CA ILE A 713 28.49 48.17 48.92
C ILE A 713 27.60 48.15 50.24
N ASP A 714 27.45 46.99 50.92
CA ASP A 714 26.97 46.69 52.32
C ASP A 714 25.59 47.17 52.91
N GLY A 715 24.97 46.33 53.79
CA GLY A 715 23.92 46.74 54.77
C GLY A 715 22.94 45.66 55.32
N GLN A 716 23.03 45.26 56.60
CA GLN A 716 22.33 44.09 57.21
C GLN A 716 20.80 44.17 57.51
N VAL A 717 20.07 43.11 57.10
CA VAL A 717 19.06 42.28 57.84
C VAL A 717 17.96 42.91 58.73
N THR A 718 16.68 42.75 58.35
CA THR A 718 15.58 42.06 59.12
C THR A 718 14.19 42.14 58.45
N GLY A 719 13.36 41.07 58.55
CA GLY A 719 11.90 41.20 58.78
C GLY A 719 10.87 41.25 57.63
N ASP A 720 10.55 40.10 57.02
CA ASP A 720 9.23 39.65 56.48
C ASP A 720 8.47 40.43 55.35
N ARG A 721 7.80 39.67 54.45
CA ARG A 721 6.84 40.04 53.37
C ARG A 721 7.11 41.24 52.43
N ARG A 722 7.68 40.96 51.23
CA ARG A 722 6.93 40.97 49.94
C ARG A 722 7.76 40.70 48.67
N ASP A 723 7.04 40.23 47.65
CA ASP A 723 7.13 40.46 46.19
C ASP A 723 8.47 40.50 45.40
N LEU A 724 8.46 39.67 44.34
CA LEU A 724 8.98 39.88 42.97
C LEU A 724 10.49 39.81 42.62
N SER A 725 10.79 38.73 41.86
CA SER A 725 11.49 38.73 40.55
C SER A 725 13.03 38.82 40.45
N THR A 726 13.53 38.46 39.25
CA THR A 726 14.92 38.34 38.74
C THR A 726 15.69 37.07 39.15
N ASP A 727 16.42 36.37 38.27
CA ASP A 727 16.44 36.24 36.78
C ASP A 727 16.84 34.77 36.49
N ASP A 728 16.50 34.09 35.38
CA ASP A 728 16.59 34.42 33.94
C ASP A 728 18.03 34.52 33.39
N THR A 729 18.76 33.39 33.46
CA THR A 729 20.01 33.21 32.68
C THR A 729 19.68 32.91 31.21
N GLN A 730 19.50 33.96 30.41
CA GLN A 730 19.47 33.83 28.95
C GLN A 730 20.87 33.62 28.37
N ASP A 731 21.03 32.59 27.53
CA ASP A 731 22.10 32.48 26.55
C ASP A 731 21.57 31.71 25.32
N GLY A 732 22.10 31.99 24.13
CA GLY A 732 21.65 31.41 22.86
C GLY A 732 20.59 32.24 22.12
N SER A 733 21.01 32.98 21.09
CA SER A 733 20.13 33.86 20.31
C SER A 733 19.27 33.12 19.27
N GLY A 734 17.96 33.07 19.49
CA GLY A 734 16.96 32.72 18.48
C GLY A 734 15.64 33.44 18.75
N SER A 735 15.31 34.46 17.95
CA SER A 735 14.14 35.33 18.20
C SER A 735 12.82 34.71 17.73
N GLY A 736 12.50 33.52 18.24
CA GLY A 736 11.18 32.91 18.08
C GLY A 736 10.14 33.62 18.94
N LYS A 737 8.92 33.77 18.42
CA LYS A 737 7.78 34.23 19.22
C LYS A 737 7.36 33.14 20.21
N SER A 738 6.84 33.54 21.37
CA SER A 738 6.28 32.57 22.32
C SER A 738 5.00 31.94 21.77
N ALA A 739 4.64 30.75 22.26
CA ALA A 739 3.38 30.11 21.89
C ALA A 739 2.15 31.00 22.18
N ASP A 740 2.18 31.80 23.26
CA ASP A 740 1.13 32.76 23.58
C ASP A 740 0.98 33.86 22.51
N GLU A 741 2.10 34.44 22.06
CA GLU A 741 2.12 35.43 20.99
C GLU A 741 1.66 34.86 19.64
N ILE A 742 1.96 33.59 19.37
CA ILE A 742 1.57 32.90 18.14
C ILE A 742 0.07 32.61 18.15
N PHE A 743 -0.46 31.97 19.20
CA PHE A 743 -1.90 31.65 19.26
C PHE A 743 -2.79 32.86 19.43
N HIS A 744 -2.37 33.90 20.16
CA HIS A 744 -3.14 35.15 20.23
C HIS A 744 -2.93 36.07 19.02
N GLY A 745 -1.89 35.86 18.21
CA GLY A 745 -1.80 36.43 16.86
C GLY A 745 -2.71 35.71 15.86
N LEU A 746 -2.85 34.38 15.98
CA LEU A 746 -3.67 33.52 15.13
C LEU A 746 -5.18 33.63 15.43
N ALA A 747 -5.54 33.65 16.72
CA ALA A 747 -6.91 33.72 17.23
C ALA A 747 -7.06 34.83 18.29
N PRO A 748 -7.06 36.13 17.88
CA PRO A 748 -7.06 37.26 18.82
C PRO A 748 -8.27 37.29 19.76
N PHE A 749 -9.42 36.77 19.32
CA PHE A 749 -10.65 36.71 20.12
C PHE A 749 -10.46 36.01 21.47
N LEU A 750 -9.52 35.06 21.59
CA LEU A 750 -9.23 34.35 22.84
C LEU A 750 -8.76 35.24 24.01
N ARG A 751 -8.42 36.52 23.79
CA ARG A 751 -8.09 37.47 24.87
C ARG A 751 -9.29 38.23 25.42
N ASP A 752 -10.30 38.48 24.60
CA ASP A 752 -11.19 39.64 24.81
C ASP A 752 -12.65 39.28 25.14
N VAL A 753 -13.11 38.06 24.80
CA VAL A 753 -14.54 37.70 24.85
C VAL A 753 -14.99 37.22 26.22
N THR A 754 -15.93 37.97 26.82
CA THR A 754 -16.48 37.66 28.16
C THR A 754 -17.85 37.00 28.13
N SER A 755 -18.59 37.11 27.02
CA SER A 755 -19.93 36.53 26.86
C SER A 755 -19.99 35.49 25.74
N GLN A 756 -20.86 34.49 25.88
CA GLN A 756 -20.97 33.40 24.89
C GLN A 756 -21.40 33.89 23.51
N ARG A 757 -22.29 34.89 23.44
CA ARG A 757 -22.70 35.48 22.17
C ARG A 757 -21.53 36.17 21.47
N GLU A 758 -20.75 36.95 22.20
CA GLU A 758 -19.55 37.61 21.66
C GLU A 758 -18.47 36.60 21.23
N ARG A 759 -18.30 35.49 21.96
CA ARG A 759 -17.47 34.34 21.54
C ARG A 759 -17.90 33.80 20.19
N SER A 760 -19.21 33.56 20.01
CA SER A 760 -19.77 33.07 18.75
C SER A 760 -19.55 34.07 17.62
N ASP A 761 -19.89 35.35 17.83
CA ASP A 761 -19.78 36.41 16.82
C ASP A 761 -18.31 36.63 16.38
N ARG A 762 -17.36 36.69 17.32
CA ARG A 762 -15.94 37.01 17.03
C ARG A 762 -15.07 35.84 16.59
N SER A 763 -15.51 34.60 16.78
CA SER A 763 -14.84 33.41 16.21
C SER A 763 -15.22 33.13 14.75
N ARG A 764 -16.37 33.65 14.29
CA ARG A 764 -17.01 33.26 13.03
C ARG A 764 -16.16 33.53 11.77
N GLU A 765 -15.38 34.61 11.75
CA GLU A 765 -14.45 34.90 10.64
C GLU A 765 -13.27 33.92 10.62
N PHE A 766 -12.70 33.61 11.79
CA PHE A 766 -11.60 32.63 11.92
C PHE A 766 -12.04 31.21 11.52
N ASP A 767 -13.28 30.86 11.85
CA ASP A 767 -13.90 29.55 11.60
C ASP A 767 -14.37 29.36 10.16
N ALA A 768 -14.67 30.44 9.42
CA ALA A 768 -15.17 30.37 8.03
C ALA A 768 -14.25 29.57 7.07
N ARG A 769 -12.97 29.43 7.42
CA ARG A 769 -11.98 28.61 6.71
C ARG A 769 -12.28 27.11 6.72
N ILE A 770 -13.15 26.62 7.62
CA ILE A 770 -13.55 25.20 7.67
C ILE A 770 -14.53 24.83 6.54
N THR A 771 -15.33 25.78 6.05
CA THR A 771 -16.41 25.53 5.09
C THR A 771 -15.97 24.76 3.83
N PRO A 772 -14.87 25.12 3.13
CA PRO A 772 -14.38 24.33 1.99
C PRO A 772 -13.71 22.99 2.37
N LEU A 773 -13.56 22.68 3.65
CA LEU A 773 -13.01 21.42 4.18
C LEU A 773 -14.10 20.48 4.70
N LEU A 774 -15.38 20.84 4.54
CA LEU A 774 -16.54 20.03 4.88
C LEU A 774 -17.18 19.48 3.59
N GLY A 775 -17.33 18.16 3.52
CA GLY A 775 -18.00 17.47 2.43
C GLY A 775 -19.51 17.74 2.38
N THR A 776 -20.12 17.41 1.24
CA THR A 776 -21.58 17.47 1.02
C THR A 776 -22.32 16.41 1.83
N ASP A 777 -23.65 16.53 1.89
CA ASP A 777 -24.55 15.73 2.73
C ASP A 777 -24.50 14.20 2.46
N ASP A 778 -24.04 13.76 1.27
CA ASP A 778 -23.85 12.35 0.88
C ASP A 778 -22.37 11.87 0.94
N ALA A 779 -21.44 12.68 1.45
CA ALA A 779 -20.02 12.32 1.52
C ALA A 779 -19.71 11.24 2.57
N ALA A 780 -18.73 10.38 2.28
CA ALA A 780 -18.29 9.33 3.21
C ALA A 780 -17.66 9.95 4.47
N LEU A 781 -18.29 9.72 5.63
CA LEU A 781 -17.88 10.31 6.91
C LEU A 781 -16.56 9.69 7.42
N PRO A 782 -15.64 10.50 7.97
CA PRO A 782 -14.37 10.00 8.50
C PRO A 782 -14.59 9.09 9.71
N ARG A 783 -13.81 8.00 9.79
CA ARG A 783 -13.78 7.09 10.93
C ARG A 783 -13.36 7.83 12.20
N ILE A 784 -14.09 7.61 13.30
CA ILE A 784 -13.74 8.06 14.64
C ILE A 784 -13.02 6.93 15.39
N ASN A 785 -11.89 7.25 16.00
CA ASN A 785 -11.14 6.40 16.92
C ASN A 785 -11.26 6.98 18.34
N CYS A 786 -11.55 6.12 19.31
CA CYS A 786 -11.53 6.45 20.73
C CYS A 786 -10.67 5.42 21.48
N PHE A 787 -10.03 5.79 22.59
CA PHE A 787 -9.40 4.84 23.52
C PHE A 787 -10.24 4.73 24.78
N TYR A 788 -10.45 3.51 25.29
CA TYR A 788 -11.11 3.28 26.56
C TYR A 788 -10.58 2.02 27.24
N GLU A 789 -10.36 2.05 28.55
CA GLU A 789 -9.90 0.89 29.30
C GLU A 789 -10.78 0.61 30.52
N VAL A 790 -11.15 -0.66 30.71
CA VAL A 790 -12.03 -1.09 31.79
C VAL A 790 -11.23 -1.29 33.07
N MET A 791 -10.97 -0.16 33.75
CA MET A 791 -10.28 -0.09 35.04
C MET A 791 -11.11 -0.62 36.23
N SER A 792 -12.38 -1.00 36.02
CA SER A 792 -13.27 -1.55 37.06
C SER A 792 -14.39 -2.39 36.44
N GLU A 793 -14.56 -3.63 36.92
CA GLU A 793 -15.63 -4.55 36.49
C GLU A 793 -17.05 -4.07 36.88
N THR A 794 -17.17 -3.07 37.75
CA THR A 794 -18.46 -2.53 38.23
C THR A 794 -18.81 -1.18 37.60
N ALA A 795 -18.10 -0.76 36.54
CA ALA A 795 -18.39 0.49 35.85
C ALA A 795 -19.58 0.33 34.89
N GLU A 796 -20.59 1.19 35.00
CA GLU A 796 -21.76 1.15 34.11
C GLU A 796 -21.52 1.79 32.72
N HIS A 797 -20.30 2.27 32.45
CA HIS A 797 -19.83 2.83 31.16
C HIS A 797 -20.72 3.92 30.51
N ARG A 798 -21.68 4.53 31.23
CA ARG A 798 -22.71 5.44 30.68
C ARG A 798 -22.19 6.50 29.71
N THR A 799 -21.15 7.23 30.09
CA THR A 799 -20.58 8.32 29.25
C THR A 799 -19.97 7.78 27.95
N LEU A 800 -19.25 6.65 28.00
CA LEU A 800 -18.72 5.98 26.80
C LEU A 800 -19.85 5.54 25.88
N ILE A 801 -20.89 4.91 26.44
CA ILE A 801 -22.08 4.45 25.70
C ILE A 801 -22.75 5.63 25.00
N ALA A 802 -22.98 6.74 25.72
CA ALA A 802 -23.56 7.96 25.17
C ALA A 802 -22.72 8.53 24.02
N ALA A 803 -21.40 8.68 24.22
CA ALA A 803 -20.47 9.18 23.21
C ALA A 803 -20.51 8.32 21.94
N VAL A 804 -20.24 7.02 22.02
CA VAL A 804 -20.19 6.17 20.81
C VAL A 804 -21.57 5.97 20.18
N THR A 805 -22.66 5.98 20.96
CA THR A 805 -24.03 5.93 20.40
C THR A 805 -24.33 7.20 19.61
N SER A 806 -23.98 8.38 20.12
CA SER A 806 -24.16 9.65 19.42
C SER A 806 -23.34 9.72 18.13
N MET A 807 -22.08 9.26 18.16
CA MET A 807 -21.21 9.16 16.99
C MET A 807 -21.78 8.22 15.91
N ARG A 808 -22.34 7.07 16.31
CA ARG A 808 -23.00 6.11 15.42
C ARG A 808 -24.34 6.62 14.88
N ALA A 809 -25.13 7.34 15.69
CA ALA A 809 -26.38 7.97 15.27
C ALA A 809 -26.13 9.09 14.25
N ALA A 810 -25.04 9.84 14.40
CA ALA A 810 -24.52 10.79 13.41
C ALA A 810 -23.80 10.11 12.21
N GLY A 811 -23.96 8.79 12.02
CA GLY A 811 -23.54 8.05 10.83
C GLY A 811 -22.06 7.65 10.75
N HIS A 812 -21.19 8.15 11.62
CA HIS A 812 -19.74 7.88 11.53
C HIS A 812 -19.40 6.40 11.79
N PRO A 813 -18.41 5.82 11.08
CA PRO A 813 -17.77 4.58 11.51
C PRO A 813 -17.00 4.84 12.82
N VAL A 814 -17.24 4.07 13.88
CA VAL A 814 -16.59 4.25 15.19
C VAL A 814 -15.77 3.02 15.55
N ARG A 815 -14.55 3.22 16.04
CA ARG A 815 -13.68 2.19 16.60
C ARG A 815 -13.21 2.58 18.01
N VAL A 816 -13.39 1.66 18.97
CA VAL A 816 -12.85 1.77 20.33
C VAL A 816 -11.66 0.85 20.48
N TRP A 817 -10.56 1.38 21.00
CA TRP A 817 -9.31 0.67 21.27
C TRP A 817 -9.18 0.42 22.79
N SER A 818 -8.84 -0.80 23.18
CA SER A 818 -8.69 -1.22 24.58
C SER A 818 -7.70 -2.37 24.72
N TYR A 819 -7.00 -2.45 25.86
CA TYR A 819 -6.23 -3.63 26.29
C TYR A 819 -7.10 -4.69 27.00
N THR A 820 -8.39 -4.45 27.19
CA THR A 820 -9.40 -5.43 27.63
C THR A 820 -10.62 -5.45 26.68
N PRO A 821 -10.42 -5.67 25.36
CA PRO A 821 -11.47 -5.51 24.35
C PRO A 821 -12.68 -6.43 24.59
N ASP A 822 -12.45 -7.64 25.11
CA ASP A 822 -13.47 -8.63 25.47
C ASP A 822 -14.54 -8.06 26.44
N LYS A 823 -14.15 -7.13 27.33
CA LYS A 823 -15.06 -6.48 28.28
C LYS A 823 -15.95 -5.42 27.61
N LEU A 824 -15.60 -4.99 26.39
CA LEU A 824 -16.32 -3.98 25.60
C LEU A 824 -17.15 -4.59 24.45
N GLU A 825 -17.28 -5.92 24.35
CA GLU A 825 -18.09 -6.60 23.33
C GLU A 825 -19.55 -6.10 23.26
N PHE A 826 -20.09 -5.56 24.36
CA PHE A 826 -21.44 -4.98 24.36
C PHE A 826 -21.59 -3.81 23.36
N LEU A 827 -20.50 -3.10 23.02
CA LEU A 827 -20.47 -2.03 22.02
C LEU A 827 -20.66 -2.54 20.58
N LEU A 828 -20.36 -3.81 20.30
CA LEU A 828 -20.59 -4.42 18.98
C LEU A 828 -22.09 -4.36 18.59
N LYS A 829 -22.98 -4.43 19.59
CA LYS A 829 -24.45 -4.31 19.41
C LYS A 829 -24.89 -2.90 19.02
N LEU A 830 -24.06 -1.90 19.25
CA LEU A 830 -24.24 -0.50 18.81
C LEU A 830 -23.60 -0.25 17.42
N GLY A 831 -23.04 -1.29 16.79
CA GLY A 831 -22.32 -1.19 15.52
C GLY A 831 -20.97 -0.48 15.63
N VAL A 832 -20.37 -0.47 16.84
CA VAL A 832 -19.02 0.06 17.11
C VAL A 832 -18.01 -1.07 16.94
N GLU A 833 -16.89 -0.82 16.26
CA GLU A 833 -15.79 -1.79 16.16
C GLU A 833 -14.94 -1.73 17.43
N VAL A 834 -14.55 -2.89 18.00
CA VAL A 834 -13.65 -2.97 19.16
C VAL A 834 -12.34 -3.65 18.74
N ARG A 835 -11.19 -3.14 19.20
CA ARG A 835 -9.85 -3.65 18.85
C ARG A 835 -8.87 -3.61 20.03
N GLY A 836 -7.87 -4.48 19.98
CA GLY A 836 -6.75 -4.52 20.92
C GLY A 836 -5.87 -3.28 20.77
N ALA A 837 -5.65 -2.53 21.85
CA ALA A 837 -4.78 -1.37 21.84
C ALA A 837 -3.30 -1.75 21.64
N GLU A 838 -2.92 -3.01 21.91
CA GLU A 838 -1.59 -3.55 21.60
C GLU A 838 -1.26 -3.60 20.10
N ASP A 839 -2.26 -3.57 19.21
CA ASP A 839 -2.03 -3.47 17.77
C ASP A 839 -1.29 -2.15 17.44
N VAL A 840 -1.63 -1.06 18.15
CA VAL A 840 -1.12 0.31 17.92
C VAL A 840 0.06 0.63 18.84
N VAL A 841 -0.07 0.42 20.15
CA VAL A 841 0.97 0.72 21.15
C VAL A 841 1.23 -0.53 21.99
N PRO A 842 2.47 -1.07 22.05
CA PRO A 842 2.73 -2.31 22.77
C PRO A 842 2.29 -2.30 24.24
N ARG A 843 1.64 -3.38 24.69
CA ARG A 843 1.11 -3.54 26.06
C ARG A 843 2.12 -3.21 27.17
N ALA A 844 3.39 -3.60 27.01
CA ALA A 844 4.46 -3.30 27.96
C ALA A 844 4.79 -1.79 28.09
N LEU A 845 4.47 -0.97 27.07
CA LEU A 845 4.61 0.49 27.12
C LEU A 845 3.41 1.13 27.83
N PHE A 846 2.20 0.64 27.58
CA PHE A 846 1.00 1.00 28.36
C PHE A 846 1.19 0.70 29.85
N GLU A 847 1.60 -0.53 30.19
CA GLU A 847 1.85 -0.95 31.57
C GLU A 847 2.89 -0.06 32.26
N ARG A 848 3.99 0.30 31.57
CA ARG A 848 5.00 1.23 32.10
C ARG A 848 4.49 2.66 32.30
N ILE A 849 3.67 3.18 31.39
CA ILE A 849 3.09 4.52 31.49
C ILE A 849 2.08 4.58 32.64
N VAL A 850 1.17 3.61 32.73
CA VAL A 850 0.13 3.55 33.77
C VAL A 850 0.70 3.17 35.15
N ALA A 851 1.75 2.37 35.24
CA ALA A 851 2.46 2.14 36.50
C ALA A 851 3.14 3.42 37.06
N GLY A 852 3.43 4.40 36.20
CA GLY A 852 4.08 5.66 36.56
C GLY A 852 3.18 6.91 36.47
N SER A 853 1.89 6.78 36.12
CA SER A 853 0.99 7.93 35.92
C SER A 853 -0.49 7.52 35.75
N GLU A 854 -1.40 8.49 35.77
CA GLU A 854 -2.81 8.25 35.43
C GLU A 854 -3.00 7.90 33.93
N ILE A 855 -4.01 7.09 33.62
CA ILE A 855 -4.31 6.62 32.26
C ILE A 855 -4.60 7.75 31.25
N ARG A 856 -4.96 8.96 31.70
CA ARG A 856 -5.10 10.13 30.81
C ARG A 856 -3.80 10.46 30.06
N TYR A 857 -2.64 10.33 30.71
CA TYR A 857 -1.34 10.55 30.05
C TYR A 857 -1.03 9.47 29.00
N PHE A 858 -1.56 8.25 29.18
CA PHE A 858 -1.52 7.24 28.13
C PHE A 858 -2.46 7.58 26.96
N SER A 859 -3.66 8.11 27.23
CA SER A 859 -4.58 8.58 26.20
C SER A 859 -4.02 9.74 25.36
N ASP A 860 -3.21 10.62 25.97
CA ASP A 860 -2.45 11.66 25.28
C ASP A 860 -1.37 11.07 24.34
N VAL A 861 -0.64 10.05 24.78
CA VAL A 861 0.33 9.33 23.93
C VAL A 861 -0.37 8.54 22.80
N PHE A 862 -1.46 7.85 23.14
CA PHE A 862 -2.17 6.93 22.23
C PHE A 862 -2.90 7.67 21.10
N ARG A 863 -3.43 8.89 21.34
CA ARG A 863 -4.11 9.67 20.28
C ARG A 863 -3.17 10.03 19.13
N TYR A 864 -1.90 10.32 19.40
CA TYR A 864 -0.89 10.54 18.35
C TYR A 864 -0.55 9.24 17.61
N ALA A 865 -0.34 8.13 18.35
CA ALA A 865 -0.01 6.84 17.75
C ALA A 865 -1.13 6.31 16.83
N VAL A 866 -2.40 6.37 17.26
CA VAL A 866 -3.54 5.86 16.48
C VAL A 866 -3.85 6.76 15.27
N LEU A 867 -3.67 8.08 15.38
CA LEU A 867 -3.78 9.00 14.24
C LEU A 867 -2.63 8.85 13.25
N TYR A 868 -1.44 8.43 13.71
CA TYR A 868 -0.34 8.07 12.82
C TYR A 868 -0.61 6.74 12.08
N GLU A 869 -0.93 5.65 12.78
CA GLU A 869 -1.11 4.32 12.17
C GLU A 869 -2.42 4.20 11.34
N HIS A 870 -3.47 4.95 11.68
CA HIS A 870 -4.81 4.76 11.07
C HIS A 870 -5.50 6.04 10.59
N GLY A 871 -5.09 7.21 11.11
CA GLY A 871 -5.70 8.49 10.77
C GLY A 871 -7.21 8.55 11.05
N GLY A 872 -7.88 9.47 10.36
CA GLY A 872 -9.28 9.81 10.60
C GLY A 872 -9.42 10.78 11.78
N LEU A 873 -10.54 10.69 12.48
CA LEU A 873 -10.80 11.44 13.70
C LEU A 873 -10.29 10.68 14.93
N TRP A 874 -9.76 11.44 15.89
CA TRP A 874 -9.74 11.10 17.31
C TRP A 874 -10.91 11.82 17.99
N MET A 875 -11.60 11.15 18.91
CA MET A 875 -12.50 11.79 19.87
C MET A 875 -12.34 11.18 21.26
N ASP A 876 -12.26 12.05 22.28
CA ASP A 876 -12.33 11.63 23.69
C ASP A 876 -13.72 11.04 24.02
N THR A 877 -13.75 10.06 24.94
CA THR A 877 -14.94 9.21 25.19
C THR A 877 -16.07 9.88 25.97
N ASP A 878 -15.99 11.19 26.15
CA ASP A 878 -17.04 12.07 26.69
C ASP A 878 -17.35 13.26 25.76
N VAL A 879 -17.00 13.15 24.47
CA VAL A 879 -17.54 14.00 23.40
C VAL A 879 -18.85 13.40 22.89
N ILE A 880 -19.95 14.14 22.97
CA ILE A 880 -21.25 13.77 22.39
C ILE A 880 -21.41 14.45 21.04
N LEU A 881 -21.63 13.67 19.97
CA LEU A 881 -21.76 14.17 18.60
C LEU A 881 -23.25 14.44 18.28
N LEU A 882 -23.58 15.67 17.92
CA LEU A 882 -24.96 16.16 17.74
C LEU A 882 -25.41 16.13 16.27
N ARG A 883 -24.45 16.15 15.34
CA ARG A 883 -24.64 16.08 13.88
C ARG A 883 -23.38 15.55 13.19
N PRO A 884 -23.47 14.98 11.98
CA PRO A 884 -22.30 14.48 11.26
C PRO A 884 -21.24 15.57 11.04
N PHE A 885 -19.96 15.21 11.16
CA PHE A 885 -18.81 16.09 10.90
C PHE A 885 -18.03 15.61 9.66
N PRO A 886 -18.44 16.01 8.43
CA PRO A 886 -17.91 15.50 7.16
C PRO A 886 -16.55 16.13 6.80
N PHE A 887 -15.58 16.13 7.72
CA PHE A 887 -14.28 16.78 7.50
C PHE A 887 -13.40 16.04 6.49
N GLN A 888 -12.79 16.78 5.56
CA GLN A 888 -11.99 16.27 4.43
C GLN A 888 -10.60 16.90 4.29
N GLY A 889 -10.21 17.82 5.18
CA GLY A 889 -8.87 18.43 5.19
C GLY A 889 -7.74 17.47 5.61
N ASP A 890 -6.51 17.97 5.70
CA ASP A 890 -5.34 17.15 6.09
C ASP A 890 -5.25 16.93 7.61
N HIS A 891 -5.56 17.97 8.39
CA HIS A 891 -5.61 17.94 9.85
C HIS A 891 -6.75 18.81 10.39
N PHE A 892 -7.20 18.54 11.61
CA PHE A 892 -8.13 19.41 12.35
C PHE A 892 -7.66 19.48 13.80
N LEU A 893 -7.47 20.69 14.33
CA LEU A 893 -7.00 20.92 15.70
C LEU A 893 -7.92 21.92 16.41
N ASN A 894 -8.68 21.42 17.38
CA ASN A 894 -9.71 22.19 18.09
C ASN A 894 -9.14 23.02 19.25
N LEU A 895 -9.41 24.33 19.27
CA LEU A 895 -9.07 25.23 20.37
C LEU A 895 -9.99 25.07 21.59
N GLN A 896 -9.62 25.71 22.70
CA GLN A 896 -10.49 25.92 23.88
C GLN A 896 -10.54 27.42 24.26
N TRP A 897 -11.60 27.86 24.96
CA TRP A 897 -11.75 29.28 25.32
C TRP A 897 -10.79 29.72 26.42
N ARG A 898 -10.50 28.87 27.40
CA ARG A 898 -9.63 29.20 28.54
C ARG A 898 -8.50 28.19 28.70
N GLY A 899 -7.24 28.65 28.62
CA GLY A 899 -6.06 27.80 28.83
C GLY A 899 -4.68 28.41 28.54
N SER A 900 -4.63 29.58 27.88
CA SER A 900 -3.40 30.31 27.53
C SER A 900 -2.40 30.47 28.67
N HIS A 901 -2.88 30.79 29.88
CA HIS A 901 -2.08 30.94 31.10
C HIS A 901 -1.31 29.69 31.57
N LYS A 902 -1.48 28.54 30.91
CA LYS A 902 -0.67 27.31 31.08
C LYS A 902 -0.03 26.81 29.78
N GLY A 903 -0.16 27.56 28.69
CA GLY A 903 0.23 27.15 27.34
C GLY A 903 -0.76 26.21 26.65
N HIS A 904 -1.97 25.98 27.20
CA HIS A 904 -2.95 25.05 26.62
C HIS A 904 -3.90 25.81 25.68
N PHE A 905 -3.56 25.87 24.40
CA PHE A 905 -4.41 26.51 23.39
C PHE A 905 -5.26 25.49 22.64
N ILE A 906 -4.65 24.37 22.22
CA ILE A 906 -5.32 23.28 21.53
C ILE A 906 -5.74 22.23 22.58
N CYS A 907 -7.02 21.84 22.57
CA CYS A 907 -7.57 20.91 23.57
C CYS A 907 -7.19 19.45 23.29
N GLY A 908 -6.95 19.09 22.03
CA GLY A 908 -6.65 17.71 21.61
C GLY A 908 -7.80 16.71 21.75
N ASN A 909 -8.97 17.13 22.26
CA ASN A 909 -10.12 16.28 22.54
C ASN A 909 -10.85 15.78 21.28
N VAL A 910 -10.83 16.60 20.23
CA VAL A 910 -11.19 16.22 18.87
C VAL A 910 -10.04 16.65 17.96
N MET A 911 -9.50 15.70 17.22
CA MET A 911 -8.42 15.93 16.25
C MET A 911 -8.70 15.14 14.97
N TYR A 912 -8.24 15.64 13.82
CA TYR A 912 -8.12 14.86 12.59
C TYR A 912 -6.67 14.79 12.13
N ALA A 913 -6.27 13.67 11.54
CA ALA A 913 -5.09 13.57 10.71
C ALA A 913 -5.27 12.51 9.61
N LYS A 914 -4.64 12.73 8.45
CA LYS A 914 -4.35 11.63 7.51
C LYS A 914 -3.32 10.66 8.12
N PRO A 915 -3.41 9.34 7.83
CA PRO A 915 -2.44 8.37 8.32
C PRO A 915 -1.02 8.69 7.82
N TYR A 916 -0.02 8.21 8.56
CA TYR A 916 1.41 8.46 8.37
C TYR A 916 1.82 9.95 8.44
N SER A 917 0.96 10.81 9.01
CA SER A 917 1.24 12.22 9.28
C SER A 917 2.54 12.40 10.08
N ARG A 918 3.55 13.04 9.46
CA ARG A 918 4.84 13.35 10.09
C ARG A 918 4.71 14.07 11.44
N HIS A 919 3.67 14.89 11.58
CA HIS A 919 3.41 15.64 12.81
C HIS A 919 2.84 14.75 13.91
N MET A 920 1.96 13.79 13.58
CA MET A 920 1.48 12.80 14.56
C MET A 920 2.63 11.88 15.01
N ARG A 921 3.53 11.53 14.10
CA ARG A 921 4.77 10.81 14.44
C ARG A 921 5.65 11.61 15.41
N ALA A 922 5.96 12.87 15.08
CA ALA A 922 6.79 13.72 15.93
C ALA A 922 6.17 13.95 17.32
N LEU A 923 4.85 14.18 17.38
CA LEU A 923 4.11 14.29 18.65
C LEU A 923 4.15 12.98 19.45
N TYR A 924 4.00 11.82 18.81
CA TYR A 924 4.15 10.53 19.48
C TYR A 924 5.57 10.33 20.03
N GLU A 925 6.61 10.52 19.20
CA GLU A 925 8.02 10.40 19.61
C GLU A 925 8.37 11.37 20.76
N GLN A 926 7.98 12.65 20.66
CA GLN A 926 8.19 13.66 21.71
C GLN A 926 7.35 13.39 22.98
N SER A 927 6.14 12.84 22.88
CA SER A 927 5.32 12.48 24.06
C SER A 927 5.96 11.37 24.89
N ILE A 928 6.56 10.37 24.23
CA ILE A 928 7.32 9.30 24.88
C ILE A 928 8.59 9.85 25.52
N GLU A 929 9.34 10.70 24.81
CA GLU A 929 10.56 11.32 25.34
C GLU A 929 10.27 12.18 26.57
N ARG A 930 9.34 13.13 26.47
CA ARG A 930 8.93 13.99 27.60
C ARG A 930 8.42 13.19 28.80
N PHE A 931 7.68 12.10 28.58
CA PHE A 931 7.20 11.25 29.66
C PHE A 931 8.33 10.60 30.49
N TYR A 932 9.45 10.27 29.86
CA TYR A 932 10.60 9.64 30.52
C TYR A 932 11.72 10.62 30.91
N ALA A 933 11.73 11.86 30.39
CA ALA A 933 12.76 12.87 30.66
C ALA A 933 12.75 13.43 32.10
N GLY A 934 11.63 13.30 32.84
CA GLY A 934 11.66 13.37 34.31
C GLY A 934 11.66 14.75 34.98
N GLN A 935 11.02 15.77 34.40
CA GLN A 935 10.68 17.01 35.12
C GLN A 935 9.17 17.18 35.25
N GLY A 936 8.66 17.07 36.49
CA GLY A 936 7.23 17.23 36.78
C GLY A 936 6.34 16.14 36.16
N LYS A 937 5.02 16.30 36.38
CA LYS A 937 3.92 15.68 35.64
C LYS A 937 2.72 16.62 35.73
N ASP A 938 2.92 17.85 35.25
CA ASP A 938 1.85 18.83 35.20
C ASP A 938 0.84 18.42 34.13
N PHE A 939 -0.39 18.91 34.27
CA PHE A 939 -1.46 18.54 33.35
C PHE A 939 -1.10 19.00 31.94
N GLY A 940 -1.11 18.09 30.96
CA GLY A 940 -0.97 18.40 29.54
C GLY A 940 0.44 18.32 28.96
N ASP A 941 1.49 18.09 29.76
CA ASP A 941 2.91 18.11 29.33
C ASP A 941 3.25 17.20 28.14
N VAL A 942 2.51 16.11 27.98
CA VAL A 942 2.63 15.11 26.89
C VAL A 942 1.39 15.06 25.97
N GLY A 943 0.48 16.02 26.13
CA GLY A 943 -0.83 16.09 25.46
C GLY A 943 -1.17 17.53 25.04
N PRO A 944 -2.26 18.15 25.53
CA PRO A 944 -2.67 19.52 25.16
C PRO A 944 -1.58 20.60 25.18
N LYS A 945 -0.63 20.54 26.13
CA LYS A 945 0.50 21.47 26.18
C LYS A 945 1.55 21.13 25.12
N LEU A 946 1.98 19.87 25.00
CA LEU A 946 2.89 19.41 23.93
C LEU A 946 2.35 19.78 22.54
N LEU A 947 1.06 19.54 22.29
CA LEU A 947 0.39 19.87 21.03
C LEU A 947 0.41 21.38 20.74
N SER A 948 0.21 22.20 21.78
CA SER A 948 0.28 23.66 21.66
C SER A 948 1.73 24.14 21.47
N ASP A 949 2.68 23.62 22.25
CA ASP A 949 4.13 23.90 22.11
C ASP A 949 4.61 23.57 20.68
N TYR A 950 4.21 22.41 20.14
CA TYR A 950 4.63 21.91 18.83
C TYR A 950 4.05 22.74 17.67
N VAL A 951 2.77 23.10 17.71
CA VAL A 951 2.15 24.00 16.71
C VAL A 951 2.68 25.44 16.85
N GLY A 952 3.11 25.82 18.05
CA GLY A 952 3.88 27.04 18.30
C GLY A 952 5.29 26.99 17.71
N SER A 953 5.96 25.85 17.69
CA SER A 953 7.30 25.69 17.10
C SER A 953 7.27 25.80 15.57
N ASP A 954 8.45 25.99 14.96
CA ASP A 954 8.56 26.01 13.50
C ASP A 954 8.38 24.62 12.85
N GLU A 955 8.54 23.53 13.62
CA GLU A 955 8.27 22.16 13.15
C GLU A 955 6.77 21.92 12.89
N GLY A 956 5.91 22.51 13.73
CA GLY A 956 4.45 22.47 13.59
C GLY A 956 3.86 23.67 12.85
N ALA A 957 4.67 24.52 12.21
CA ALA A 957 4.20 25.79 11.62
C ALA A 957 3.10 25.62 10.57
N GLU A 958 3.13 24.55 9.78
CA GLU A 958 2.11 24.23 8.77
C GLU A 958 0.74 23.93 9.40
N LEU A 959 0.72 23.28 10.57
CA LEU A 959 -0.49 22.95 11.32
C LEU A 959 -1.24 24.19 11.82
N ARG A 960 -0.58 25.36 11.93
CA ARG A 960 -1.23 26.63 12.33
C ARG A 960 -2.39 27.00 11.41
N SER A 961 -2.36 26.57 10.14
CA SER A 961 -3.47 26.71 9.19
C SER A 961 -4.67 25.79 9.48
N GLN A 962 -4.43 24.67 10.15
CA GLN A 962 -5.38 23.59 10.46
C GLN A 962 -5.94 23.69 11.91
N VAL A 963 -5.72 24.83 12.57
CA VAL A 963 -6.29 25.16 13.88
C VAL A 963 -7.65 25.85 13.69
N PHE A 964 -8.65 25.44 14.47
CA PHE A 964 -10.05 25.87 14.35
C PHE A 964 -10.63 26.28 15.71
N GLY A 965 -11.60 27.20 15.71
CA GLY A 965 -12.13 27.82 16.93
C GLY A 965 -12.93 26.86 17.82
N PRO A 966 -13.10 27.16 19.11
CA PRO A 966 -13.68 26.20 20.05
C PRO A 966 -15.15 25.85 19.78
N MET A 967 -15.87 26.63 18.95
CA MET A 967 -17.30 26.47 18.69
C MET A 967 -17.70 25.08 18.16
N PHE A 968 -16.79 24.33 17.53
CA PHE A 968 -17.12 23.06 16.88
C PHE A 968 -17.45 21.92 17.86
N PHE A 969 -16.72 21.83 18.98
CA PHE A 969 -16.90 20.78 20.01
C PHE A 969 -16.78 21.28 21.45
N ASN A 970 -16.26 22.49 21.66
CA ASN A 970 -15.99 23.12 22.96
C ASN A 970 -16.83 24.40 23.13
N SER A 971 -18.08 24.42 22.64
CA SER A 971 -18.94 25.61 22.73
C SER A 971 -19.32 25.94 24.19
N ILE A 972 -19.41 24.93 25.05
CA ILE A 972 -19.43 25.07 26.52
C ILE A 972 -18.01 24.87 27.04
N ASP A 973 -17.45 25.88 27.70
CA ASP A 973 -16.08 25.85 28.25
C ASP A 973 -15.99 24.96 29.51
N TRP A 974 -14.80 24.45 29.82
CA TRP A 974 -14.57 23.59 30.98
C TRP A 974 -14.78 24.29 32.34
N MET A 975 -14.82 25.62 32.36
CA MET A 975 -15.20 26.43 33.54
C MET A 975 -16.71 26.67 33.66
N GLU A 976 -17.52 26.24 32.69
CA GLU A 976 -18.95 26.52 32.55
C GLU A 976 -19.81 25.23 32.62
N LEU A 977 -19.35 24.25 33.40
CA LEU A 977 -20.02 22.94 33.52
C LEU A 977 -21.42 23.03 34.14
N ASP A 978 -21.75 24.13 34.82
CA ASP A 978 -23.09 24.39 35.36
C ASP A 978 -24.15 24.55 34.24
N ARG A 979 -23.72 24.88 33.01
CA ARG A 979 -24.60 24.93 31.83
C ARG A 979 -25.20 23.55 31.52
N PHE A 980 -24.50 22.45 31.79
CA PHE A 980 -25.02 21.10 31.56
C PHE A 980 -26.16 20.72 32.53
N GLU A 981 -26.26 21.38 33.69
CA GLU A 981 -27.38 21.22 34.63
C GLU A 981 -28.64 22.02 34.20
N LYS A 982 -28.58 22.81 33.11
CA LYS A 982 -29.72 23.63 32.63
C LYS A 982 -30.62 22.94 31.61
N PRO A 983 -31.92 23.27 31.54
CA PRO A 983 -32.79 22.86 30.44
C PRO A 983 -32.28 23.40 29.10
N ILE A 984 -32.34 22.58 28.04
CA ILE A 984 -31.80 22.93 26.71
C ILE A 984 -32.32 24.28 26.17
N GLY A 985 -33.58 24.64 26.45
CA GLY A 985 -34.18 25.92 26.03
C GLY A 985 -33.60 27.19 26.68
N GLU A 986 -32.80 27.08 27.76
CA GLU A 986 -32.02 28.20 28.32
C GLU A 986 -30.66 28.38 27.62
N LEU A 987 -30.22 27.42 26.80
CA LEU A 987 -28.85 27.32 26.28
C LEU A 987 -28.71 27.78 24.83
N ALA A 988 -29.67 28.55 24.32
CA ALA A 988 -29.69 29.04 22.94
C ALA A 988 -28.39 29.76 22.55
N ASP A 989 -27.84 30.63 23.42
CA ASP A 989 -26.57 31.33 23.16
C ASP A 989 -25.37 30.38 22.99
N HIS A 990 -25.43 29.16 23.52
CA HIS A 990 -24.33 28.18 23.47
C HIS A 990 -24.49 27.16 22.33
N LEU A 991 -25.73 26.89 21.91
CA LEU A 991 -26.09 25.75 21.05
C LEU A 991 -26.76 26.13 19.72
N ASN A 992 -27.33 27.34 19.59
CA ASN A 992 -27.98 27.80 18.35
C ASN A 992 -26.96 28.42 17.36
N ASP A 993 -25.96 27.63 16.99
CA ASP A 993 -24.98 27.96 15.96
C ASP A 993 -24.70 26.72 15.10
N GLU A 994 -24.70 26.88 13.77
CA GLU A 994 -24.52 25.80 12.80
C GLU A 994 -23.14 25.11 12.88
N ARG A 995 -22.16 25.75 13.54
CA ARG A 995 -20.82 25.21 13.77
C ARG A 995 -20.79 24.15 14.88
N VAL A 996 -21.80 24.07 15.76
CA VAL A 996 -21.77 23.12 16.89
C VAL A 996 -22.01 21.71 16.36
N PHE A 997 -20.95 20.94 16.12
CA PHE A 997 -21.03 19.55 15.70
C PHE A 997 -21.20 18.60 16.89
N GLY A 998 -20.57 18.91 18.02
CA GLY A 998 -20.69 18.13 19.25
C GLY A 998 -20.43 18.95 20.51
N LEU A 999 -20.43 18.28 21.66
CA LEU A 999 -20.16 18.84 22.97
C LEU A 999 -19.21 17.92 23.74
N HIS A 1000 -18.06 18.46 24.13
CA HIS A 1000 -17.20 17.86 25.15
C HIS A 1000 -17.85 18.04 26.54
N LEU A 1001 -18.11 16.94 27.25
CA LEU A 1001 -18.74 16.99 28.58
C LEU A 1001 -17.77 17.38 29.69
N TRP A 1002 -16.45 17.27 29.46
CA TRP A 1002 -15.39 17.48 30.47
C TRP A 1002 -15.60 16.64 31.75
N THR A 1003 -16.21 15.46 31.61
CA THR A 1003 -16.72 14.61 32.71
C THR A 1003 -17.65 15.32 33.71
N ALA A 1004 -18.52 16.22 33.24
CA ALA A 1004 -19.59 16.82 34.04
C ALA A 1004 -20.44 15.77 34.79
N ARG A 1005 -21.05 16.16 35.91
CA ARG A 1005 -21.66 15.23 36.87
C ARG A 1005 -22.82 14.42 36.27
N ASN A 1006 -22.57 13.16 35.95
CA ASN A 1006 -23.49 12.13 35.43
C ASN A 1006 -24.75 11.82 36.30
N ALA A 1007 -25.03 12.60 37.35
CA ALA A 1007 -26.15 12.40 38.27
C ALA A 1007 -27.01 13.67 38.33
N PRO A 1008 -28.10 13.76 37.54
CA PRO A 1008 -28.99 14.93 37.58
C PRO A 1008 -29.62 15.07 38.96
N ARG A 1009 -29.63 16.30 39.48
CA ARG A 1009 -30.46 16.64 40.63
C ARG A 1009 -31.91 16.74 40.17
N PRO A 1010 -32.88 16.09 40.84
CA PRO A 1010 -34.28 16.32 40.56
C PRO A 1010 -34.67 17.71 41.09
N ASP A 1011 -34.82 18.67 40.18
CA ASP A 1011 -35.61 19.88 40.42
C ASP A 1011 -36.93 19.85 39.62
N GLU A 1012 -37.82 20.79 39.91
CA GLU A 1012 -39.19 20.82 39.37
C GLU A 1012 -39.27 21.51 37.99
N THR A 1013 -38.13 21.86 37.37
CA THR A 1013 -38.04 22.77 36.21
C THR A 1013 -37.49 22.12 34.92
N GLY A 1014 -37.85 20.87 34.68
CA GLY A 1014 -37.67 20.19 33.38
C GLY A 1014 -36.36 19.43 33.23
N THR A 1015 -36.16 18.78 32.08
CA THR A 1015 -35.04 17.84 31.87
C THR A 1015 -33.72 18.59 31.58
N PRO A 1016 -32.67 18.46 32.44
CA PRO A 1016 -31.36 19.06 32.21
C PRO A 1016 -30.69 18.55 30.93
N LEU A 1017 -29.85 19.36 30.30
CA LEU A 1017 -29.12 19.00 29.08
C LEU A 1017 -28.29 17.72 29.29
N ILE A 1018 -27.59 17.57 30.42
CA ILE A 1018 -26.78 16.37 30.70
C ILE A 1018 -27.59 15.07 30.63
N ALA A 1019 -28.87 15.09 31.02
CA ALA A 1019 -29.74 13.91 30.95
C ALA A 1019 -30.15 13.59 29.51
N GLN A 1020 -30.27 14.60 28.63
CA GLN A 1020 -30.54 14.43 27.20
C GLN A 1020 -29.28 13.99 26.44
N LEU A 1021 -28.09 14.36 26.91
CA LEU A 1021 -26.81 14.00 26.30
C LEU A 1021 -26.32 12.60 26.70
N ILE A 1022 -26.66 12.11 27.90
CA ILE A 1022 -26.23 10.78 28.39
C ILE A 1022 -27.11 9.62 27.90
N ASP A 1023 -28.31 9.93 27.40
CA ASP A 1023 -29.13 9.04 26.57
C ASP A 1023 -29.55 9.79 25.29
N PRO A 1024 -28.67 9.84 24.27
CA PRO A 1024 -28.90 10.69 23.10
C PRO A 1024 -30.07 10.24 22.22
N LEU A 1025 -30.54 8.99 22.34
CA LEU A 1025 -31.65 8.47 21.53
C LEU A 1025 -33.02 8.87 22.10
N GLU A 1026 -33.17 8.86 23.43
CA GLU A 1026 -34.37 9.39 24.11
C GLU A 1026 -34.32 10.92 24.29
N GLY A 1027 -33.11 11.50 24.40
CA GLY A 1027 -32.88 12.94 24.52
C GLY A 1027 -33.09 13.70 23.21
N PHE A 1028 -32.62 13.15 22.08
CA PHE A 1028 -32.78 13.72 20.74
C PHE A 1028 -33.54 12.77 19.82
N PRO A 1029 -34.81 12.44 20.14
CA PRO A 1029 -35.56 11.40 19.43
C PRO A 1029 -35.77 11.76 17.96
N ALA A 1030 -35.73 10.73 17.11
CA ALA A 1030 -36.03 10.80 15.68
C ALA A 1030 -37.38 11.49 15.40
N PHE A 1031 -37.49 12.22 14.28
CA PHE A 1031 -38.70 12.98 13.92
C PHE A 1031 -39.95 12.10 13.95
N THR A 1032 -39.84 10.87 13.44
CA THR A 1032 -40.92 9.87 13.43
C THR A 1032 -41.43 9.51 14.84
N THR A 1033 -40.53 9.42 15.84
CA THR A 1033 -40.90 9.13 17.23
C THR A 1033 -41.66 10.28 17.87
N LEU A 1034 -41.30 11.53 17.54
CA LEU A 1034 -42.08 12.70 17.96
C LEU A 1034 -43.43 12.78 17.25
N ALA A 1035 -43.51 12.41 15.97
CA ALA A 1035 -44.77 12.34 15.23
C ALA A 1035 -45.78 11.39 15.90
N ASP A 1036 -45.34 10.20 16.34
CA ASP A 1036 -46.19 9.29 17.11
C ASP A 1036 -46.56 9.87 18.49
N ARG A 1037 -45.61 10.48 19.20
CA ARG A 1037 -45.82 11.08 20.54
C ARG A 1037 -46.85 12.21 20.53
N PHE A 1038 -46.83 13.05 19.50
CA PHE A 1038 -47.83 14.11 19.27
C PHE A 1038 -48.99 13.67 18.36
N ASN A 1039 -49.02 12.38 18.01
CA ASN A 1039 -50.07 11.73 17.22
C ASN A 1039 -50.41 12.46 15.90
N THR A 1040 -49.44 13.07 15.22
CA THR A 1040 -49.66 13.87 13.98
C THR A 1040 -50.02 13.01 12.78
N ASP A 1041 -50.77 13.55 11.83
CA ASP A 1041 -50.80 13.14 10.40
C ASP A 1041 -49.51 12.42 9.93
N LYS A 1042 -48.35 13.06 10.14
CA LYS A 1042 -47.00 12.57 9.81
C LYS A 1042 -46.51 11.29 10.56
N ASN A 1043 -47.35 10.62 11.36
CA ASN A 1043 -47.00 9.48 12.23
C ASN A 1043 -47.18 8.07 11.59
N ARG A 1044 -46.82 7.00 12.32
CA ARG A 1044 -46.81 5.60 11.81
C ARG A 1044 -48.14 4.86 11.91
N HIS A 1045 -49.13 5.41 12.61
CA HIS A 1045 -50.32 4.72 13.13
C HIS A 1045 -51.65 5.33 12.67
N THR A 1046 -51.70 6.63 12.33
CA THR A 1046 -52.92 7.29 11.81
C THR A 1046 -53.25 6.94 10.36
N GLY A 1047 -54.44 7.36 9.90
CA GLY A 1047 -55.19 6.73 8.81
C GLY A 1047 -54.61 6.83 7.39
N ASN A 1048 -53.54 7.60 7.17
CA ASN A 1048 -52.92 7.80 5.86
C ASN A 1048 -51.39 7.67 6.02
N ARG A 1049 -50.77 6.68 5.36
CA ARG A 1049 -49.40 6.21 5.68
C ARG A 1049 -48.35 6.71 4.68
N HIS A 1050 -48.07 8.00 4.71
CA HIS A 1050 -47.21 8.64 3.73
C HIS A 1050 -45.71 8.40 3.99
N PHE A 1051 -45.32 8.26 5.27
CA PHE A 1051 -43.92 8.12 5.72
C PHE A 1051 -42.99 9.29 5.31
N TYR A 1052 -43.52 10.50 5.15
CA TYR A 1052 -42.71 11.70 4.91
C TYR A 1052 -41.85 12.10 6.12
N SER A 1053 -42.22 11.66 7.32
CA SER A 1053 -41.46 11.83 8.57
C SER A 1053 -39.99 11.38 8.48
N ARG A 1054 -39.68 10.34 7.71
CA ARG A 1054 -38.28 9.89 7.46
C ARG A 1054 -37.48 10.82 6.54
N ILE A 1055 -38.17 11.61 5.70
CA ILE A 1055 -37.56 12.57 4.78
C ILE A 1055 -37.24 13.87 5.52
N TYR A 1056 -38.16 14.33 6.37
CA TYR A 1056 -37.90 15.43 7.31
C TYR A 1056 -36.70 15.13 8.22
N ASP A 1057 -36.63 13.91 8.78
CA ASP A 1057 -35.47 13.46 9.56
C ASP A 1057 -34.17 13.47 8.73
N ARG A 1058 -34.19 12.95 7.49
CA ARG A 1058 -32.99 12.94 6.62
C ARG A 1058 -32.51 14.36 6.28
N LEU A 1059 -33.40 15.25 5.85
CA LEU A 1059 -33.00 16.54 5.28
C LEU A 1059 -32.80 17.65 6.33
N LEU A 1060 -33.36 17.50 7.54
CA LEU A 1060 -33.37 18.57 8.55
C LEU A 1060 -32.65 18.24 9.87
N SER A 1061 -32.36 16.97 10.17
CA SER A 1061 -31.66 16.57 11.42
C SER A 1061 -30.31 17.27 11.62
N ALA A 1062 -29.53 17.47 10.55
CA ALA A 1062 -28.26 18.21 10.60
C ALA A 1062 -28.42 19.68 11.07
N ARG A 1063 -29.63 20.26 11.00
CA ARG A 1063 -29.95 21.62 11.49
C ARG A 1063 -30.66 21.62 12.85
N ARG A 1064 -30.73 20.50 13.57
CA ARG A 1064 -31.61 20.34 14.75
C ARG A 1064 -31.50 21.47 15.79
N LEU A 1065 -30.29 21.96 16.06
CA LEU A 1065 -30.05 23.06 17.00
C LEU A 1065 -29.85 24.42 16.34
N SER A 1066 -29.56 24.48 15.03
CA SER A 1066 -29.35 25.73 14.29
C SER A 1066 -30.61 26.24 13.56
N MET A 1067 -31.70 25.48 13.58
CA MET A 1067 -32.99 25.84 12.98
C MET A 1067 -33.62 27.01 13.75
N ARG A 1068 -33.88 28.12 13.05
CA ARG A 1068 -34.34 29.38 13.66
C ARG A 1068 -35.82 29.62 13.40
N ARG A 1069 -36.28 29.41 12.16
CA ARG A 1069 -37.64 29.76 11.73
C ARG A 1069 -38.16 28.77 10.68
N LEU A 1070 -39.21 28.03 11.05
CA LEU A 1070 -39.91 27.08 10.18
C LEU A 1070 -41.34 27.57 9.97
N MET A 1071 -41.84 27.54 8.74
CA MET A 1071 -43.26 27.75 8.43
C MET A 1071 -43.95 26.42 8.15
N GLU A 1072 -45.15 26.23 8.69
CA GLU A 1072 -46.04 25.11 8.39
C GLU A 1072 -47.40 25.68 7.98
N ILE A 1073 -47.87 25.27 6.80
CA ILE A 1073 -49.12 25.68 6.17
C ILE A 1073 -50.05 24.46 6.22
N GLY A 1074 -51.22 24.61 6.83
CA GLY A 1074 -52.05 23.49 7.26
C GLY A 1074 -51.69 23.01 8.68
N LEU A 1075 -52.50 23.42 9.66
CA LEU A 1075 -52.38 23.01 11.08
C LEU A 1075 -53.64 22.26 11.58
N CYS A 1076 -54.76 22.44 10.90
CA CYS A 1076 -56.04 21.84 11.26
C CYS A 1076 -56.20 20.43 10.66
N ARG A 1077 -56.62 19.46 11.48
CA ARG A 1077 -56.80 18.06 11.00
C ARG A 1077 -58.17 17.86 10.34
N GLY A 1078 -58.30 18.42 9.14
CA GLY A 1078 -59.48 18.28 8.28
C GLY A 1078 -60.47 19.43 8.37
N LEU A 1079 -61.54 19.33 7.58
CA LEU A 1079 -62.48 20.42 7.33
C LEU A 1079 -63.38 20.74 8.54
N ALA A 1080 -63.00 21.80 9.26
CA ALA A 1080 -63.90 22.68 10.00
C ALA A 1080 -64.78 22.08 11.13
N GLU A 1081 -64.33 21.02 11.82
CA GLU A 1081 -64.87 20.72 13.15
C GLU A 1081 -64.31 21.70 14.20
N GLY A 1082 -65.01 22.82 14.36
CA GLY A 1082 -64.59 23.97 15.16
C GLY A 1082 -64.55 23.72 16.68
N ASN A 1083 -63.51 23.01 17.14
CA ASN A 1083 -63.11 22.92 18.55
C ASN A 1083 -61.61 22.59 18.76
N GLN A 1084 -60.76 22.59 17.72
CA GLN A 1084 -59.34 22.29 17.85
C GLN A 1084 -58.59 23.39 18.64
N SER A 1085 -58.36 23.15 19.94
CA SER A 1085 -57.67 24.06 20.86
C SER A 1085 -56.15 23.91 20.91
N GLU A 1086 -55.60 22.94 20.16
CA GLU A 1086 -54.18 22.58 20.17
C GLU A 1086 -53.64 22.42 18.74
N THR A 1087 -52.35 22.62 18.56
CA THR A 1087 -51.65 22.49 17.27
C THR A 1087 -50.54 21.43 17.40
N PRO A 1088 -50.83 20.12 17.28
CA PRO A 1088 -49.88 19.08 17.65
C PRO A 1088 -48.62 19.04 16.77
N SER A 1089 -48.71 19.46 15.50
CA SER A 1089 -47.54 19.56 14.62
C SER A 1089 -46.58 20.68 15.04
N VAL A 1090 -47.10 21.84 15.51
CA VAL A 1090 -46.28 22.88 16.15
C VAL A 1090 -45.55 22.34 17.38
N SER A 1091 -46.23 21.55 18.23
CA SER A 1091 -45.61 20.89 19.39
C SER A 1091 -44.52 19.90 19.00
N LEU A 1092 -44.71 19.17 17.89
CA LEU A 1092 -43.70 18.29 17.28
C LEU A 1092 -42.49 19.13 16.82
N TRP A 1093 -42.70 20.14 15.98
CA TRP A 1093 -41.62 20.98 15.42
C TRP A 1093 -40.82 21.69 16.51
N GLN A 1094 -41.46 22.20 17.57
CA GLN A 1094 -40.78 22.81 18.72
C GLN A 1094 -40.02 21.79 19.58
N SER A 1095 -40.47 20.53 19.65
CA SER A 1095 -39.78 19.45 20.36
C SER A 1095 -38.62 18.85 19.54
N TYR A 1096 -38.70 18.95 18.20
CA TYR A 1096 -37.62 18.54 17.31
C TYR A 1096 -36.54 19.62 17.22
N PHE A 1097 -36.95 20.88 17.03
CA PHE A 1097 -36.10 22.07 16.93
C PHE A 1097 -36.26 22.99 18.17
N PRO A 1098 -35.51 22.77 19.27
CA PRO A 1098 -35.75 23.44 20.56
C PRO A 1098 -35.55 24.97 20.56
N PHE A 1099 -34.95 25.54 19.51
CA PHE A 1099 -34.70 26.97 19.35
C PHE A 1099 -35.48 27.63 18.20
N CYS A 1100 -36.32 26.87 17.50
CA CYS A 1100 -37.03 27.35 16.31
C CYS A 1100 -38.35 28.06 16.66
N GLN A 1101 -38.57 29.25 16.10
CA GLN A 1101 -39.89 29.85 16.03
C GLN A 1101 -40.69 29.24 14.88
N VAL A 1102 -41.75 28.50 15.22
CA VAL A 1102 -42.69 27.94 14.25
C VAL A 1102 -43.70 29.01 13.84
N ILE A 1103 -43.95 29.12 12.54
CA ILE A 1103 -44.90 30.07 11.95
C ILE A 1103 -46.03 29.28 11.29
N GLY A 1104 -47.24 29.46 11.80
CA GLY A 1104 -48.43 28.77 11.34
C GLY A 1104 -49.18 29.56 10.27
N VAL A 1105 -49.66 28.89 9.23
CA VAL A 1105 -50.56 29.48 8.23
C VAL A 1105 -51.75 28.53 8.02
N ASP A 1106 -52.97 28.99 8.32
CA ASP A 1106 -54.18 28.16 8.27
C ASP A 1106 -55.42 29.03 7.97
N LEU A 1107 -56.54 28.43 7.59
CA LEU A 1107 -57.84 29.10 7.53
C LEU A 1107 -58.39 29.43 8.93
N THR A 1108 -57.88 28.75 9.96
CA THR A 1108 -58.34 28.77 11.35
C THR A 1108 -57.56 29.78 12.19
N ASP A 1109 -58.26 30.58 13.00
CA ASP A 1109 -57.63 31.57 13.89
C ASP A 1109 -56.98 30.94 15.13
N PHE A 1110 -55.74 30.47 14.97
CA PHE A 1110 -54.88 30.00 16.06
C PHE A 1110 -54.21 31.14 16.86
N SER A 1111 -54.53 32.43 16.63
CA SER A 1111 -53.76 33.56 17.21
C SER A 1111 -53.71 33.59 18.74
N ARG A 1112 -54.65 32.91 19.40
CA ARG A 1112 -54.72 32.73 20.86
C ARG A 1112 -53.56 31.90 21.44
N LEU A 1113 -52.88 31.12 20.61
CA LEU A 1113 -51.71 30.30 20.98
C LEU A 1113 -50.38 31.04 20.77
N ASN A 1114 -50.40 32.24 20.18
CA ASN A 1114 -49.20 32.99 19.81
C ASN A 1114 -48.34 33.37 21.02
N ASN A 1115 -47.04 33.12 20.90
CA ASN A 1115 -46.04 33.37 21.92
C ASN A 1115 -44.65 33.62 21.25
N LYS A 1116 -43.55 33.58 22.01
CA LYS A 1116 -42.21 33.83 21.44
C LYS A 1116 -41.77 32.76 20.42
N MET A 1117 -42.20 31.50 20.58
CA MET A 1117 -41.83 30.34 19.77
C MET A 1117 -42.90 29.93 18.74
N PHE A 1118 -44.11 30.49 18.79
CA PHE A 1118 -45.17 30.22 17.81
C PHE A 1118 -45.90 31.50 17.38
N LYS A 1119 -46.11 31.67 16.08
CA LYS A 1119 -46.88 32.78 15.52
C LYS A 1119 -47.73 32.32 14.33
N SER A 1120 -49.05 32.28 14.49
CA SER A 1120 -49.98 31.98 13.42
C SER A 1120 -50.41 33.22 12.62
N PHE A 1121 -50.86 32.98 11.39
CA PHE A 1121 -51.61 33.90 10.56
C PHE A 1121 -52.81 33.18 9.93
N VAL A 1122 -53.97 33.85 9.88
CA VAL A 1122 -55.11 33.40 9.07
C VAL A 1122 -54.83 33.71 7.61
N CYS A 1123 -54.98 32.73 6.72
CA CYS A 1123 -54.75 32.85 5.28
C CYS A 1123 -55.53 31.78 4.50
N ASP A 1124 -56.13 32.18 3.38
CA ASP A 1124 -56.67 31.25 2.39
C ASP A 1124 -55.70 31.15 1.20
N GLN A 1125 -55.14 29.97 0.93
CA GLN A 1125 -54.16 29.79 -0.14
C GLN A 1125 -54.74 30.06 -1.54
N SER A 1126 -56.06 29.96 -1.72
CA SER A 1126 -56.71 30.31 -2.99
C SER A 1126 -56.75 31.83 -3.24
N LYS A 1127 -56.44 32.66 -2.22
CA LYS A 1127 -56.47 34.13 -2.30
C LYS A 1127 -55.06 34.74 -2.29
N LEU A 1128 -54.68 35.29 -3.44
CA LEU A 1128 -53.43 36.02 -3.63
C LEU A 1128 -53.22 37.18 -2.64
N ASP A 1129 -54.28 37.90 -2.27
CA ASP A 1129 -54.20 39.02 -1.33
C ASP A 1129 -54.00 38.57 0.12
N ASP A 1130 -54.51 37.39 0.51
CA ASP A 1130 -54.29 36.81 1.84
C ASP A 1130 -52.82 36.36 1.96
N LEU A 1131 -52.31 35.63 0.95
CA LEU A 1131 -50.90 35.22 0.86
C LEU A 1131 -49.96 36.43 0.94
N ARG A 1132 -50.21 37.48 0.15
CA ARG A 1132 -49.43 38.74 0.22
C ARG A 1132 -49.56 39.43 1.57
N GLY A 1133 -50.75 39.36 2.18
CA GLY A 1133 -51.00 39.81 3.54
C GLY A 1133 -50.23 39.05 4.61
N VAL A 1134 -49.81 37.80 4.38
CA VAL A 1134 -48.87 37.06 5.25
C VAL A 1134 -47.43 37.42 4.92
N ALA A 1135 -47.03 37.38 3.65
CA ALA A 1135 -45.67 37.66 3.21
C ALA A 1135 -45.19 39.06 3.64
N ALA A 1136 -46.03 40.09 3.55
CA ALA A 1136 -45.71 41.45 3.99
C ALA A 1136 -45.53 41.62 5.51
N LYS A 1137 -45.71 40.55 6.32
CA LYS A 1137 -45.46 40.52 7.78
C LYS A 1137 -44.19 39.75 8.16
N LEU A 1138 -43.39 39.35 7.16
CA LEU A 1138 -42.23 38.48 7.27
C LEU A 1138 -41.10 39.03 6.37
N GLU A 1139 -39.86 39.05 6.88
CA GLU A 1139 -38.72 39.51 6.07
C GLU A 1139 -38.37 38.48 4.98
N PRO A 1140 -37.98 38.92 3.76
CA PRO A 1140 -37.42 38.02 2.75
C PRO A 1140 -36.20 37.25 3.27
N GLY A 1141 -36.04 36.00 2.83
CA GLY A 1141 -34.93 35.14 3.27
C GLY A 1141 -34.90 34.79 4.76
N SER A 1142 -35.98 34.98 5.52
CA SER A 1142 -36.01 34.83 6.97
C SER A 1142 -36.65 33.54 7.50
N LEU A 1143 -36.95 32.57 6.63
CA LEU A 1143 -37.41 31.22 6.95
C LEU A 1143 -36.34 30.20 6.51
N ASP A 1144 -35.95 29.29 7.39
CA ASP A 1144 -35.02 28.19 7.07
C ASP A 1144 -35.73 27.06 6.30
N VAL A 1145 -37.01 26.85 6.63
CA VAL A 1145 -37.89 25.80 6.10
C VAL A 1145 -39.30 26.34 5.90
N ILE A 1146 -39.96 25.93 4.81
CA ILE A 1146 -41.41 26.08 4.59
C ILE A 1146 -41.98 24.69 4.29
N ILE A 1147 -43.13 24.36 4.88
CA ILE A 1147 -43.86 23.11 4.67
C ILE A 1147 -45.28 23.45 4.25
N ASP A 1148 -45.69 22.96 3.09
CA ASP A 1148 -46.97 23.19 2.47
C ASP A 1148 -47.79 21.88 2.50
N ASP A 1149 -48.60 21.75 3.55
CA ASP A 1149 -49.48 20.62 3.89
C ASP A 1149 -50.94 21.12 4.00
N GLY A 1150 -51.29 22.06 3.10
CA GLY A 1150 -52.47 22.91 3.19
C GLY A 1150 -53.69 22.37 2.44
N SER A 1151 -54.07 22.99 1.32
CA SER A 1151 -55.26 22.56 0.54
C SER A 1151 -54.98 21.40 -0.42
N HIS A 1152 -53.71 21.13 -0.74
CA HIS A 1152 -53.24 20.22 -1.79
C HIS A 1152 -53.84 20.49 -3.20
N ALA A 1153 -54.46 21.66 -3.42
CA ALA A 1153 -54.91 22.06 -4.75
C ALA A 1153 -53.70 22.56 -5.55
N SER A 1154 -53.47 22.04 -6.75
CA SER A 1154 -52.30 22.41 -7.56
C SER A 1154 -52.26 23.91 -7.89
N PHE A 1155 -53.41 24.57 -7.92
CA PHE A 1155 -53.48 26.03 -8.04
C PHE A 1155 -52.94 26.76 -6.79
N ASP A 1156 -53.36 26.32 -5.62
CA ASP A 1156 -53.02 26.93 -4.32
C ASP A 1156 -51.56 26.67 -3.95
N GLU A 1157 -51.06 25.44 -4.15
CA GLU A 1157 -49.65 25.06 -3.99
C GLU A 1157 -48.74 25.95 -4.85
N GLN A 1158 -49.07 26.12 -6.14
CA GLN A 1158 -48.28 26.92 -7.08
C GLN A 1158 -48.35 28.41 -6.78
N LEU A 1159 -49.50 28.90 -6.29
CA LEU A 1159 -49.66 30.28 -5.87
C LEU A 1159 -48.87 30.58 -4.58
N THR A 1160 -48.95 29.67 -3.61
CA THR A 1160 -48.24 29.74 -2.32
C THR A 1160 -46.74 29.66 -2.53
N LEU A 1161 -46.26 28.67 -3.29
CA LEU A 1161 -44.85 28.55 -3.67
C LEU A 1161 -44.33 29.84 -4.33
N ARG A 1162 -45.09 30.43 -5.27
CA ARG A 1162 -44.66 31.68 -5.93
C ARG A 1162 -44.48 32.84 -4.97
N GLU A 1163 -45.43 33.06 -4.05
CA GLU A 1163 -45.40 34.22 -3.15
C GLU A 1163 -44.54 34.00 -1.90
N PHE A 1164 -44.34 32.76 -1.44
CA PHE A 1164 -43.59 32.44 -0.22
C PHE A 1164 -42.14 31.96 -0.44
N PHE A 1165 -41.76 31.43 -1.62
CA PHE A 1165 -40.36 31.09 -1.90
C PHE A 1165 -39.35 32.27 -1.73
N PRO A 1166 -39.73 33.55 -1.94
CA PRO A 1166 -38.90 34.70 -1.55
C PRO A 1166 -38.60 34.80 -0.04
N LEU A 1167 -39.47 34.28 0.83
CA LEU A 1167 -39.29 34.27 2.29
C LEU A 1167 -38.27 33.22 2.76
N LEU A 1168 -38.03 32.18 1.96
CA LEU A 1168 -37.07 31.12 2.24
C LEU A 1168 -35.61 31.63 2.12
N ALA A 1169 -34.75 31.26 3.05
CA ALA A 1169 -33.32 31.59 3.06
C ALA A 1169 -32.56 30.88 1.92
N GLU A 1170 -31.39 31.41 1.52
CA GLU A 1170 -30.47 30.67 0.65
C GLU A 1170 -30.05 29.36 1.35
N GLY A 1171 -30.07 28.24 0.63
CA GLY A 1171 -29.87 26.91 1.20
C GLY A 1171 -31.01 26.43 2.12
N GLY A 1172 -32.15 27.12 2.20
CA GLY A 1172 -33.37 26.65 2.85
C GLY A 1172 -34.14 25.60 2.04
N TRP A 1173 -35.11 24.93 2.67
CA TRP A 1173 -35.96 23.90 2.05
C TRP A 1173 -37.44 24.33 1.98
N TYR A 1174 -38.07 24.19 0.81
CA TYR A 1174 -39.53 24.21 0.65
C TYR A 1174 -40.05 22.78 0.47
N PHE A 1175 -41.04 22.36 1.25
CA PHE A 1175 -41.70 21.06 1.12
C PHE A 1175 -43.15 21.21 0.65
N LEU A 1176 -43.62 20.29 -0.18
CA LEU A 1176 -44.99 20.21 -0.70
C LEU A 1176 -45.52 18.78 -0.48
N GLU A 1177 -46.59 18.61 0.31
CA GLU A 1177 -47.19 17.31 0.64
C GLU A 1177 -48.43 16.97 -0.22
N ASP A 1178 -48.52 15.69 -0.61
CA ASP A 1178 -49.67 15.04 -1.29
C ASP A 1178 -50.04 15.53 -2.70
N LEU A 1179 -49.00 15.90 -3.44
CA LEU A 1179 -48.92 16.25 -4.87
C LEU A 1179 -49.52 15.24 -5.89
N ASP A 1180 -50.02 14.09 -5.44
CA ASP A 1180 -50.74 13.08 -6.24
C ASP A 1180 -52.27 13.17 -6.12
N TRP A 1181 -52.78 13.94 -5.16
CA TRP A 1181 -54.20 14.14 -4.90
C TRP A 1181 -54.65 15.53 -5.36
N GLN A 1182 -55.96 15.76 -5.49
CA GLN A 1182 -56.57 17.07 -5.74
C GLN A 1182 -57.97 17.13 -5.09
N PRO A 1183 -58.42 18.30 -4.58
CA PRO A 1183 -59.76 18.44 -4.00
C PRO A 1183 -60.91 18.11 -4.98
N PRO A 1184 -61.97 17.43 -4.53
CA PRO A 1184 -63.15 17.15 -5.35
C PRO A 1184 -63.89 18.43 -5.79
N GLY A 1185 -63.68 18.82 -7.04
CA GLY A 1185 -64.30 20.01 -7.65
C GLY A 1185 -63.35 20.84 -8.50
N GLU A 1186 -62.03 20.65 -8.39
CA GLU A 1186 -61.07 21.36 -9.24
C GLU A 1186 -61.09 20.88 -10.71
N ASP A 1187 -60.79 21.82 -11.62
CA ASP A 1187 -60.75 21.58 -13.05
C ASP A 1187 -59.33 21.16 -13.48
N LEU A 1188 -59.15 19.87 -13.74
CA LEU A 1188 -57.89 19.28 -14.21
C LEU A 1188 -57.42 19.82 -15.59
N GLY A 1189 -58.24 20.57 -16.32
CA GLY A 1189 -57.86 21.27 -17.56
C GLY A 1189 -57.38 22.72 -17.35
N LYS A 1190 -57.58 23.30 -16.16
CA LYS A 1190 -57.33 24.71 -15.84
C LYS A 1190 -55.87 25.01 -15.47
N ILE A 1191 -55.16 24.05 -14.90
CA ILE A 1191 -53.75 24.19 -14.50
C ILE A 1191 -53.01 22.85 -14.57
N THR A 1192 -51.69 22.89 -14.81
CA THR A 1192 -50.83 21.70 -14.73
C THR A 1192 -50.74 21.24 -13.26
N LEU A 1193 -50.74 19.93 -13.00
CA LEU A 1193 -50.44 19.41 -11.66
C LEU A 1193 -49.05 19.87 -11.20
N THR A 1194 -48.93 20.34 -9.96
CA THR A 1194 -47.67 20.90 -9.40
C THR A 1194 -46.52 19.92 -9.53
N LYS A 1195 -46.79 18.65 -9.28
CA LYS A 1195 -45.90 17.51 -9.50
C LYS A 1195 -45.29 17.47 -10.91
N THR A 1196 -46.13 17.60 -11.94
CA THR A 1196 -45.72 17.56 -13.34
C THR A 1196 -44.93 18.82 -13.71
N LEU A 1197 -45.38 19.98 -13.23
CA LEU A 1197 -44.71 21.27 -13.45
C LEU A 1197 -43.29 21.27 -12.88
N LEU A 1198 -43.13 20.84 -11.62
CA LEU A 1198 -41.83 20.73 -10.97
C LEU A 1198 -40.95 19.64 -11.60
N ARG A 1199 -41.53 18.54 -12.14
CA ARG A 1199 -40.76 17.55 -12.91
C ARG A 1199 -40.24 18.12 -14.23
N GLU A 1200 -41.02 18.92 -14.94
CA GLU A 1200 -40.54 19.60 -16.15
C GLU A 1200 -39.42 20.60 -15.82
N ILE A 1201 -39.56 21.39 -14.74
CA ILE A 1201 -38.51 22.29 -14.27
C ILE A 1201 -37.25 21.52 -13.85
N GLN A 1202 -37.38 20.43 -13.07
CA GLN A 1202 -36.26 19.56 -12.68
C GLN A 1202 -35.53 18.96 -13.89
N GLN A 1203 -36.25 18.57 -14.95
CA GLN A 1203 -35.69 17.87 -16.11
C GLN A 1203 -35.19 18.80 -17.23
N ARG A 1204 -35.55 20.09 -17.21
CA ARG A 1204 -35.36 20.99 -18.38
C ARG A 1204 -35.00 22.44 -18.01
N GLY A 1205 -35.06 22.81 -16.73
CA GLY A 1205 -34.87 24.20 -16.27
C GLY A 1205 -36.04 25.15 -16.56
N SER A 1206 -37.16 24.65 -17.08
CA SER A 1206 -38.39 25.42 -17.35
C SER A 1206 -39.58 24.49 -17.61
N ALA A 1207 -40.80 24.92 -17.28
CA ALA A 1207 -42.01 24.22 -17.71
C ALA A 1207 -42.19 24.23 -19.24
N ARG A 1208 -42.95 23.25 -19.73
CA ARG A 1208 -43.49 23.15 -21.10
C ARG A 1208 -45.03 23.14 -21.08
N SER A 1209 -45.61 22.60 -20.01
CA SER A 1209 -47.04 22.58 -19.74
C SER A 1209 -47.56 23.95 -19.28
N VAL A 1210 -48.86 24.08 -19.05
CA VAL A 1210 -49.51 25.38 -18.76
C VAL A 1210 -49.14 25.85 -17.35
N ASP A 1211 -48.35 26.92 -17.27
CA ASP A 1211 -47.91 27.62 -16.05
C ASP A 1211 -48.55 29.03 -16.01
N PRO A 1212 -49.84 29.16 -15.60
CA PRO A 1212 -50.54 30.43 -15.63
C PRO A 1212 -50.18 31.33 -14.43
N LEU A 1213 -49.44 30.78 -13.46
CA LEU A 1213 -49.02 31.49 -12.25
C LEU A 1213 -47.55 31.95 -12.35
N GLY A 1214 -46.73 31.34 -13.19
CA GLY A 1214 -45.34 31.74 -13.45
C GLY A 1214 -44.33 31.10 -12.49
N VAL A 1215 -44.59 29.90 -11.98
CA VAL A 1215 -43.68 29.17 -11.07
C VAL A 1215 -42.31 28.93 -11.72
N SER A 1216 -42.27 28.76 -13.05
CA SER A 1216 -41.04 28.64 -13.83
C SER A 1216 -40.08 29.82 -13.69
N ALA A 1217 -40.55 31.00 -13.25
CA ALA A 1217 -39.68 32.14 -12.94
C ALA A 1217 -38.80 31.92 -11.70
N LEU A 1218 -39.14 30.94 -10.85
CA LEU A 1218 -38.31 30.52 -9.71
C LEU A 1218 -37.23 29.48 -10.09
N ALA A 1219 -37.25 28.92 -11.32
CA ALA A 1219 -36.36 27.83 -11.71
C ALA A 1219 -34.86 28.15 -11.56
N ASP A 1220 -34.47 29.42 -11.73
CA ASP A 1220 -33.08 29.88 -11.54
C ASP A 1220 -32.70 30.16 -10.07
N GLN A 1221 -33.64 30.02 -9.14
CA GLN A 1221 -33.42 30.08 -7.69
C GLN A 1221 -33.48 28.69 -7.03
N PHE A 1222 -33.78 27.64 -7.80
CA PHE A 1222 -33.73 26.27 -7.33
C PHE A 1222 -32.30 25.73 -7.53
N ALA A 1223 -31.66 25.27 -6.45
CA ALA A 1223 -30.43 24.49 -6.54
C ALA A 1223 -30.73 23.01 -6.78
N GLU A 1224 -31.81 22.51 -6.17
CA GLU A 1224 -32.15 21.09 -6.16
C GLU A 1224 -33.67 20.92 -6.04
N ILE A 1225 -34.22 19.89 -6.71
CA ILE A 1225 -35.61 19.44 -6.52
C ILE A 1225 -35.55 17.92 -6.31
N LEU A 1226 -36.02 17.46 -5.16
CA LEU A 1226 -36.07 16.05 -4.77
C LEU A 1226 -37.52 15.57 -4.72
N PHE A 1227 -37.80 14.45 -5.38
CA PHE A 1227 -39.11 13.78 -5.37
C PHE A 1227 -39.04 12.55 -4.47
N PHE A 1228 -39.98 12.42 -3.55
CA PHE A 1228 -40.05 11.30 -2.61
C PHE A 1228 -41.40 10.59 -2.67
N ASP A 1229 -41.36 9.26 -2.75
CA ASP A 1229 -42.57 8.44 -2.90
C ASP A 1229 -43.22 8.16 -1.54
N SER A 1230 -44.53 8.32 -1.48
CA SER A 1230 -45.33 7.85 -0.35
C SER A 1230 -45.40 6.31 -0.39
N HIS A 1231 -45.40 5.65 0.77
CA HIS A 1231 -45.43 4.18 0.81
C HIS A 1231 -46.80 3.59 0.42
N TYR A 1232 -47.83 4.43 0.31
CA TYR A 1232 -49.14 4.07 -0.22
C TYR A 1232 -49.12 3.94 -1.75
N GLU A 1233 -48.56 4.94 -2.44
CA GLU A 1233 -48.46 4.98 -3.91
C GLU A 1233 -47.58 3.87 -4.49
N LEU A 1234 -46.47 3.56 -3.81
CA LEU A 1234 -45.52 2.49 -4.16
C LEU A 1234 -46.17 1.11 -4.35
N ASN A 1235 -47.32 0.86 -3.71
CA ASN A 1235 -48.04 -0.42 -3.79
C ASN A 1235 -49.22 -0.43 -4.78
N ARG A 1236 -49.59 0.70 -5.41
CA ARG A 1236 -50.84 0.78 -6.20
C ARG A 1236 -50.75 1.41 -7.58
N ALA A 1237 -50.00 2.51 -7.78
CA ALA A 1237 -50.20 3.33 -8.98
C ALA A 1237 -48.98 3.46 -9.92
N LYS A 1238 -47.76 3.12 -9.46
CA LYS A 1238 -46.49 3.48 -10.12
C LYS A 1238 -46.27 5.00 -10.30
N LEU A 1239 -46.99 5.84 -9.56
CA LEU A 1239 -46.77 7.27 -9.49
C LEU A 1239 -45.59 7.54 -8.54
N MET A 1240 -44.61 8.34 -8.97
CA MET A 1240 -43.42 8.68 -8.16
C MET A 1240 -43.41 10.16 -7.77
N GLY A 1241 -43.28 10.46 -6.48
CA GLY A 1241 -43.18 11.80 -5.89
C GLY A 1241 -44.48 12.33 -5.30
N GLY A 1242 -44.89 11.82 -4.13
CA GLY A 1242 -46.01 12.36 -3.35
C GLY A 1242 -45.60 13.53 -2.45
N LEU A 1243 -44.32 13.58 -2.06
CA LEU A 1243 -43.67 14.72 -1.42
C LEU A 1243 -42.60 15.28 -2.37
N VAL A 1244 -42.47 16.60 -2.44
CA VAL A 1244 -41.31 17.27 -3.07
C VAL A 1244 -40.61 18.16 -2.07
N ALA A 1245 -39.28 18.13 -2.07
CA ALA A 1245 -38.43 19.08 -1.36
C ALA A 1245 -37.60 19.89 -2.38
N ILE A 1246 -37.65 21.22 -2.27
CA ILE A 1246 -36.91 22.17 -3.13
C ILE A 1246 -35.85 22.88 -2.29
N ARG A 1247 -34.58 22.76 -2.66
CA ARG A 1247 -33.46 23.49 -2.02
C ARG A 1247 -33.27 24.82 -2.74
N LYS A 1248 -33.30 25.93 -2.01
CA LYS A 1248 -33.04 27.26 -2.58
C LYS A 1248 -31.55 27.44 -2.82
N GLY A 1249 -31.18 27.87 -4.03
CA GLY A 1249 -29.79 28.16 -4.39
C GLY A 1249 -29.30 29.46 -3.78
N ALA A 1250 -27.98 29.57 -3.68
CA ALA A 1250 -27.33 30.87 -3.53
C ALA A 1250 -27.45 31.65 -4.84
N SER A 1251 -27.50 32.98 -4.75
CA SER A 1251 -27.72 33.90 -5.87
C SER A 1251 -26.69 33.74 -7.01
N GLY A 1252 -27.05 32.91 -8.01
CA GLY A 1252 -26.21 32.55 -9.16
C GLY A 1252 -26.16 31.06 -9.47
N MET A 1253 -26.57 30.19 -8.54
CA MET A 1253 -26.67 28.73 -8.73
C MET A 1253 -28.08 28.34 -9.18
N SER A 1254 -28.19 27.81 -10.40
CA SER A 1254 -29.45 27.41 -11.05
C SER A 1254 -29.38 25.98 -11.56
N VAL A 1255 -30.49 25.24 -11.52
CA VAL A 1255 -30.63 23.90 -12.14
C VAL A 1255 -30.15 23.89 -13.61
N LYS A 1256 -30.28 25.01 -14.33
CA LYS A 1256 -29.81 25.14 -15.72
C LYS A 1256 -28.29 24.99 -15.88
N GLN A 1257 -27.50 25.33 -14.88
CA GLN A 1257 -26.04 25.12 -14.92
C GLN A 1257 -25.70 23.63 -14.81
N GLY A 1258 -26.45 22.85 -14.02
CA GLY A 1258 -26.33 21.39 -13.99
C GLY A 1258 -26.57 20.76 -15.37
N PHE A 1259 -27.57 21.24 -16.12
CA PHE A 1259 -27.81 20.81 -17.50
C PHE A 1259 -26.74 21.24 -18.52
N SER A 1260 -25.84 22.15 -18.17
CA SER A 1260 -24.67 22.48 -18.99
C SER A 1260 -23.47 21.56 -18.73
N ALA A 1261 -23.49 20.79 -17.64
CA ALA A 1261 -22.45 19.82 -17.29
C ALA A 1261 -22.92 18.36 -17.47
N ALA A 1262 -24.22 18.10 -17.52
CA ALA A 1262 -24.81 16.79 -17.81
C ALA A 1262 -24.95 16.52 -19.33
N ARG A 1263 -23.85 16.69 -20.07
CA ARG A 1263 -23.78 16.45 -21.53
C ARG A 1263 -22.45 15.87 -22.03
N GLU A 1264 -21.73 15.21 -21.13
CA GLU A 1264 -20.62 14.27 -21.38
C GLU A 1264 -20.77 13.10 -20.39
#